data_AF-A0A5Q8CA28-F1
#
_entry.id   AF-A0A5Q8CA28-F1
#
_cell.length_a   1.000
_cell.length_b   1.000
_cell.length_c   1.000
_cell.angle_alpha   90.00
_cell.angle_beta   90.00
_cell.angle_gamma   90.00
#
_symmetry.space_group_name_H-M   'P 1'
#
loop_
_entity.id
_entity.type
_entity.pdbx_description
1 polymer ?
#
loop_
_entity_poly.entity_id
_entity_poly.type
_entity_poly.pdbx_seq_one_letter_code
_entity_poly.pdbx_strand_id
1 'polypeptide(L)'
;EDRLRISAADIHALRTVARRTWHYFETFVTAEHHHLPPDNFQESPAPVVAPRTSPTNIGVYLLSVVSARDFGWISLSDAITRIDATMTTIENMPRDRGHLYNWYDTTTLKPLYPLYISAVDSGNLAGHLVAVAAACAEWAEAPSVHLQGDFEGILDTVTILDESLEELPDDRRQLRPLRQRLADRLDGMRRAVMTIKAQPEMASIRTINLAVLAGEIRKLATAIHVEAASPKSDVIADWAARLEATCEAHVHDSHNDESAVSALRTKLLALRGRCRRYAFEMDFSFLMRQERKLLSIGYRVEEHQLDESCYDLLASEARLTSLFGIAKGDLPTEHWFRLGRPIVEIGFKGALMSWSGSMFEYLMPPLVMKEPQGSILNQTSKLIIKRQIQYARSKNVPWGISEAAYNARDRELTYQYTNFGVPGLGLKRGLGQNTVIAPYATILAAQFNPREAVQNLMRLRAIGALGRHGFYDAVDFTPQRVPEGTDHAVVQNYMAHHSGMSIAAVADAIFEGRLRERFHSDPVIESAELLLQEKAPRDIPTATVRTEADERSKDETETESPDSRIILDPIKALRATNVMSNGRYSVMVTATGSGYSRFGELAITRWQPDPSEDRLGSYIFLRDTATGDWWSATAEPKRAEGERVQTLFADDKASFTKSIGSLRSEVECIVISEGNGEGRRVTLYNDGPTDRHIEVTSFAELVLGNEASDNAHPAFSKMFVETEISANNGAIFATRRKREKNEPDLTMVHFVTDPSGPSRDAEAETDRRAFIGRGRTIADAAAFDPGARLSGSHGFTLDPVAALRRQVRVPANKKISLTFWTVVGANRGELDEAIGRLDHQESFARQAMLAWTRSQVQTRHLGLSLTDAANVQKLARYLIYPDPFLRLPADSIASGLGRQSSLWPTSISGDFPIFLVRIGDVADLEIVAQALRFQEYMRARGMMIDFVVVNEQASSYVQDLQRAVETLCENSRLRGRELGPRQHIFAVRRDLMDEPTYKTLLSVARVALHTRNGTIFDQLERAETAALQARDALQQAEGVPARQPSPPLPEPTRASEGGADIAADGTGLSLWNGFGGFDGDGRHYVTRLTGRRVTPQPWINVISNASFGFHVSAEGAGFTWSRNSRDYQLTPWSNDPVSNRPGEGFYIYDQLSGKAFSPMAAVVRDPSMTYETWHGQGFSTFRSKRGPLSMDLTQVVDPVDPVKITRLRIQNAGPAPARLRVYAYAEWVLGGHRSRTAATIVPTRDAATGAMLAQNPYGLDFGERVAFLAATAPVHS
;
A
#
# COMPACT_ATOMS: atom_id res chain seq x y z
N GLU A 1 -38.92 -36.89 17.08
CA GLU A 1 -39.08 -35.69 17.93
C GLU A 1 -38.31 -34.57 17.27
N ASP A 2 -38.99 -33.52 16.84
CA ASP A 2 -38.40 -32.35 16.16
C ASP A 2 -37.83 -31.30 17.15
N ARG A 3 -37.45 -31.73 18.36
CA ARG A 3 -36.86 -30.84 19.38
C ARG A 3 -35.34 -30.92 19.39
N LEU A 4 -34.68 -29.77 19.29
CA LEU A 4 -33.23 -29.63 19.47
C LEU A 4 -32.89 -29.73 20.96
N ARG A 5 -31.97 -30.61 21.33
CA ARG A 5 -31.44 -30.68 22.70
C ARG A 5 -30.23 -29.77 22.82
N ILE A 6 -30.38 -28.65 23.53
CA ILE A 6 -29.33 -27.64 23.72
C ILE A 6 -28.96 -27.59 25.20
N SER A 7 -27.65 -27.55 25.52
CA SER A 7 -27.20 -27.40 26.90
C SER A 7 -27.48 -25.98 27.42
N ALA A 8 -27.70 -25.82 28.72
CA ALA A 8 -27.93 -24.48 29.31
C ALA A 8 -26.78 -23.50 29.04
N ALA A 9 -25.54 -24.00 29.00
CA ALA A 9 -24.36 -23.20 28.68
C ALA A 9 -24.36 -22.73 27.21
N ASP A 10 -24.75 -23.60 26.27
CA ASP A 10 -24.82 -23.23 24.85
C ASP A 10 -26.00 -22.27 24.60
N ILE A 11 -27.15 -22.46 25.27
CA ILE A 11 -28.27 -21.50 25.23
C ILE A 11 -27.76 -20.13 25.67
N HIS A 12 -27.11 -20.04 26.82
CA HIS A 12 -26.59 -18.79 27.35
C HIS A 12 -25.62 -18.11 26.38
N ALA A 13 -24.65 -18.86 25.84
CA ALA A 13 -23.69 -18.33 24.87
C ALA A 13 -24.37 -17.77 23.61
N LEU A 14 -25.35 -18.49 23.05
CA LEU A 14 -26.09 -18.04 21.86
C LEU A 14 -26.92 -16.78 22.17
N ARG A 15 -27.60 -16.73 23.33
CA ARG A 15 -28.34 -15.53 23.78
C ARG A 15 -27.43 -14.30 23.87
N THR A 16 -26.24 -14.45 24.47
CA THR A 16 -25.25 -13.38 24.57
C THR A 16 -24.79 -12.89 23.20
N VAL A 17 -24.52 -13.80 22.26
CA VAL A 17 -24.16 -13.45 20.88
C VAL A 17 -25.28 -12.67 20.20
N ALA A 18 -26.53 -13.15 20.28
CA ALA A 18 -27.66 -12.49 19.66
C ALA A 18 -27.96 -11.11 20.27
N ARG A 19 -27.82 -10.95 21.59
CA ARG A 19 -27.96 -9.64 22.26
C ARG A 19 -26.89 -8.66 21.79
N ARG A 20 -25.63 -9.09 21.64
CA ARG A 20 -24.56 -8.26 21.04
C ARG A 20 -24.88 -7.89 19.59
N THR A 21 -25.44 -8.80 18.80
CA THR A 21 -25.81 -8.52 17.41
C THR A 21 -26.97 -7.52 17.29
N TRP A 22 -27.97 -7.60 18.17
CA TRP A 22 -29.08 -6.65 18.21
C TRP A 22 -28.65 -5.20 18.49
N HIS A 23 -27.49 -5.02 19.12
CA HIS A 23 -26.84 -3.72 19.28
C HIS A 23 -26.73 -2.93 17.97
N TYR A 24 -26.50 -3.60 16.83
CA TYR A 24 -26.49 -2.99 15.49
C TYR A 24 -27.78 -2.22 15.21
N PHE A 25 -28.93 -2.86 15.39
CA PHE A 25 -30.23 -2.24 15.09
C PHE A 25 -30.63 -1.18 16.11
N GLU A 26 -30.25 -1.34 17.38
CA GLU A 26 -30.44 -0.27 18.39
C GLU A 26 -29.65 0.99 18.06
N THR A 27 -28.47 0.86 17.45
CA THR A 27 -27.62 2.00 17.10
C THR A 27 -28.01 2.65 15.79
N PHE A 28 -28.28 1.86 14.74
CA PHE A 28 -28.37 2.39 13.36
C PHE A 28 -29.80 2.52 12.83
N VAL A 29 -30.81 1.88 13.44
CA VAL A 29 -32.21 2.06 13.03
C VAL A 29 -32.83 3.23 13.79
N THR A 30 -32.58 4.42 13.29
CA THR A 30 -32.97 5.69 13.93
C THR A 30 -33.97 6.48 13.06
N ALA A 31 -34.48 7.59 13.59
CA ALA A 31 -35.33 8.50 12.82
C ALA A 31 -34.60 9.14 11.63
N GLU A 32 -33.27 9.35 11.73
CA GLU A 32 -32.44 9.85 10.63
C GLU A 32 -32.47 8.92 9.40
N HIS A 33 -32.49 7.61 9.66
CA HIS A 33 -32.60 6.57 8.65
C HIS A 33 -34.06 6.12 8.39
N HIS A 34 -35.05 6.95 8.75
CA HIS A 34 -36.48 6.66 8.59
C HIS A 34 -36.93 5.32 9.19
N HIS A 35 -36.28 4.89 10.28
CA HIS A 35 -36.51 3.60 10.93
C HIS A 35 -36.29 2.39 9.99
N LEU A 36 -35.40 2.54 9.00
CA LEU A 36 -34.91 1.47 8.13
C LEU A 36 -33.49 1.07 8.54
N PRO A 37 -33.11 -0.21 8.43
CA PRO A 37 -31.74 -0.66 8.70
C PRO A 37 -30.80 -0.27 7.56
N PRO A 38 -29.73 0.52 7.82
CA PRO A 38 -28.66 0.75 6.85
C PRO A 38 -27.96 -0.56 6.50
N ASP A 39 -27.50 -0.68 5.26
CA ASP A 39 -26.99 -1.92 4.65
C ASP A 39 -25.79 -2.48 5.40
N ASN A 40 -24.81 -1.61 5.65
CA ASN A 40 -23.61 -1.97 6.39
C ASN A 40 -23.00 -0.80 7.16
N PHE A 41 -22.19 -1.16 8.17
CA PHE A 41 -21.33 -0.25 8.92
C PHE A 41 -19.90 -0.77 8.90
N GLN A 42 -18.97 0.04 8.42
CA GLN A 42 -17.54 -0.25 8.39
C GLN A 42 -16.83 0.56 9.47
N GLU A 43 -16.00 -0.09 10.30
CA GLU A 43 -15.25 0.60 11.37
C GLU A 43 -13.87 1.12 10.90
N SER A 44 -13.22 0.42 9.96
CA SER A 44 -11.84 0.69 9.53
C SER A 44 -11.75 0.82 8.01
N PRO A 45 -11.00 1.81 7.47
CA PRO A 45 -10.05 2.69 8.17
C PRO A 45 -10.69 3.85 8.95
N ALA A 46 -11.96 4.16 8.67
CA ALA A 46 -12.76 5.11 9.44
C ALA A 46 -14.21 4.62 9.56
N PRO A 47 -14.94 4.99 10.63
CA PRO A 47 -16.35 4.66 10.79
C PRO A 47 -17.22 5.25 9.67
N VAL A 48 -17.87 4.40 8.88
CA VAL A 48 -18.77 4.78 7.78
C VAL A 48 -20.03 3.91 7.80
N VAL A 49 -21.20 4.55 7.82
CA VAL A 49 -22.50 3.90 7.61
C VAL A 49 -22.87 4.03 6.14
N ALA A 50 -23.25 2.93 5.48
CA ALA A 50 -23.78 2.97 4.12
C ALA A 50 -25.28 3.29 4.18
N PRO A 51 -25.73 4.48 3.77
CA PRO A 51 -27.10 4.95 4.00
C PRO A 51 -28.09 4.34 3.00
N ARG A 52 -27.98 3.05 2.66
CA ARG A 52 -28.89 2.35 1.76
C ARG A 52 -29.53 1.12 2.42
N THR A 53 -30.64 0.61 1.91
CA THR A 53 -31.26 -0.63 2.42
C THR A 53 -31.94 -1.42 1.31
N SER A 54 -32.16 -2.72 1.57
CA SER A 54 -32.82 -3.67 0.66
C SER A 54 -34.08 -4.29 1.30
N PRO A 55 -34.99 -4.89 0.51
CA PRO A 55 -36.17 -5.56 1.05
C PRO A 55 -35.80 -6.70 2.03
N THR A 56 -34.72 -7.44 1.75
CA THR A 56 -34.20 -8.47 2.68
C THR A 56 -33.75 -7.87 4.01
N ASN A 57 -32.97 -6.77 4.00
CA ASN A 57 -32.52 -6.07 5.21
C ASN A 57 -33.71 -5.64 6.08
N ILE A 58 -34.78 -5.11 5.46
CA ILE A 58 -36.01 -4.70 6.14
C ILE A 58 -36.71 -5.92 6.77
N GLY A 59 -36.89 -7.00 6.02
CA GLY A 59 -37.60 -8.19 6.49
C GLY A 59 -36.90 -8.85 7.69
N VAL A 60 -35.59 -9.06 7.61
CA VAL A 60 -34.82 -9.67 8.71
C VAL A 60 -34.69 -8.74 9.93
N TYR A 61 -34.71 -7.42 9.74
CA TYR A 61 -34.82 -6.49 10.86
C TYR A 61 -36.16 -6.64 11.58
N LEU A 62 -37.28 -6.72 10.86
CA LEU A 62 -38.60 -6.92 11.48
C LEU A 62 -38.69 -8.26 12.23
N LEU A 63 -38.10 -9.34 11.71
CA LEU A 63 -37.95 -10.60 12.46
C LEU A 63 -37.09 -10.42 13.71
N SER A 64 -36.05 -9.59 13.64
CA SER A 64 -35.19 -9.29 14.78
C SER A 64 -35.93 -8.49 15.84
N VAL A 65 -36.85 -7.58 15.48
CA VAL A 65 -37.72 -6.88 16.44
C VAL A 65 -38.62 -7.86 17.18
N VAL A 66 -39.24 -8.80 16.44
CA VAL A 66 -40.06 -9.86 17.03
C VAL A 66 -39.25 -10.74 17.98
N SER A 67 -38.05 -11.13 17.55
CA SER A 67 -37.12 -11.94 18.35
C SER A 67 -36.63 -11.20 19.59
N ALA A 68 -36.29 -9.91 19.47
CA ALA A 68 -35.87 -9.07 20.58
C ALA A 68 -36.96 -8.94 21.66
N ARG A 69 -38.23 -8.93 21.24
CA ARG A 69 -39.36 -9.00 22.17
C ARG A 69 -39.41 -10.37 22.86
N ASP A 70 -39.32 -11.46 22.10
CA ASP A 70 -39.36 -12.82 22.66
C ASP A 70 -38.19 -13.08 23.64
N PHE A 71 -37.00 -12.53 23.37
CA PHE A 71 -35.85 -12.59 24.28
C PHE A 71 -35.98 -11.70 25.53
N GLY A 72 -36.94 -10.77 25.56
CA GLY A 72 -37.11 -9.81 26.66
C GLY A 72 -36.11 -8.65 26.64
N TRP A 73 -35.55 -8.29 25.48
CA TRP A 73 -34.64 -7.15 25.37
C TRP A 73 -35.36 -5.80 25.28
N ILE A 74 -36.58 -5.82 24.71
CA ILE A 74 -37.44 -4.66 24.49
C ILE A 74 -38.88 -4.94 24.98
N SER A 75 -39.63 -3.87 25.27
CA SER A 75 -41.02 -3.96 25.71
C SER A 75 -41.95 -4.31 24.55
N LEU A 76 -43.17 -4.76 24.84
CA LEU A 76 -44.17 -5.02 23.79
C LEU A 76 -44.51 -3.71 23.04
N SER A 77 -44.56 -2.60 23.77
CA SER A 77 -44.83 -1.27 23.22
C SER A 77 -43.72 -0.80 22.27
N ASP A 78 -42.44 -1.01 22.62
CA ASP A 78 -41.31 -0.66 21.74
C ASP A 78 -41.29 -1.52 20.47
N ALA A 79 -41.55 -2.82 20.59
CA ALA A 79 -41.66 -3.71 19.44
C ALA A 79 -42.77 -3.26 18.47
N ILE A 80 -43.95 -2.93 18.99
CA ILE A 80 -45.08 -2.39 18.21
C ILE A 80 -44.67 -1.07 17.54
N THR A 81 -44.02 -0.17 18.26
CA THR A 81 -43.60 1.14 17.74
C THR A 81 -42.59 1.01 16.61
N ARG A 82 -41.60 0.12 16.75
CA ARG A 82 -40.60 -0.16 15.72
C ARG A 82 -41.23 -0.77 14.46
N ILE A 83 -42.10 -1.77 14.63
CA ILE A 83 -42.82 -2.40 13.50
C ILE A 83 -43.69 -1.35 12.80
N ASP A 84 -44.45 -0.56 13.56
CA ASP A 84 -45.34 0.48 13.03
C ASP A 84 -44.58 1.56 12.25
N ALA A 85 -43.46 2.04 12.79
CA ALA A 85 -42.63 3.05 12.14
C ALA A 85 -42.05 2.53 10.82
N THR A 86 -41.45 1.33 10.81
CA THR A 86 -40.91 0.72 9.60
C THR A 86 -41.99 0.43 8.57
N MET A 87 -43.14 -0.12 8.99
CA MET A 87 -44.29 -0.35 8.09
C MET A 87 -44.80 0.95 7.47
N THR A 88 -44.90 2.01 8.26
CA THR A 88 -45.33 3.33 7.79
C THR A 88 -44.34 3.90 6.77
N THR A 89 -43.04 3.71 6.98
CA THR A 89 -42.03 4.10 5.99
C THR A 89 -42.20 3.33 4.69
N ILE A 90 -42.21 2.00 4.71
CA ILE A 90 -42.23 1.18 3.47
C ILE A 90 -43.54 1.25 2.69
N GLU A 91 -44.66 1.59 3.34
CA GLU A 91 -45.95 1.85 2.68
C GLU A 91 -45.95 3.15 1.87
N ASN A 92 -45.09 4.11 2.21
CA ASN A 92 -44.97 5.40 1.51
C ASN A 92 -43.82 5.44 0.50
N MET A 93 -42.99 4.40 0.43
CA MET A 93 -41.86 4.33 -0.49
C MET A 93 -42.32 4.05 -1.93
N PRO A 94 -41.66 4.66 -2.96
CA PRO A 94 -41.93 4.33 -4.36
C PRO A 94 -41.73 2.84 -4.63
N ARG A 95 -42.67 2.19 -5.32
CA ARG A 95 -42.71 0.74 -5.54
C ARG A 95 -43.42 0.42 -6.86
N ASP A 96 -43.17 -0.75 -7.43
CA ASP A 96 -43.80 -1.21 -8.68
C ASP A 96 -44.43 -2.59 -8.49
N ARG A 97 -45.70 -2.75 -8.92
CA ARG A 97 -46.49 -3.99 -8.77
C ARG A 97 -46.47 -4.60 -7.35
N GLY A 98 -46.45 -3.74 -6.34
CA GLY A 98 -46.37 -4.13 -4.92
C GLY A 98 -44.95 -4.43 -4.41
N HIS A 99 -43.94 -4.51 -5.29
CA HIS A 99 -42.55 -4.78 -4.94
C HIS A 99 -41.76 -3.52 -4.64
N LEU A 100 -40.97 -3.56 -3.57
CA LEU A 100 -39.90 -2.60 -3.33
C LEU A 100 -38.75 -2.83 -4.32
N TYR A 101 -38.06 -1.75 -4.69
CA TYR A 101 -36.81 -1.83 -5.44
C TYR A 101 -35.68 -2.38 -4.56
N ASN A 102 -34.61 -2.85 -5.19
CA ASN A 102 -33.50 -3.51 -4.48
C ASN A 102 -32.75 -2.58 -3.52
N TRP A 103 -32.71 -1.28 -3.83
CA TRP A 103 -31.93 -0.30 -3.09
C TRP A 103 -32.67 1.02 -2.92
N TYR A 104 -32.74 1.49 -1.68
CA TYR A 104 -33.20 2.84 -1.33
C TYR A 104 -32.16 3.53 -0.47
N ASP A 105 -32.02 4.84 -0.65
CA ASP A 105 -31.33 5.68 0.30
C ASP A 105 -32.20 5.85 1.56
N THR A 106 -31.70 5.41 2.71
CA THR A 106 -32.40 5.43 4.01
C THR A 106 -32.59 6.83 4.58
N THR A 107 -31.82 7.82 4.13
CA THR A 107 -31.90 9.22 4.61
C THR A 107 -32.84 10.07 3.76
N THR A 108 -33.16 9.64 2.54
CA THR A 108 -34.02 10.40 1.60
C THR A 108 -35.23 9.63 1.10
N LEU A 109 -35.31 8.31 1.35
CA LEU A 109 -36.30 7.37 0.83
C LEU A 109 -36.35 7.29 -0.71
N LYS A 110 -35.34 7.84 -1.40
CA LYS A 110 -35.27 7.77 -2.86
C LYS A 110 -34.74 6.40 -3.31
N PRO A 111 -35.38 5.78 -4.31
CA PRO A 111 -34.81 4.61 -4.98
C PRO A 111 -33.43 4.93 -5.57
N LEU A 112 -32.51 3.98 -5.45
CA LEU A 112 -31.18 4.07 -6.08
C LEU A 112 -31.21 3.37 -7.44
N TYR A 113 -30.62 4.01 -8.45
CA TYR A 113 -30.57 3.47 -9.81
C TYR A 113 -29.42 2.46 -9.97
N PRO A 114 -29.58 1.43 -10.82
CA PRO A 114 -30.75 1.14 -11.65
C PRO A 114 -31.95 0.61 -10.84
N LEU A 115 -33.18 0.92 -11.28
CA LEU A 115 -34.40 0.44 -10.64
C LEU A 115 -34.57 -1.06 -10.94
N TYR A 116 -34.36 -1.88 -9.92
CA TYR A 116 -34.34 -3.34 -10.03
C TYR A 116 -35.25 -3.97 -8.99
N ILE A 117 -36.02 -4.99 -9.40
CA ILE A 117 -36.82 -5.83 -8.49
C ILE A 117 -36.18 -7.20 -8.43
N SER A 118 -35.72 -7.60 -7.24
CA SER A 118 -35.16 -8.93 -6.98
C SER A 118 -36.27 -9.89 -6.55
N ALA A 119 -36.32 -11.07 -7.20
CA ALA A 119 -37.30 -12.10 -6.85
C ALA A 119 -37.02 -12.69 -5.46
N VAL A 120 -35.75 -12.83 -5.07
CA VAL A 120 -35.40 -13.34 -3.75
C VAL A 120 -35.69 -12.32 -2.66
N ASP A 121 -35.28 -11.06 -2.83
CA ASP A 121 -35.46 -10.05 -1.79
C ASP A 121 -36.94 -9.77 -1.53
N SER A 122 -37.75 -9.75 -2.59
CA SER A 122 -39.20 -9.62 -2.48
C SER A 122 -39.83 -10.79 -1.72
N GLY A 123 -39.45 -12.03 -2.04
CA GLY A 123 -40.01 -13.20 -1.38
C GLY A 123 -39.55 -13.35 0.07
N ASN A 124 -38.30 -12.97 0.38
CA ASN A 124 -37.80 -12.87 1.73
C ASN A 124 -38.62 -11.86 2.55
N LEU A 125 -38.81 -10.64 2.02
CA LEU A 125 -39.63 -9.64 2.70
C LEU A 125 -41.07 -10.14 2.91
N ALA A 126 -41.69 -10.72 1.89
CA ALA A 126 -43.05 -11.25 1.98
C ALA A 126 -43.17 -12.35 3.05
N GLY A 127 -42.25 -13.33 3.03
CA GLY A 127 -42.24 -14.42 4.02
C GLY A 127 -42.03 -13.93 5.44
N HIS A 128 -41.10 -12.99 5.63
CA HIS A 128 -40.83 -12.39 6.93
C HIS A 128 -42.02 -11.56 7.44
N LEU A 129 -42.71 -10.80 6.57
CA LEU A 129 -43.91 -10.05 6.93
C LEU A 129 -45.08 -10.94 7.34
N VAL A 130 -45.21 -12.14 6.76
CA VAL A 130 -46.21 -13.14 7.20
C VAL A 130 -45.90 -13.62 8.62
N ALA A 131 -44.64 -13.94 8.92
CA ALA A 131 -44.24 -14.33 10.27
C ALA A 131 -44.46 -13.19 11.30
N VAL A 132 -44.17 -11.94 10.93
CA VAL A 132 -44.45 -10.75 11.76
C VAL A 132 -45.95 -10.54 11.94
N ALA A 133 -46.76 -10.73 10.90
CA ALA A 133 -48.22 -10.64 11.00
C ALA A 133 -48.77 -11.69 11.97
N ALA A 134 -48.26 -12.92 11.93
CA ALA A 134 -48.60 -13.98 12.86
C ALA A 134 -48.17 -13.67 14.29
N ALA A 135 -46.97 -13.09 14.51
CA ALA A 135 -46.55 -12.63 15.83
C ALA A 135 -47.50 -11.56 16.40
N CYS A 136 -47.89 -10.58 15.58
CA CYS A 136 -48.88 -9.57 15.96
C CYS A 136 -50.26 -10.18 16.26
N ALA A 137 -50.66 -11.24 15.56
CA ALA A 137 -51.89 -11.97 15.82
C ALA A 137 -51.84 -12.69 17.17
N GLU A 138 -50.76 -13.44 17.42
CA GLU A 138 -50.49 -14.15 18.68
C GLU A 138 -50.52 -13.18 19.86
N TRP A 139 -49.78 -12.07 19.77
CA TRP A 139 -49.77 -11.04 20.82
C TRP A 139 -51.14 -10.37 21.02
N ALA A 140 -51.98 -10.28 19.99
CA ALA A 140 -53.33 -9.73 20.09
C ALA A 140 -54.35 -10.70 20.71
N GLU A 141 -54.13 -12.01 20.64
CA GLU A 141 -55.04 -13.00 21.23
C GLU A 141 -55.09 -12.88 22.75
N ALA A 142 -53.92 -12.80 23.38
CA ALA A 142 -53.78 -12.65 24.84
C ALA A 142 -52.70 -11.61 25.22
N PRO A 143 -52.95 -10.30 25.01
CA PRO A 143 -51.93 -9.28 25.25
C PRO A 143 -51.42 -9.26 26.70
N SER A 144 -52.28 -9.56 27.68
CA SER A 144 -51.93 -9.62 29.10
C SER A 144 -50.88 -10.69 29.43
N VAL A 145 -50.88 -11.82 28.73
CA VAL A 145 -49.88 -12.87 28.88
C VAL A 145 -48.55 -12.44 28.27
N HIS A 146 -48.61 -11.75 27.14
CA HIS A 146 -47.43 -11.27 26.41
C HIS A 146 -46.90 -9.93 26.90
N LEU A 147 -47.52 -9.29 27.91
CA LEU A 147 -46.97 -8.09 28.55
C LEU A 147 -45.74 -8.44 29.37
N GLN A 148 -45.72 -9.56 30.10
CA GLN A 148 -44.51 -9.96 30.82
C GLN A 148 -43.49 -10.60 29.85
N GLY A 149 -42.41 -9.87 29.52
CA GLY A 149 -41.30 -10.40 28.73
C GLY A 149 -40.40 -11.36 29.51
N ASP A 150 -39.52 -12.09 28.81
CA ASP A 150 -38.56 -13.01 29.43
C ASP A 150 -37.46 -12.25 30.20
N PHE A 151 -37.44 -12.40 31.53
CA PHE A 151 -36.44 -11.75 32.38
C PHE A 151 -35.00 -12.24 32.14
N GLU A 152 -34.78 -13.35 31.40
CA GLU A 152 -33.43 -13.72 30.95
C GLU A 152 -32.78 -12.65 30.05
N GLY A 153 -33.57 -11.83 29.35
CA GLY A 153 -33.05 -10.71 28.55
C GLY A 153 -32.19 -9.72 29.33
N ILE A 154 -32.49 -9.55 30.63
CA ILE A 154 -31.66 -8.75 31.55
C ILE A 154 -30.33 -9.45 31.81
N LEU A 155 -30.34 -10.77 32.02
CA LEU A 155 -29.12 -11.57 32.29
C LEU A 155 -28.19 -11.63 31.07
N ASP A 156 -28.75 -11.58 29.86
CA ASP A 156 -27.96 -11.50 28.62
C ASP A 156 -27.08 -10.24 28.64
N THR A 157 -27.67 -9.09 29.00
CA THR A 157 -26.97 -7.81 29.07
C THR A 157 -25.99 -7.73 30.25
N VAL A 158 -26.36 -8.27 31.42
CA VAL A 158 -25.46 -8.38 32.58
C VAL A 158 -24.21 -9.20 32.24
N THR A 159 -24.37 -10.27 31.47
CA THR A 159 -23.24 -11.12 31.05
C THR A 159 -22.29 -10.39 30.12
N ILE A 160 -22.81 -9.61 29.16
CA ILE A 160 -21.98 -8.78 28.29
C ILE A 160 -21.20 -7.73 29.09
N LEU A 161 -21.83 -7.15 30.12
CA LEU A 161 -21.18 -6.21 31.03
C LEU A 161 -20.05 -6.85 31.84
N ASP A 162 -20.28 -8.04 32.39
CA ASP A 162 -19.25 -8.80 33.11
C ASP A 162 -18.05 -9.10 32.19
N GLU A 163 -18.31 -9.64 30.98
CA GLU A 163 -17.25 -9.91 29.99
C GLU A 163 -16.47 -8.64 29.61
N SER A 164 -17.18 -7.52 29.39
CA SER A 164 -16.54 -6.24 29.02
C SER A 164 -15.73 -5.65 30.17
N LEU A 165 -16.17 -5.87 31.42
CA LEU A 165 -15.42 -5.48 32.61
C LEU A 165 -14.15 -6.31 32.76
N GLU A 166 -14.19 -7.62 32.51
CA GLU A 166 -13.02 -8.50 32.51
C GLU A 166 -11.99 -8.10 31.44
N GLU A 167 -12.43 -7.69 30.25
CA GLU A 167 -11.56 -7.27 29.14
C GLU A 167 -10.87 -5.90 29.34
N LEU A 168 -11.37 -5.09 30.28
CA LEU A 168 -10.75 -3.81 30.66
C LEU A 168 -9.49 -4.08 31.51
N PRO A 169 -8.30 -3.54 31.17
CA PRO A 169 -7.08 -3.73 31.95
C PRO A 169 -7.21 -3.31 33.43
N ASP A 170 -6.54 -4.03 34.34
CA ASP A 170 -6.45 -3.72 35.78
C ASP A 170 -5.06 -3.15 36.17
N ASP A 171 -4.63 -2.15 35.42
CA ASP A 171 -3.34 -1.47 35.58
C ASP A 171 -3.43 -0.24 36.51
N ARG A 172 -4.61 0.36 36.68
CA ARG A 172 -4.82 1.56 37.52
C ARG A 172 -5.40 1.24 38.89
N ARG A 173 -4.66 1.57 39.95
CA ARG A 173 -5.10 1.39 41.36
C ARG A 173 -6.44 2.06 41.68
N GLN A 174 -6.74 3.19 41.04
CA GLN A 174 -7.97 3.96 41.28
C GLN A 174 -9.23 3.29 40.71
N LEU A 175 -9.08 2.40 39.70
CA LEU A 175 -10.19 1.67 39.09
C LEU A 175 -10.64 0.46 39.92
N ARG A 176 -9.75 -0.16 40.71
CA ARG A 176 -10.04 -1.40 41.46
C ARG A 176 -11.29 -1.32 42.35
N PRO A 177 -11.49 -0.27 43.17
CA PRO A 177 -12.69 -0.17 43.99
C PRO A 177 -13.97 0.01 43.17
N LEU A 178 -13.90 0.71 42.03
CA LEU A 178 -15.05 0.91 41.15
C LEU A 178 -15.41 -0.38 40.41
N ARG A 179 -14.41 -1.13 39.92
CA ARG A 179 -14.58 -2.44 39.29
C ARG A 179 -15.23 -3.43 40.24
N GLN A 180 -14.74 -3.53 41.48
CA GLN A 180 -15.30 -4.43 42.48
C GLN A 180 -16.77 -4.07 42.79
N ARG A 181 -17.07 -2.78 43.00
CA ARG A 181 -18.45 -2.33 43.25
C ARG A 181 -19.39 -2.63 42.07
N LEU A 182 -18.91 -2.46 40.84
CA LEU A 182 -19.68 -2.79 39.65
C LEU A 182 -19.96 -4.30 39.59
N ALA A 183 -18.94 -5.14 39.79
CA ALA A 183 -19.10 -6.60 39.85
C ALA A 183 -20.09 -7.03 40.94
N ASP A 184 -19.99 -6.50 42.15
CA ASP A 184 -20.92 -6.79 43.25
C ASP A 184 -22.38 -6.42 42.91
N ARG A 185 -22.56 -5.34 42.14
CA ARG A 185 -23.88 -4.88 41.65
C ARG A 185 -24.42 -5.75 40.52
N LEU A 186 -23.56 -6.21 39.61
CA LEU A 186 -23.93 -7.17 38.56
C LEU A 186 -24.37 -8.51 39.18
N ASP A 187 -23.65 -9.00 40.19
CA ASP A 187 -24.07 -10.16 41.00
C ASP A 187 -25.41 -9.94 41.72
N GLY A 188 -25.60 -8.72 42.28
CA GLY A 188 -26.87 -8.30 42.86
C GLY A 188 -28.03 -8.37 41.85
N MET A 189 -27.80 -7.89 40.63
CA MET A 189 -28.76 -7.96 39.52
C MET A 189 -29.11 -9.41 39.17
N ARG A 190 -28.09 -10.30 39.03
CA ARG A 190 -28.30 -11.73 38.75
C ARG A 190 -29.20 -12.39 39.81
N ARG A 191 -28.93 -12.15 41.09
CA ARG A 191 -29.75 -12.66 42.20
C ARG A 191 -31.18 -12.12 42.17
N ALA A 192 -31.35 -10.83 41.90
CA ALA A 192 -32.67 -10.19 41.83
C ALA A 192 -33.54 -10.80 40.72
N VAL A 193 -32.98 -10.97 39.52
CA VAL A 193 -33.66 -11.60 38.38
C VAL A 193 -34.00 -13.07 38.67
N MET A 194 -33.06 -13.86 39.22
CA MET A 194 -33.33 -15.26 39.58
C MET A 194 -34.44 -15.38 40.63
N THR A 195 -34.52 -14.43 41.56
CA THR A 195 -35.59 -14.40 42.57
C THR A 195 -36.96 -14.11 41.94
N ILE A 196 -37.02 -13.21 40.94
CA ILE A 196 -38.25 -12.92 40.20
C ILE A 196 -38.69 -14.15 39.39
N LYS A 197 -37.76 -14.84 38.72
CA LYS A 197 -38.06 -16.10 38.01
C LYS A 197 -38.59 -17.20 38.95
N ALA A 198 -38.07 -17.28 40.18
CA ALA A 198 -38.52 -18.24 41.17
C ALA A 198 -39.86 -17.88 41.83
N GLN A 199 -40.27 -16.59 41.80
CA GLN A 199 -41.50 -16.08 42.42
C GLN A 199 -42.27 -15.16 41.45
N PRO A 200 -42.89 -15.70 40.39
CA PRO A 200 -43.52 -14.90 39.32
C PRO A 200 -44.67 -14.01 39.81
N GLU A 201 -45.40 -14.45 40.85
CA GLU A 201 -46.54 -13.71 41.43
C GLU A 201 -46.15 -12.35 42.03
N MET A 202 -44.88 -12.20 42.43
CA MET A 202 -44.32 -10.96 43.00
C MET A 202 -43.53 -10.14 41.97
N ALA A 203 -43.53 -10.54 40.69
CA ALA A 203 -42.71 -9.94 39.65
C ALA A 203 -43.05 -8.45 39.47
N SER A 204 -44.33 -8.07 39.34
CA SER A 204 -44.78 -6.70 39.07
C SER A 204 -44.28 -5.68 40.11
N ILE A 205 -44.21 -6.05 41.39
CA ILE A 205 -43.71 -5.19 42.48
C ILE A 205 -42.18 -5.13 42.47
N ARG A 206 -41.51 -6.24 42.13
CA ARG A 206 -40.04 -6.36 42.19
C ARG A 206 -39.34 -5.82 40.94
N THR A 207 -40.02 -5.66 39.82
CA THR A 207 -39.43 -5.11 38.58
C THR A 207 -38.92 -3.67 38.75
N ILE A 208 -39.58 -2.83 39.57
CA ILE A 208 -39.13 -1.46 39.84
C ILE A 208 -37.72 -1.45 40.49
N ASN A 209 -37.44 -2.40 41.37
CA ASN A 209 -36.13 -2.51 42.03
C ASN A 209 -35.03 -2.86 41.02
N LEU A 210 -35.34 -3.57 39.93
CA LEU A 210 -34.37 -3.85 38.86
C LEU A 210 -33.95 -2.58 38.13
N ALA A 211 -34.89 -1.68 37.81
CA ALA A 211 -34.56 -0.40 37.18
C ALA A 211 -33.69 0.47 38.09
N VAL A 212 -33.97 0.51 39.40
CA VAL A 212 -33.13 1.22 40.38
C VAL A 212 -31.71 0.64 40.42
N LEU A 213 -31.57 -0.69 40.48
CA LEU A 213 -30.27 -1.35 40.45
C LEU A 213 -29.51 -1.08 39.14
N ALA A 214 -30.19 -1.06 38.01
CA ALA A 214 -29.58 -0.76 36.71
C ALA A 214 -29.08 0.68 36.63
N GLY A 215 -29.82 1.65 37.20
CA GLY A 215 -29.36 3.03 37.32
C GLY A 215 -28.11 3.20 38.20
N GLU A 216 -27.96 2.40 39.26
CA GLU A 216 -26.71 2.35 40.05
C GLU A 216 -25.55 1.76 39.24
N ILE A 217 -25.80 0.67 38.50
CA ILE A 217 -24.81 0.04 37.60
C ILE A 217 -24.33 1.04 36.55
N ARG A 218 -25.25 1.79 35.91
CA ARG A 218 -24.89 2.82 34.93
C ARG A 218 -24.02 3.92 35.53
N LYS A 219 -24.36 4.43 36.71
CA LYS A 219 -23.54 5.45 37.41
C LYS A 219 -22.12 4.95 37.65
N LEU A 220 -21.96 3.70 38.09
CA LEU A 220 -20.65 3.09 38.31
C LEU A 220 -19.88 2.90 36.99
N ALA A 221 -20.54 2.42 35.94
CA ALA A 221 -19.96 2.26 34.61
C ALA A 221 -19.49 3.60 34.01
N THR A 222 -20.30 4.67 34.11
CA THR A 222 -19.90 6.02 33.70
C THR A 222 -18.70 6.51 34.51
N ALA A 223 -18.65 6.28 35.82
CA ALA A 223 -17.50 6.65 36.64
C ALA A 223 -16.22 5.92 36.21
N ILE A 224 -16.31 4.62 35.88
CA ILE A 224 -15.20 3.85 35.30
C ILE A 224 -14.76 4.46 33.96
N HIS A 225 -15.69 4.84 33.09
CA HIS A 225 -15.36 5.45 31.81
C HIS A 225 -14.66 6.80 31.96
N VAL A 226 -15.14 7.68 32.84
CA VAL A 226 -14.53 8.98 33.11
C VAL A 226 -13.09 8.83 33.63
N GLU A 227 -12.84 7.85 34.50
CA GLU A 227 -11.52 7.61 35.07
C GLU A 227 -10.56 6.90 34.08
N ALA A 228 -11.06 5.94 33.29
CA ALA A 228 -10.23 5.18 32.36
C ALA A 228 -9.97 5.92 31.04
N ALA A 229 -10.96 6.66 30.53
CA ALA A 229 -10.95 7.40 29.27
C ALA A 229 -10.45 6.56 28.06
N SER A 230 -10.99 5.35 27.91
CA SER A 230 -10.57 4.38 26.88
C SER A 230 -11.76 3.88 26.04
N PRO A 231 -11.54 3.40 24.81
CA PRO A 231 -12.60 2.76 24.01
C PRO A 231 -13.24 1.56 24.72
N LYS A 232 -12.45 0.76 25.46
CA LYS A 232 -12.98 -0.39 26.22
C LYS A 232 -13.91 0.04 27.35
N SER A 233 -13.61 1.15 28.02
CA SER A 233 -14.49 1.67 29.07
C SER A 233 -15.74 2.36 28.52
N ASP A 234 -15.71 2.88 27.28
CA ASP A 234 -16.91 3.35 26.56
C ASP A 234 -17.92 2.21 26.35
N VAL A 235 -17.43 1.04 25.91
CA VAL A 235 -18.26 -0.16 25.73
C VAL A 235 -18.99 -0.56 27.03
N ILE A 236 -18.33 -0.46 28.19
CA ILE A 236 -18.96 -0.75 29.49
C ILE A 236 -20.07 0.26 29.80
N ALA A 237 -19.84 1.55 29.55
CA ALA A 237 -20.84 2.59 29.78
C ALA A 237 -22.07 2.43 28.87
N ASP A 238 -21.85 2.11 27.59
CA ASP A 238 -22.91 1.84 26.61
C ASP A 238 -23.77 0.64 27.00
N TRP A 239 -23.15 -0.50 27.32
CA TRP A 239 -23.88 -1.68 27.77
C TRP A 239 -24.62 -1.48 29.10
N ALA A 240 -24.13 -0.60 29.98
CA ALA A 240 -24.81 -0.27 31.23
C ALA A 240 -26.05 0.60 30.99
N ALA A 241 -26.00 1.51 30.01
CA ALA A 241 -27.18 2.24 29.55
C ALA A 241 -28.22 1.31 28.92
N ARG A 242 -27.77 0.30 28.17
CA ARG A 242 -28.64 -0.72 27.58
C ARG A 242 -29.28 -1.63 28.63
N LEU A 243 -28.56 -1.95 29.71
CA LEU A 243 -29.13 -2.69 30.85
C LEU A 243 -30.26 -1.90 31.51
N GLU A 244 -30.06 -0.60 31.72
CA GLU A 244 -31.09 0.29 32.26
C GLU A 244 -32.32 0.31 31.35
N ALA A 245 -32.14 0.51 30.03
CA ALA A 245 -33.22 0.49 29.06
C ALA A 245 -34.00 -0.85 29.04
N THR A 246 -33.30 -1.99 29.11
CA THR A 246 -33.96 -3.31 29.19
C THR A 246 -34.74 -3.48 30.50
N CYS A 247 -34.20 -3.03 31.65
CA CYS A 247 -34.94 -3.04 32.91
C CYS A 247 -36.19 -2.13 32.86
N GLU A 248 -36.06 -0.93 32.29
CA GLU A 248 -37.18 0.01 32.09
C GLU A 248 -38.27 -0.57 31.18
N ALA A 249 -37.88 -1.31 30.14
CA ALA A 249 -38.81 -2.03 29.27
C ALA A 249 -39.70 -3.01 30.05
N HIS A 250 -39.11 -3.80 30.97
CA HIS A 250 -39.87 -4.70 31.84
C HIS A 250 -40.76 -3.93 32.86
N VAL A 251 -40.30 -2.78 33.36
CA VAL A 251 -41.12 -1.92 34.25
C VAL A 251 -42.35 -1.39 33.51
N HIS A 252 -42.17 -0.89 32.29
CA HIS A 252 -43.23 -0.33 31.45
C HIS A 252 -44.32 -1.37 31.17
N ASP A 253 -43.91 -2.58 30.81
CA ASP A 253 -44.81 -3.70 30.56
C ASP A 253 -45.63 -4.11 31.80
N SER A 254 -45.08 -3.93 33.00
CA SER A 254 -45.71 -4.32 34.28
C SER A 254 -46.83 -3.37 34.76
N HIS A 255 -47.00 -2.19 34.16
CA HIS A 255 -47.87 -1.10 34.65
C HIS A 255 -49.03 -0.73 33.70
N ASN A 256 -49.55 -1.66 32.89
CA ASN A 256 -50.66 -1.38 31.97
C ASN A 256 -52.03 -1.61 32.60
N ASP A 257 -52.95 -0.66 32.44
CA ASP A 257 -54.36 -0.80 32.80
C ASP A 257 -55.18 -1.48 31.67
N GLU A 258 -56.44 -1.85 31.93
CA GLU A 258 -57.30 -2.52 30.94
C GLU A 258 -57.51 -1.68 29.66
N SER A 259 -57.49 -0.35 29.79
CA SER A 259 -57.61 0.58 28.67
C SER A 259 -56.39 0.51 27.75
N ALA A 260 -55.18 0.53 28.33
CA ALA A 260 -53.92 0.38 27.61
C ALA A 260 -53.81 -0.98 26.90
N VAL A 261 -54.24 -2.07 27.55
CA VAL A 261 -54.30 -3.42 26.96
C VAL A 261 -55.21 -3.46 25.73
N SER A 262 -56.39 -2.83 25.80
CA SER A 262 -57.33 -2.75 24.68
C SER A 262 -56.76 -1.92 23.51
N ALA A 263 -56.08 -0.81 23.81
CA ALA A 263 -55.41 0.01 22.81
C ALA A 263 -54.27 -0.74 22.10
N LEU A 264 -53.46 -1.50 22.85
CA LEU A 264 -52.39 -2.36 22.29
C LEU A 264 -52.97 -3.43 21.38
N ARG A 265 -54.04 -4.12 21.81
CA ARG A 265 -54.74 -5.12 21.00
C ARG A 265 -55.19 -4.56 19.66
N THR A 266 -55.77 -3.36 19.68
CA THR A 266 -56.25 -2.67 18.47
C THR A 266 -55.09 -2.37 17.51
N LYS A 267 -53.97 -1.85 18.04
CA LYS A 267 -52.77 -1.59 17.24
C LYS A 267 -52.17 -2.87 16.64
N LEU A 268 -52.08 -3.93 17.42
CA LEU A 268 -51.56 -5.23 16.96
C LEU A 268 -52.40 -5.83 15.82
N LEU A 269 -53.73 -5.79 15.93
CA LEU A 269 -54.62 -6.25 14.86
C LEU A 269 -54.48 -5.40 13.59
N ALA A 270 -54.28 -4.09 13.72
CA ALA A 270 -54.01 -3.21 12.59
C ALA A 270 -52.66 -3.53 11.92
N LEU A 271 -51.59 -3.73 12.71
CA LEU A 271 -50.27 -4.12 12.21
C LEU A 271 -50.27 -5.49 11.54
N ARG A 272 -50.96 -6.48 12.13
CA ARG A 272 -51.21 -7.78 11.48
C ARG A 272 -51.81 -7.58 10.09
N GLY A 273 -52.88 -6.79 9.99
CA GLY A 273 -53.56 -6.53 8.73
C GLY A 273 -52.66 -5.85 7.70
N ARG A 274 -51.87 -4.84 8.12
CA ARG A 274 -50.91 -4.12 7.26
C ARG A 274 -49.80 -5.03 6.75
N CYS A 275 -49.09 -5.73 7.65
CA CYS A 275 -48.00 -6.64 7.28
C CYS A 275 -48.46 -7.72 6.32
N ARG A 276 -49.58 -8.38 6.63
CA ARG A 276 -50.14 -9.43 5.76
C ARG A 276 -50.57 -8.87 4.42
N ARG A 277 -51.27 -7.73 4.38
CA ARG A 277 -51.69 -7.10 3.12
C ARG A 277 -50.50 -6.73 2.25
N TYR A 278 -49.45 -6.15 2.84
CA TYR A 278 -48.23 -5.76 2.12
C TYR A 278 -47.52 -6.97 1.49
N ALA A 279 -47.44 -8.09 2.21
CA ALA A 279 -46.86 -9.33 1.65
C ALA A 279 -47.68 -9.87 0.47
N PHE A 280 -49.01 -9.80 0.55
CA PHE A 280 -49.92 -10.39 -0.45
C PHE A 280 -50.21 -9.48 -1.65
N GLU A 281 -49.89 -8.19 -1.61
CA GLU A 281 -50.05 -7.30 -2.78
C GLU A 281 -48.88 -7.39 -3.79
N MET A 282 -47.74 -7.97 -3.40
CA MET A 282 -46.61 -8.24 -4.29
C MET A 282 -46.98 -9.27 -5.36
N ASP A 283 -46.95 -8.91 -6.64
CA ASP A 283 -47.29 -9.80 -7.76
C ASP A 283 -46.07 -10.60 -8.27
N PHE A 284 -45.93 -11.86 -7.86
CA PHE A 284 -44.81 -12.70 -8.31
C PHE A 284 -45.00 -13.28 -9.71
N SER A 285 -46.17 -13.15 -10.33
CA SER A 285 -46.50 -13.84 -11.59
C SER A 285 -45.63 -13.35 -12.76
N PHE A 286 -45.30 -12.05 -12.79
CA PHE A 286 -44.49 -11.46 -13.86
C PHE A 286 -42.99 -11.78 -13.73
N LEU A 287 -42.52 -12.16 -12.53
CA LEU A 287 -41.13 -12.57 -12.31
C LEU A 287 -40.85 -13.99 -12.82
N MET A 288 -41.89 -14.74 -13.19
CA MET A 288 -41.75 -16.08 -13.76
C MET A 288 -41.54 -16.04 -15.27
N ARG A 289 -40.50 -16.74 -15.74
CA ARG A 289 -40.33 -17.05 -17.16
C ARG A 289 -41.24 -18.21 -17.54
N GLN A 290 -42.32 -17.89 -18.23
CA GLN A 290 -43.38 -18.84 -18.60
C GLN A 290 -42.86 -20.07 -19.36
N GLU A 291 -41.90 -19.89 -20.27
CA GLU A 291 -41.30 -20.99 -21.04
C GLU A 291 -40.50 -21.98 -20.18
N ARG A 292 -39.79 -21.47 -19.17
CA ARG A 292 -38.95 -22.29 -18.28
C ARG A 292 -39.70 -22.79 -17.05
N LYS A 293 -40.84 -22.16 -16.70
CA LYS A 293 -41.55 -22.33 -15.43
C LYS A 293 -40.63 -22.12 -14.21
N LEU A 294 -39.71 -21.17 -14.32
CA LEU A 294 -38.74 -20.80 -13.28
C LEU A 294 -38.80 -19.29 -13.03
N LEU A 295 -38.48 -18.88 -11.80
CA LEU A 295 -38.34 -17.47 -11.44
C LEU A 295 -37.07 -16.90 -12.07
N SER A 296 -37.19 -15.73 -12.71
CA SER A 296 -36.05 -14.89 -13.06
C SER A 296 -35.32 -14.43 -11.80
N ILE A 297 -34.02 -14.14 -11.90
CA ILE A 297 -33.27 -13.55 -10.77
C ILE A 297 -33.92 -12.23 -10.32
N GLY A 298 -34.28 -11.40 -11.31
CA GLY A 298 -35.07 -10.21 -11.10
C GLY A 298 -35.55 -9.57 -12.40
N TYR A 299 -35.96 -8.31 -12.28
CA TYR A 299 -36.59 -7.52 -13.32
C TYR A 299 -36.01 -6.10 -13.34
N ARG A 300 -35.53 -5.68 -14.51
CA ARG A 300 -35.05 -4.32 -14.77
C ARG A 300 -36.22 -3.47 -15.21
N VAL A 301 -36.62 -2.54 -14.33
CA VAL A 301 -37.89 -1.82 -14.44
C VAL A 301 -37.89 -0.85 -15.62
N GLU A 302 -36.77 -0.15 -15.82
CA GLU A 302 -36.60 0.83 -16.90
C GLU A 302 -36.60 0.18 -18.30
N GLU A 303 -36.05 -1.04 -18.39
CA GLU A 303 -35.96 -1.80 -19.66
C GLU A 303 -37.20 -2.67 -19.91
N HIS A 304 -38.11 -2.74 -18.94
CA HIS A 304 -39.25 -3.66 -18.93
C HIS A 304 -38.85 -5.12 -19.22
N GLN A 305 -37.72 -5.57 -18.67
CA GLN A 305 -37.10 -6.84 -19.04
C GLN A 305 -36.76 -7.71 -17.82
N LEU A 306 -37.06 -9.02 -17.93
CA LEU A 306 -36.58 -10.04 -16.99
C LEU A 306 -35.13 -10.42 -17.29
N ASP A 307 -34.34 -10.69 -16.25
CA ASP A 307 -33.02 -11.31 -16.42
C ASP A 307 -33.11 -12.66 -17.14
N GLU A 308 -32.11 -12.98 -17.94
CA GLU A 308 -32.04 -14.26 -18.67
C GLU A 308 -31.78 -15.46 -17.76
N SER A 309 -31.10 -15.20 -16.65
CA SER A 309 -30.80 -16.20 -15.62
C SER A 309 -32.04 -16.45 -14.74
N CYS A 310 -32.18 -17.68 -14.26
CA CYS A 310 -33.28 -18.10 -13.40
C CYS A 310 -32.76 -18.77 -12.14
N TYR A 311 -33.53 -18.72 -11.06
CA TYR A 311 -33.35 -19.63 -9.93
C TYR A 311 -33.84 -21.02 -10.35
N ASP A 312 -32.90 -21.91 -10.63
CA ASP A 312 -33.15 -23.23 -11.20
C ASP A 312 -32.77 -24.38 -10.26
N LEU A 313 -32.37 -24.11 -9.01
CA LEU A 313 -32.00 -25.12 -8.02
C LEU A 313 -32.90 -25.06 -6.78
N LEU A 314 -33.21 -26.23 -6.21
CA LEU A 314 -33.99 -26.32 -4.97
C LEU A 314 -33.16 -25.88 -3.74
N ALA A 315 -31.84 -26.08 -3.79
CA ALA A 315 -30.90 -25.56 -2.79
C ALA A 315 -30.51 -24.12 -3.14
N SER A 316 -31.41 -23.19 -2.86
CA SER A 316 -31.23 -21.75 -3.02
C SER A 316 -32.07 -21.00 -1.98
N GLU A 317 -31.60 -19.82 -1.61
CA GLU A 317 -32.30 -18.79 -0.85
C GLU A 317 -33.68 -18.45 -1.45
N ALA A 318 -33.85 -18.55 -2.78
CA ALA A 318 -35.09 -18.22 -3.49
C ALA A 318 -36.20 -19.26 -3.31
N ARG A 319 -35.94 -20.37 -2.62
CA ARG A 319 -36.97 -21.39 -2.35
C ARG A 319 -38.08 -20.89 -1.44
N LEU A 320 -37.81 -19.92 -0.56
CA LEU A 320 -38.85 -19.26 0.24
C LEU A 320 -39.83 -18.49 -0.67
N THR A 321 -39.30 -17.72 -1.62
CA THR A 321 -40.10 -17.05 -2.67
C THR A 321 -40.95 -18.06 -3.44
N SER A 322 -40.36 -19.18 -3.81
CA SER A 322 -41.02 -20.24 -4.57
C SER A 322 -42.21 -20.83 -3.79
N LEU A 323 -42.01 -21.14 -2.51
CA LEU A 323 -43.07 -21.65 -1.63
C LEU A 323 -44.18 -20.61 -1.45
N PHE A 324 -43.82 -19.36 -1.14
CA PHE A 324 -44.79 -18.27 -0.93
C PHE A 324 -45.60 -17.98 -2.20
N GLY A 325 -44.95 -17.87 -3.35
CA GLY A 325 -45.62 -17.61 -4.63
C GLY A 325 -46.58 -18.72 -5.05
N ILE A 326 -46.24 -19.99 -4.76
CA ILE A 326 -47.15 -21.12 -5.00
C ILE A 326 -48.32 -21.10 -4.01
N ALA A 327 -48.04 -20.91 -2.72
CA ALA A 327 -49.06 -20.84 -1.68
C ALA A 327 -50.09 -19.73 -1.97
N LYS A 328 -49.60 -18.54 -2.35
CA LYS A 328 -50.43 -17.39 -2.73
C LYS A 328 -51.26 -17.65 -4.01
N GLY A 329 -50.76 -18.49 -4.92
CA GLY A 329 -51.38 -18.79 -6.21
C GLY A 329 -50.86 -17.97 -7.39
N ASP A 330 -49.79 -17.18 -7.19
CA ASP A 330 -49.12 -16.42 -8.27
C ASP A 330 -48.28 -17.33 -9.17
N LEU A 331 -47.74 -18.41 -8.61
CA LEU A 331 -46.88 -19.38 -9.30
C LEU A 331 -47.55 -20.75 -9.37
N PRO A 332 -47.44 -21.47 -10.50
CA PRO A 332 -47.98 -22.82 -10.65
C PRO A 332 -47.14 -23.84 -9.88
N THR A 333 -47.75 -24.89 -9.34
CA THR A 333 -47.06 -25.94 -8.55
C THR A 333 -45.94 -26.63 -9.33
N GLU A 334 -46.03 -26.73 -10.66
CA GLU A 334 -44.96 -27.33 -11.48
C GLU A 334 -43.62 -26.58 -11.36
N HIS A 335 -43.63 -25.31 -10.94
CA HIS A 335 -42.42 -24.55 -10.65
C HIS A 335 -41.52 -25.28 -9.63
N TRP A 336 -42.10 -25.77 -8.53
CA TRP A 336 -41.36 -26.47 -7.46
C TRP A 336 -40.66 -27.74 -7.96
N PHE A 337 -41.33 -28.48 -8.85
CA PHE A 337 -40.80 -29.71 -9.41
C PHE A 337 -39.82 -29.48 -10.57
N ARG A 338 -39.73 -28.25 -11.09
CA ARG A 338 -38.74 -27.84 -12.08
C ARG A 338 -37.40 -27.42 -11.47
N LEU A 339 -37.38 -27.06 -10.18
CA LEU A 339 -36.14 -26.79 -9.46
C LEU A 339 -35.23 -28.02 -9.46
N GLY A 340 -33.99 -27.85 -9.91
CA GLY A 340 -32.97 -28.87 -10.00
C GLY A 340 -32.63 -29.44 -8.63
N ARG A 341 -32.38 -30.76 -8.61
CA ARG A 341 -31.96 -31.51 -7.42
C ARG A 341 -30.61 -32.19 -7.65
N PRO A 342 -29.56 -31.46 -8.06
CA PRO A 342 -28.24 -32.06 -8.19
C PRO A 342 -27.74 -32.49 -6.80
N ILE A 343 -27.25 -33.72 -6.67
CA ILE A 343 -26.85 -34.31 -5.39
C ILE A 343 -25.36 -34.61 -5.38
N VAL A 344 -24.71 -34.30 -4.26
CA VAL A 344 -23.34 -34.70 -3.94
C VAL A 344 -23.33 -35.68 -2.77
N GLU A 345 -22.40 -36.63 -2.81
CA GLU A 345 -22.19 -37.61 -1.73
C GLU A 345 -21.35 -37.00 -0.60
N ILE A 346 -21.86 -37.08 0.64
CA ILE A 346 -21.17 -36.65 1.86
C ILE A 346 -21.20 -37.82 2.86
N GLY A 347 -20.13 -38.62 2.87
CA GLY A 347 -20.10 -39.88 3.62
C GLY A 347 -20.94 -40.95 2.91
N PHE A 348 -22.03 -41.41 3.53
CA PHE A 348 -22.95 -42.41 2.96
C PHE A 348 -24.34 -41.84 2.63
N LYS A 349 -24.47 -40.51 2.53
CA LYS A 349 -25.74 -39.80 2.31
C LYS A 349 -25.56 -38.68 1.27
N GLY A 350 -26.63 -38.36 0.55
CA GLY A 350 -26.66 -37.31 -0.47
C GLY A 350 -27.14 -35.98 0.08
N ALA A 351 -26.49 -34.88 -0.30
CA ALA A 351 -26.93 -33.51 -0.07
C ALA A 351 -27.16 -32.78 -1.41
N LEU A 352 -28.14 -31.88 -1.47
CA LEU A 352 -28.32 -31.03 -2.64
C LEU A 352 -27.14 -30.08 -2.82
N MET A 353 -26.75 -29.81 -4.07
CA MET A 353 -25.79 -28.78 -4.44
C MET A 353 -26.50 -27.46 -4.76
N SER A 354 -25.84 -26.35 -4.44
CA SER A 354 -26.27 -24.99 -4.77
C SER A 354 -25.35 -24.39 -5.84
N TRP A 355 -25.61 -23.16 -6.27
CA TRP A 355 -24.80 -22.53 -7.30
C TRP A 355 -23.40 -22.18 -6.79
N SER A 356 -23.32 -21.45 -5.67
CA SER A 356 -22.05 -20.99 -5.12
C SER A 356 -21.47 -21.90 -4.05
N GLY A 357 -22.29 -22.75 -3.42
CA GLY A 357 -21.87 -23.56 -2.28
C GLY A 357 -21.77 -22.75 -0.98
N SER A 358 -22.35 -21.55 -0.96
CA SER A 358 -22.43 -20.68 0.23
C SER A 358 -23.43 -21.24 1.24
N MET A 359 -23.15 -21.09 2.52
CA MET A 359 -24.00 -21.67 3.56
C MET A 359 -25.38 -21.00 3.66
N PHE A 360 -25.50 -19.70 3.35
CA PHE A 360 -26.77 -18.98 3.41
C PHE A 360 -27.83 -19.53 2.43
N GLU A 361 -27.42 -19.99 1.24
CA GLU A 361 -28.32 -20.53 0.20
C GLU A 361 -29.16 -21.69 0.76
N TYR A 362 -28.59 -22.42 1.73
CA TYR A 362 -29.25 -23.51 2.44
C TYR A 362 -29.94 -23.04 3.71
N LEU A 363 -29.28 -22.20 4.52
CA LEU A 363 -29.67 -21.98 5.93
C LEU A 363 -30.48 -20.69 6.18
N MET A 364 -30.66 -19.83 5.19
CA MET A 364 -31.52 -18.65 5.31
C MET A 364 -33.02 -19.01 5.25
N PRO A 365 -33.54 -19.79 4.29
CA PRO A 365 -34.97 -20.10 4.26
C PRO A 365 -35.54 -20.78 5.53
N PRO A 366 -34.80 -21.66 6.24
CA PRO A 366 -35.27 -22.29 7.48
C PRO A 366 -35.49 -21.36 8.67
N LEU A 367 -35.16 -20.06 8.55
CA LEU A 367 -35.50 -19.04 9.55
C LEU A 367 -37.01 -18.84 9.72
N VAL A 368 -37.79 -19.17 8.68
CA VAL A 368 -39.26 -19.11 8.72
C VAL A 368 -39.91 -20.32 8.04
N MET A 369 -39.19 -21.04 7.18
CA MET A 369 -39.71 -22.22 6.48
C MET A 369 -39.43 -23.51 7.26
N LYS A 370 -40.43 -24.37 7.44
CA LYS A 370 -40.23 -25.70 8.05
C LYS A 370 -39.38 -26.61 7.15
N GLU A 371 -38.48 -27.38 7.74
CA GLU A 371 -37.78 -28.49 7.07
C GLU A 371 -38.04 -29.80 7.84
N PRO A 372 -39.12 -30.53 7.54
CA PRO A 372 -39.52 -31.73 8.29
C PRO A 372 -38.39 -32.77 8.39
N GLN A 373 -38.26 -33.42 9.55
CA GLN A 373 -37.25 -34.46 9.73
C GLN A 373 -37.42 -35.60 8.71
N GLY A 374 -36.32 -35.98 8.04
CA GLY A 374 -36.33 -37.00 7.00
C GLY A 374 -36.61 -36.48 5.58
N SER A 375 -36.94 -35.19 5.44
CA SER A 375 -36.97 -34.53 4.14
C SER A 375 -35.57 -34.37 3.53
N ILE A 376 -35.50 -34.23 2.20
CA ILE A 376 -34.26 -33.96 1.47
C ILE A 376 -33.62 -32.63 1.89
N LEU A 377 -34.44 -31.62 2.23
CA LEU A 377 -33.99 -30.30 2.68
C LEU A 377 -33.32 -30.39 4.06
N ASN A 378 -34.00 -31.00 5.05
CA ASN A 378 -33.43 -31.19 6.40
C ASN A 378 -32.13 -32.01 6.37
N GLN A 379 -32.08 -33.06 5.54
CA GLN A 379 -30.88 -33.86 5.36
C GLN A 379 -29.75 -33.02 4.75
N THR A 380 -30.05 -32.24 3.72
CA THR A 380 -29.08 -31.35 3.06
C THR A 380 -28.49 -30.35 4.06
N SER A 381 -29.33 -29.62 4.79
CA SER A 381 -28.91 -28.61 5.78
C SER A 381 -27.93 -29.19 6.83
N LYS A 382 -28.17 -30.41 7.31
CA LYS A 382 -27.24 -31.09 8.24
C LYS A 382 -25.94 -31.55 7.59
N LEU A 383 -26.00 -32.04 6.35
CA LEU A 383 -24.81 -32.55 5.66
C LEU A 383 -23.88 -31.45 5.17
N ILE A 384 -24.40 -30.30 4.72
CA ILE A 384 -23.58 -29.17 4.29
C ILE A 384 -22.81 -28.54 5.46
N ILE A 385 -23.41 -28.47 6.65
CA ILE A 385 -22.71 -28.04 7.88
C ILE A 385 -21.56 -29.01 8.19
N LYS A 386 -21.80 -30.32 8.11
CA LYS A 386 -20.75 -31.33 8.33
C LYS A 386 -19.60 -31.20 7.33
N ARG A 387 -19.90 -30.96 6.04
CA ARG A 387 -18.89 -30.77 4.99
C ARG A 387 -18.09 -29.49 5.20
N GLN A 388 -18.73 -28.41 5.62
CA GLN A 388 -18.08 -27.14 5.98
C GLN A 388 -17.09 -27.31 7.14
N ILE A 389 -17.49 -28.03 8.21
CA ILE A 389 -16.60 -28.37 9.33
C ILE A 389 -15.40 -29.21 8.85
N GLN A 390 -15.63 -30.21 7.99
CA GLN A 390 -14.55 -31.05 7.45
C GLN A 390 -13.56 -30.25 6.59
N TYR A 391 -14.06 -29.38 5.71
CA TYR A 391 -13.23 -28.56 4.84
C TYR A 391 -12.37 -27.58 5.65
N ALA A 392 -12.95 -26.87 6.61
CA ALA A 392 -12.21 -25.95 7.47
C ALA A 392 -11.12 -26.64 8.30
N ARG A 393 -11.39 -27.87 8.81
CA ARG A 393 -10.38 -28.69 9.49
C ARG A 393 -9.21 -29.04 8.59
N SER A 394 -9.45 -29.33 7.31
CA SER A 394 -8.37 -29.64 6.35
C SER A 394 -7.41 -28.46 6.10
N LYS A 395 -7.88 -27.22 6.31
CA LYS A 395 -7.10 -25.98 6.19
C LYS A 395 -6.66 -25.40 7.53
N ASN A 396 -6.95 -26.09 8.64
CA ASN A 396 -6.71 -25.60 10.00
C ASN A 396 -7.31 -24.20 10.31
N VAL A 397 -8.47 -23.86 9.75
CA VAL A 397 -9.19 -22.58 10.00
C VAL A 397 -10.54 -22.81 10.69
N PRO A 398 -11.18 -21.78 11.28
CA PRO A 398 -12.59 -21.86 11.70
C PRO A 398 -13.52 -22.15 10.50
N TRP A 399 -14.73 -22.65 10.73
CA TRP A 399 -15.70 -22.93 9.65
C TRP A 399 -16.78 -21.86 9.53
N GLY A 400 -17.56 -21.89 8.45
CA GLY A 400 -18.64 -20.92 8.17
C GLY A 400 -18.39 -20.13 6.89
N ILE A 401 -18.13 -20.81 5.77
CA ILE A 401 -17.91 -20.15 4.48
C ILE A 401 -19.26 -19.81 3.85
N SER A 402 -19.48 -18.53 3.57
CA SER A 402 -20.66 -17.99 2.92
C SER A 402 -20.31 -16.66 2.25
N GLU A 403 -21.23 -16.05 1.53
CA GLU A 403 -21.14 -14.66 1.06
C GLU A 403 -20.83 -13.69 2.21
N ALA A 404 -19.84 -12.83 1.98
CA ALA A 404 -19.38 -11.86 2.95
C ALA A 404 -18.49 -10.80 2.29
N ALA A 405 -18.22 -9.74 3.04
CA ALA A 405 -17.10 -8.87 2.79
C ALA A 405 -15.76 -9.64 2.98
N TYR A 406 -14.71 -9.22 2.29
CA TYR A 406 -13.38 -9.85 2.38
C TYR A 406 -12.27 -8.80 2.40
N ASN A 407 -11.01 -9.20 2.66
CA ASN A 407 -9.91 -8.25 2.82
C ASN A 407 -9.40 -7.71 1.46
N ALA A 408 -10.28 -7.03 0.75
CA ALA A 408 -10.01 -6.21 -0.41
C ALA A 408 -10.88 -4.96 -0.31
N ARG A 409 -10.34 -3.82 -0.78
CA ARG A 409 -11.05 -2.54 -0.72
C ARG A 409 -11.16 -1.90 -2.10
N ASP A 410 -12.09 -0.97 -2.28
CA ASP A 410 -12.14 -0.09 -3.45
C ASP A 410 -11.32 1.20 -3.22
N ARG A 411 -11.46 2.16 -4.13
CA ARG A 411 -10.72 3.43 -4.12
C ARG A 411 -11.09 4.29 -2.90
N GLU A 412 -12.31 4.16 -2.42
CA GLU A 412 -12.88 4.80 -1.24
C GLU A 412 -12.52 4.07 0.07
N LEU A 413 -11.71 3.00 -0.03
CA LEU A 413 -11.33 2.12 1.07
C LEU A 413 -12.52 1.38 1.72
N THR A 414 -13.56 1.10 0.94
CA THR A 414 -14.71 0.27 1.35
C THR A 414 -14.42 -1.20 1.08
N TYR A 415 -14.67 -2.07 2.06
CA TYR A 415 -14.53 -3.52 1.88
C TYR A 415 -15.41 -4.03 0.74
N GLN A 416 -14.84 -4.89 -0.09
CA GLN A 416 -15.55 -5.52 -1.20
C GLN A 416 -16.30 -6.75 -0.72
N TYR A 417 -17.43 -7.05 -1.37
CA TYR A 417 -18.34 -8.13 -1.02
C TYR A 417 -18.49 -9.13 -2.16
N THR A 418 -18.52 -10.42 -1.86
CA THR A 418 -18.74 -11.48 -2.87
C THR A 418 -19.25 -12.77 -2.25
N ASN A 419 -19.61 -13.75 -3.09
CA ASN A 419 -20.04 -15.08 -2.65
C ASN A 419 -18.86 -16.06 -2.54
N PHE A 420 -18.76 -16.72 -1.38
CA PHE A 420 -17.77 -17.76 -1.09
C PHE A 420 -18.46 -19.07 -0.75
N GLY A 421 -17.92 -20.19 -1.25
CA GLY A 421 -18.47 -21.50 -0.96
C GLY A 421 -17.41 -22.59 -0.86
N VAL A 422 -17.84 -23.77 -0.42
CA VAL A 422 -16.95 -24.93 -0.25
C VAL A 422 -16.86 -25.73 -1.54
N PRO A 423 -15.64 -26.10 -1.99
CA PRO A 423 -15.46 -27.04 -3.10
C PRO A 423 -16.22 -28.35 -2.89
N GLY A 424 -16.99 -28.74 -3.90
CA GLY A 424 -17.86 -29.92 -3.86
C GLY A 424 -19.28 -29.65 -3.35
N LEU A 425 -19.61 -28.44 -2.86
CA LEU A 425 -20.99 -28.04 -2.55
C LEU A 425 -21.61 -27.08 -3.58
N GLY A 426 -20.78 -26.41 -4.38
CA GLY A 426 -21.20 -25.45 -5.41
C GLY A 426 -20.84 -25.88 -6.83
N LEU A 427 -21.61 -25.41 -7.82
CA LEU A 427 -21.33 -25.58 -9.25
C LEU A 427 -20.31 -24.56 -9.79
N LYS A 428 -20.12 -23.44 -9.10
CA LYS A 428 -19.14 -22.39 -9.46
C LYS A 428 -17.70 -22.93 -9.44
N ARG A 429 -16.90 -22.60 -10.46
CA ARG A 429 -15.46 -22.93 -10.52
C ARG A 429 -14.63 -22.03 -9.59
N GLY A 430 -13.48 -22.51 -9.13
CA GLY A 430 -12.52 -21.70 -8.35
C GLY A 430 -12.85 -21.51 -6.86
N LEU A 431 -13.82 -22.23 -6.31
CA LEU A 431 -14.22 -22.13 -4.89
C LEU A 431 -13.08 -22.41 -3.89
N GLY A 432 -12.05 -23.16 -4.30
CA GLY A 432 -10.89 -23.48 -3.44
C GLY A 432 -9.89 -22.34 -3.24
N GLN A 433 -9.93 -21.32 -4.10
CA GLN A 433 -8.93 -20.25 -4.18
C GLN A 433 -9.03 -19.23 -3.03
N ASN A 434 -10.21 -19.08 -2.43
CA ASN A 434 -10.47 -18.12 -1.36
C ASN A 434 -10.81 -18.85 -0.07
N THR A 435 -10.26 -18.38 1.05
CA THR A 435 -10.57 -18.93 2.38
C THR A 435 -11.07 -17.79 3.26
N VAL A 436 -12.35 -17.44 3.12
CA VAL A 436 -13.02 -16.38 3.89
C VAL A 436 -14.07 -17.01 4.78
N ILE A 437 -13.97 -16.78 6.09
CA ILE A 437 -14.87 -17.34 7.09
C ILE A 437 -15.82 -16.25 7.58
N ALA A 438 -17.12 -16.49 7.43
CA ALA A 438 -18.19 -15.59 7.82
C ALA A 438 -18.83 -16.07 9.14
N PRO A 439 -18.67 -15.34 10.27
CA PRO A 439 -19.23 -15.76 11.56
C PRO A 439 -20.74 -15.97 11.55
N TYR A 440 -21.51 -15.14 10.83
CA TYR A 440 -22.97 -15.29 10.76
C TYR A 440 -23.41 -16.63 10.16
N ALA A 441 -22.62 -17.22 9.25
CA ALA A 441 -22.91 -18.54 8.70
C ALA A 441 -22.81 -19.64 9.78
N THR A 442 -21.86 -19.49 10.71
CA THR A 442 -21.79 -20.35 11.90
C THR A 442 -23.02 -20.18 12.79
N ILE A 443 -23.51 -18.94 12.93
CA ILE A 443 -24.70 -18.64 13.73
C ILE A 443 -25.96 -19.24 13.07
N LEU A 444 -26.12 -19.13 11.75
CA LEU A 444 -27.19 -19.78 11.00
C LEU A 444 -27.23 -21.30 11.23
N ALA A 445 -26.07 -21.94 11.28
CA ALA A 445 -25.93 -23.37 11.55
C ALA A 445 -26.35 -23.79 12.97
N ALA A 446 -26.49 -22.85 13.93
CA ALA A 446 -26.97 -23.15 15.28
C ALA A 446 -28.41 -23.70 15.30
N GLN A 447 -29.21 -23.43 14.26
CA GLN A 447 -30.54 -24.01 14.04
C GLN A 447 -30.53 -25.54 13.91
N PHE A 448 -29.36 -26.15 13.64
CA PHE A 448 -29.21 -27.59 13.43
C PHE A 448 -28.15 -28.20 14.35
N ASN A 449 -27.05 -27.47 14.57
CA ASN A 449 -25.85 -27.93 15.28
C ASN A 449 -25.35 -26.85 16.27
N PRO A 450 -26.13 -26.54 17.34
CA PRO A 450 -25.83 -25.44 18.26
C PRO A 450 -24.53 -25.63 19.02
N ARG A 451 -24.20 -26.86 19.42
CA ARG A 451 -22.97 -27.16 20.16
C ARG A 451 -21.72 -26.87 19.32
N GLU A 452 -21.69 -27.34 18.08
CA GLU A 452 -20.57 -27.09 17.17
C GLU A 452 -20.46 -25.60 16.79
N ALA A 453 -21.60 -24.92 16.63
CA ALA A 453 -21.63 -23.48 16.36
C ALA A 453 -20.99 -22.68 17.51
N VAL A 454 -21.38 -22.93 18.77
CA VAL A 454 -20.81 -22.26 19.94
C VAL A 454 -19.30 -22.49 20.05
N GLN A 455 -18.82 -23.71 19.83
CA GLN A 455 -17.38 -24.01 19.84
C GLN A 455 -16.61 -23.23 18.77
N ASN A 456 -17.18 -23.08 17.58
CA ASN A 456 -16.54 -22.35 16.49
C ASN A 456 -16.58 -20.82 16.72
N LEU A 457 -17.65 -20.29 17.28
CA LEU A 457 -17.74 -18.88 17.67
C LEU A 457 -16.71 -18.52 18.75
N MET A 458 -16.45 -19.41 19.71
CA MET A 458 -15.35 -19.22 20.67
C MET A 458 -13.99 -19.15 19.98
N ARG A 459 -13.75 -20.00 18.97
CA ARG A 459 -12.52 -19.95 18.16
C ARG A 459 -12.40 -18.67 17.36
N LEU A 460 -13.51 -18.19 16.77
CA LEU A 460 -13.58 -16.91 16.05
C LEU A 460 -13.34 -15.71 16.99
N ARG A 461 -13.88 -15.75 18.21
CA ARG A 461 -13.61 -14.71 19.22
C ARG A 461 -12.13 -14.64 19.58
N ALA A 462 -11.47 -15.79 19.73
CA ALA A 462 -10.05 -15.86 20.10
C ALA A 462 -9.11 -15.22 19.06
N ILE A 463 -9.53 -15.13 17.80
CA ILE A 463 -8.79 -14.48 16.70
C ILE A 463 -9.28 -13.05 16.43
N GLY A 464 -10.06 -12.45 17.34
CA GLY A 464 -10.49 -11.05 17.24
C GLY A 464 -11.70 -10.78 16.34
N ALA A 465 -12.47 -11.79 15.95
CA ALA A 465 -13.64 -11.60 15.08
C ALA A 465 -14.87 -10.99 15.79
N LEU A 466 -14.82 -10.79 17.11
CA LEU A 466 -15.91 -10.18 17.89
C LEU A 466 -15.66 -8.68 18.05
N GLY A 467 -16.58 -7.86 17.55
CA GLY A 467 -16.58 -6.41 17.66
C GLY A 467 -17.68 -5.86 18.57
N ARG A 468 -17.91 -4.54 18.49
CA ARG A 468 -18.90 -3.81 19.32
C ARG A 468 -20.33 -4.27 19.05
N HIS A 469 -20.69 -4.50 17.79
CA HIS A 469 -22.05 -4.86 17.37
C HIS A 469 -22.23 -6.38 17.16
N GLY A 470 -21.47 -7.21 17.88
CA GLY A 470 -21.42 -8.65 17.68
C GLY A 470 -20.25 -9.08 16.80
N PHE A 471 -20.33 -10.25 16.17
CA PHE A 471 -19.26 -10.70 15.28
C PHE A 471 -19.19 -9.83 14.02
N TYR A 472 -17.97 -9.50 13.59
CA TYR A 472 -17.72 -8.88 12.31
C TYR A 472 -18.13 -9.78 11.14
N ASP A 473 -18.23 -9.19 9.95
CA ASP A 473 -18.73 -9.83 8.75
C ASP A 473 -17.93 -11.07 8.33
N ALA A 474 -16.60 -10.98 8.42
CA ALA A 474 -15.71 -12.05 8.01
C ALA A 474 -14.29 -11.99 8.61
N VAL A 475 -13.59 -13.11 8.48
CA VAL A 475 -12.14 -13.23 8.66
C VAL A 475 -11.55 -13.86 7.39
N ASP A 476 -10.62 -13.16 6.74
CA ASP A 476 -9.97 -13.59 5.48
C ASP A 476 -8.63 -14.26 5.78
N PHE A 477 -8.49 -15.53 5.38
CA PHE A 477 -7.28 -16.36 5.50
C PHE A 477 -6.59 -16.57 4.15
N THR A 478 -6.92 -15.77 3.13
CA THR A 478 -6.39 -15.96 1.78
C THR A 478 -4.98 -15.39 1.67
N PRO A 479 -3.93 -16.19 1.37
CA PRO A 479 -2.53 -15.75 1.48
C PRO A 479 -2.21 -14.46 0.70
N GLN A 480 -2.73 -14.29 -0.53
CA GLN A 480 -2.47 -13.08 -1.33
C GLN A 480 -3.21 -11.83 -0.81
N ARG A 481 -4.09 -11.97 0.19
CA ARG A 481 -4.87 -10.88 0.77
C ARG A 481 -4.58 -10.64 2.25
N VAL A 482 -3.61 -11.34 2.83
CA VAL A 482 -3.24 -11.18 4.23
C VAL A 482 -1.88 -10.47 4.31
N PRO A 483 -1.71 -9.48 5.21
CA PRO A 483 -0.42 -8.82 5.40
C PRO A 483 0.70 -9.80 5.77
N GLU A 484 1.90 -9.55 5.26
CA GLU A 484 3.09 -10.35 5.56
C GLU A 484 3.35 -10.42 7.08
N GLY A 485 3.52 -11.64 7.62
CA GLY A 485 3.71 -11.89 9.05
C GLY A 485 2.42 -12.16 9.84
N THR A 486 1.26 -12.14 9.19
CA THR A 486 -0.03 -12.57 9.77
C THR A 486 -0.60 -13.74 8.99
N ASP A 487 -1.43 -14.57 9.64
CA ASP A 487 -2.12 -15.73 9.02
C ASP A 487 -3.58 -15.42 8.63
N HIS A 488 -4.13 -14.29 9.08
CA HIS A 488 -5.48 -13.84 8.73
C HIS A 488 -5.64 -12.32 8.88
N ALA A 489 -6.72 -11.78 8.28
CA ALA A 489 -7.16 -10.40 8.44
C ALA A 489 -8.65 -10.34 8.81
N VAL A 490 -8.99 -9.61 9.87
CA VAL A 490 -10.39 -9.40 10.30
C VAL A 490 -11.02 -8.29 9.48
N VAL A 491 -12.18 -8.58 8.86
CA VAL A 491 -12.93 -7.62 8.05
C VAL A 491 -13.88 -6.86 8.97
N GLN A 492 -13.43 -5.72 9.49
CA GLN A 492 -14.15 -4.89 10.47
C GLN A 492 -15.36 -4.14 9.87
N ASN A 493 -16.33 -4.90 9.40
CA ASN A 493 -17.59 -4.48 8.81
C ASN A 493 -18.74 -5.27 9.46
N TYR A 494 -19.95 -4.73 9.44
CA TYR A 494 -21.19 -5.44 9.81
C TYR A 494 -22.22 -5.22 8.71
N MET A 495 -22.98 -6.26 8.38
CA MET A 495 -24.08 -6.21 7.42
C MET A 495 -25.43 -6.38 8.14
N ALA A 496 -26.44 -5.61 7.76
CA ALA A 496 -27.76 -5.68 8.37
C ALA A 496 -28.42 -7.06 8.20
N HIS A 497 -28.38 -7.65 7.00
CA HIS A 497 -28.97 -8.97 6.77
C HIS A 497 -28.23 -10.09 7.52
N HIS A 498 -26.90 -10.07 7.58
CA HIS A 498 -26.15 -11.03 8.39
C HIS A 498 -26.49 -10.91 9.88
N SER A 499 -26.65 -9.68 10.36
CA SER A 499 -27.05 -9.40 11.75
C SER A 499 -28.47 -9.90 12.04
N GLY A 500 -29.42 -9.61 11.16
CA GLY A 500 -30.81 -10.02 11.33
C GLY A 500 -31.00 -11.53 11.24
N MET A 501 -30.35 -12.18 10.26
CA MET A 501 -30.33 -13.64 10.14
C MET A 501 -29.73 -14.32 11.36
N SER A 502 -28.66 -13.75 11.94
CA SER A 502 -28.03 -14.28 13.15
C SER A 502 -28.99 -14.28 14.34
N ILE A 503 -29.73 -13.19 14.56
CA ILE A 503 -30.70 -13.07 15.65
C ILE A 503 -31.85 -14.07 15.45
N ALA A 504 -32.42 -14.13 14.24
CA ALA A 504 -33.52 -15.05 13.92
C ALA A 504 -33.11 -16.53 14.07
N ALA A 505 -31.89 -16.90 13.63
CA ALA A 505 -31.38 -18.27 13.78
C ALA A 505 -31.22 -18.68 15.24
N VAL A 506 -30.74 -17.76 16.08
CA VAL A 506 -30.63 -18.00 17.52
C VAL A 506 -32.01 -18.08 18.18
N ALA A 507 -32.95 -17.23 17.76
CA ALA A 507 -34.33 -17.30 18.22
C ALA A 507 -34.98 -18.65 17.91
N ASP A 508 -34.81 -19.17 16.69
CA ASP A 508 -35.34 -20.48 16.33
C ASP A 508 -34.63 -21.64 17.04
N ALA A 509 -33.34 -21.52 17.36
CA ALA A 509 -32.64 -22.52 18.16
C ALA A 509 -33.16 -22.55 19.62
N ILE A 510 -33.42 -21.38 20.21
CA ILE A 510 -33.79 -21.25 21.63
C ILE A 510 -35.28 -21.46 21.87
N PHE A 511 -36.13 -20.89 21.01
CA PHE A 511 -37.59 -20.95 21.12
C PHE A 511 -38.19 -22.06 20.25
N GLU A 512 -37.46 -23.16 20.06
CA GLU A 512 -37.93 -24.37 19.38
C GLU A 512 -38.54 -24.15 17.97
N GLY A 513 -38.02 -23.18 17.20
CA GLY A 513 -38.49 -22.91 15.84
C GLY A 513 -39.73 -22.02 15.74
N ARG A 514 -40.02 -21.21 16.76
CA ARG A 514 -41.22 -20.36 16.84
C ARG A 514 -41.45 -19.45 15.63
N LEU A 515 -40.40 -18.94 14.97
CA LEU A 515 -40.59 -18.10 13.77
C LEU A 515 -41.14 -18.92 12.61
N ARG A 516 -40.73 -20.20 12.50
CA ARG A 516 -41.30 -21.14 11.53
C ARG A 516 -42.76 -21.48 11.84
N GLU A 517 -43.10 -21.68 13.11
CA GLU A 517 -44.49 -21.91 13.50
C GLU A 517 -45.38 -20.70 13.15
N ARG A 518 -44.88 -19.49 13.36
CA ARG A 518 -45.58 -18.25 13.00
C ARG A 518 -45.77 -18.08 11.50
N PHE A 519 -44.77 -18.34 10.68
CA PHE A 519 -44.93 -18.27 9.22
C PHE A 519 -45.95 -19.29 8.69
N HIS A 520 -45.91 -20.50 9.22
CA HIS A 520 -46.77 -21.61 8.80
C HIS A 520 -48.18 -21.60 9.44
N SER A 521 -48.48 -20.68 10.36
CA SER A 521 -49.83 -20.54 10.93
C SER A 521 -50.79 -19.76 10.02
N ASP A 522 -50.29 -19.11 8.96
CA ASP A 522 -51.15 -18.54 7.93
C ASP A 522 -51.75 -19.66 7.08
N PRO A 523 -53.10 -19.77 6.97
CA PRO A 523 -53.75 -20.87 6.25
C PRO A 523 -53.33 -21.00 4.78
N VAL A 524 -52.91 -19.89 4.15
CA VAL A 524 -52.41 -19.91 2.77
C VAL A 524 -51.08 -20.65 2.70
N ILE A 525 -50.17 -20.38 3.62
CA ILE A 525 -48.86 -21.04 3.68
C ILE A 525 -48.99 -22.50 4.09
N GLU A 526 -49.85 -22.79 5.08
CA GLU A 526 -50.14 -24.15 5.54
C GLU A 526 -50.55 -25.07 4.38
N SER A 527 -51.35 -24.54 3.42
CA SER A 527 -51.80 -25.29 2.25
C SER A 527 -50.69 -25.81 1.33
N ALA A 528 -49.50 -25.18 1.36
CA ALA A 528 -48.36 -25.55 0.54
C ALA A 528 -47.32 -26.44 1.26
N GLU A 529 -47.52 -26.78 2.54
CA GLU A 529 -46.56 -27.54 3.35
C GLU A 529 -46.18 -28.92 2.77
N LEU A 530 -47.09 -29.54 2.03
CA LEU A 530 -46.85 -30.85 1.41
C LEU A 530 -45.65 -30.85 0.45
N LEU A 531 -45.30 -29.69 -0.13
CA LEU A 531 -44.12 -29.54 -0.99
C LEU A 531 -42.79 -29.75 -0.24
N LEU A 532 -42.80 -29.55 1.08
CA LEU A 532 -41.61 -29.65 1.95
C LEU A 532 -41.37 -31.09 2.44
N GLN A 533 -42.30 -32.02 2.17
CA GLN A 533 -42.24 -33.41 2.64
C GLN A 533 -41.52 -34.37 1.68
N GLU A 534 -40.76 -33.84 0.71
CA GLU A 534 -39.99 -34.65 -0.23
C GLU A 534 -38.92 -35.48 0.50
N LYS A 535 -38.99 -36.82 0.41
CA LYS A 535 -38.08 -37.74 1.11
C LYS A 535 -36.68 -37.68 0.53
N ALA A 536 -35.67 -37.74 1.41
CA ALA A 536 -34.29 -37.90 0.97
C ALA A 536 -34.08 -39.23 0.20
N PRO A 537 -33.34 -39.23 -0.92
CA PRO A 537 -33.10 -40.44 -1.71
C PRO A 537 -32.27 -41.47 -0.94
N ARG A 538 -32.60 -42.75 -1.10
CA ARG A 538 -31.90 -43.89 -0.48
C ARG A 538 -30.73 -44.39 -1.33
N ASP A 539 -30.89 -44.35 -2.65
CA ASP A 539 -29.86 -44.71 -3.63
C ASP A 539 -29.33 -43.42 -4.26
N ILE A 540 -28.03 -43.16 -4.11
CA ILE A 540 -27.35 -42.01 -4.72
C ILE A 540 -26.81 -42.48 -6.08
N PRO A 541 -27.32 -41.98 -7.21
CA PRO A 541 -26.82 -42.37 -8.52
C PRO A 541 -25.33 -42.00 -8.67
N THR A 542 -24.49 -42.93 -9.14
CA THR A 542 -23.02 -42.75 -9.30
C THR A 542 -22.61 -41.81 -10.44
N ALA A 543 -23.53 -41.02 -10.99
CA ALA A 543 -23.30 -40.07 -12.08
C ALA A 543 -24.13 -38.82 -11.70
N THR A 544 -23.64 -37.58 -11.65
CA THR A 544 -22.80 -36.84 -12.58
C THR A 544 -22.61 -35.45 -11.95
N VAL A 545 -21.41 -35.07 -11.53
CA VAL A 545 -20.74 -33.75 -11.67
C VAL A 545 -19.33 -33.96 -11.11
N ARG A 546 -18.31 -34.06 -11.97
CA ARG A 546 -16.91 -34.07 -11.51
C ARG A 546 -16.58 -32.69 -10.95
N THR A 547 -16.45 -32.57 -9.63
CA THR A 547 -15.87 -31.39 -8.97
C THR A 547 -14.38 -31.64 -8.74
N GLU A 548 -13.53 -30.62 -8.89
CA GLU A 548 -12.05 -30.66 -8.86
C GLU A 548 -11.43 -31.11 -7.51
N ALA A 549 -12.19 -31.77 -6.63
CA ALA A 549 -11.74 -32.18 -5.30
C ALA A 549 -10.63 -33.25 -5.30
N ASP A 550 -10.23 -33.78 -6.47
CA ASP A 550 -9.29 -34.90 -6.61
C ASP A 550 -7.83 -34.51 -6.94
N GLU A 551 -7.47 -33.22 -7.04
CA GLU A 551 -6.07 -32.84 -7.25
C GLU A 551 -5.29 -32.68 -5.94
N ARG A 552 -4.42 -33.67 -5.69
CA ARG A 552 -3.48 -33.81 -4.56
C ARG A 552 -2.63 -32.56 -4.32
N SER A 553 -2.53 -32.17 -3.05
CA SER A 553 -1.52 -31.24 -2.53
C SER A 553 -0.10 -31.78 -2.75
N LYS A 554 0.72 -31.06 -3.50
CA LYS A 554 2.18 -31.25 -3.56
C LYS A 554 2.87 -30.32 -2.55
N ASP A 555 3.93 -30.86 -1.96
CA ASP A 555 4.79 -30.25 -0.94
C ASP A 555 5.29 -28.85 -1.30
N GLU A 556 5.38 -28.02 -0.26
CA GLU A 556 5.89 -26.66 -0.24
C GLU A 556 7.40 -26.63 -0.55
N THR A 557 7.74 -26.28 -1.79
CA THR A 557 8.96 -25.51 -2.08
C THR A 557 8.65 -24.04 -1.85
N GLU A 558 9.56 -23.30 -1.18
CA GLU A 558 9.50 -21.84 -1.03
C GLU A 558 9.11 -21.18 -2.37
N THR A 559 7.83 -20.86 -2.51
CA THR A 559 7.31 -20.12 -3.65
C THR A 559 7.79 -18.69 -3.51
N GLU A 560 8.61 -18.23 -4.45
CA GLU A 560 8.70 -16.82 -4.77
C GLU A 560 7.26 -16.29 -4.85
N SER A 561 6.90 -15.42 -3.92
CA SER A 561 5.59 -14.80 -3.97
C SER A 561 5.58 -13.92 -5.23
N PRO A 562 4.61 -14.08 -6.15
CA PRO A 562 4.60 -13.40 -7.46
C PRO A 562 4.48 -11.86 -7.38
N ASP A 563 4.46 -11.29 -6.17
CA ASP A 563 4.31 -9.87 -5.84
C ASP A 563 5.60 -9.18 -5.36
N SER A 564 6.73 -9.92 -5.25
CA SER A 564 7.99 -9.37 -4.75
C SER A 564 9.21 -9.77 -5.59
N ARG A 565 10.27 -8.94 -5.56
CA ARG A 565 11.55 -9.17 -6.24
C ARG A 565 12.68 -9.12 -5.22
N ILE A 566 13.47 -10.19 -5.15
CA ILE A 566 14.65 -10.28 -4.28
C ILE A 566 15.92 -10.06 -5.10
N ILE A 567 16.76 -9.12 -4.66
CA ILE A 567 18.04 -8.79 -5.28
C ILE A 567 19.14 -9.13 -4.28
N LEU A 568 19.91 -10.17 -4.61
CA LEU A 568 21.08 -10.60 -3.85
C LEU A 568 22.33 -9.86 -4.31
N ASP A 569 23.15 -9.40 -3.37
CA ASP A 569 24.36 -8.60 -3.63
C ASP A 569 24.11 -7.44 -4.64
N PRO A 570 23.34 -6.41 -4.24
CA PRO A 570 22.92 -5.31 -5.12
C PRO A 570 24.06 -4.57 -5.84
N ILE A 571 25.29 -4.63 -5.33
CA ILE A 571 26.47 -4.01 -5.95
C ILE A 571 26.92 -4.78 -7.20
N LYS A 572 26.74 -6.11 -7.20
CA LYS A 572 27.11 -6.98 -8.34
C LYS A 572 25.92 -7.34 -9.23
N ALA A 573 24.70 -7.25 -8.71
CA ALA A 573 23.49 -7.48 -9.46
C ALA A 573 23.32 -6.45 -10.59
N LEU A 574 22.44 -6.76 -11.55
CA LEU A 574 21.96 -5.72 -12.46
C LEU A 574 21.26 -4.62 -11.65
N ARG A 575 21.37 -3.38 -12.12
CA ARG A 575 20.67 -2.25 -11.49
C ARG A 575 19.18 -2.57 -11.39
N ALA A 576 18.60 -2.34 -10.23
CA ALA A 576 17.19 -2.53 -9.98
C ALA A 576 16.64 -1.31 -9.22
N THR A 577 15.42 -0.92 -9.55
CA THR A 577 14.70 0.22 -8.97
C THR A 577 13.32 -0.21 -8.49
N ASN A 578 12.77 0.54 -7.55
CA ASN A 578 11.37 0.43 -7.14
C ASN A 578 10.76 1.82 -6.99
N VAL A 579 9.59 2.05 -7.59
CA VAL A 579 8.87 3.32 -7.53
C VAL A 579 7.59 3.15 -6.73
N MET A 580 7.48 3.85 -5.60
CA MET A 580 6.37 3.83 -4.67
C MET A 580 5.65 5.18 -4.66
N SER A 581 4.32 5.18 -4.53
CA SER A 581 3.57 6.45 -4.48
C SER A 581 2.19 6.28 -3.86
N ASN A 582 1.69 7.36 -3.28
CA ASN A 582 0.28 7.52 -2.92
C ASN A 582 -0.51 8.32 -3.98
N GLY A 583 0.08 8.61 -5.15
CA GLY A 583 -0.48 9.43 -6.23
C GLY A 583 -0.09 10.91 -6.20
N ARG A 584 0.38 11.45 -5.05
CA ARG A 584 0.89 12.83 -4.94
C ARG A 584 2.34 12.86 -4.50
N TYR A 585 2.70 12.08 -3.50
CA TYR A 585 4.07 11.87 -3.06
C TYR A 585 4.61 10.60 -3.71
N SER A 586 5.83 10.63 -4.24
CA SER A 586 6.48 9.49 -4.86
C SER A 586 7.92 9.35 -4.37
N VAL A 587 8.34 8.10 -4.21
CA VAL A 587 9.69 7.71 -3.81
C VAL A 587 10.18 6.69 -4.81
N MET A 588 11.39 6.89 -5.33
CA MET A 588 12.10 5.88 -6.11
C MET A 588 13.38 5.53 -5.37
N VAL A 589 13.62 4.24 -5.16
CA VAL A 589 14.85 3.73 -4.57
C VAL A 589 15.54 2.73 -5.50
N THR A 590 16.86 2.73 -5.50
CA THR A 590 17.71 1.73 -6.15
C THR A 590 18.02 0.60 -5.17
N ALA A 591 18.38 -0.58 -5.68
CA ALA A 591 18.68 -1.73 -4.81
C ALA A 591 19.90 -1.52 -3.91
N THR A 592 20.73 -0.52 -4.21
CA THR A 592 21.89 -0.10 -3.40
C THR A 592 21.56 0.94 -2.33
N GLY A 593 20.36 1.54 -2.37
CA GLY A 593 19.84 2.48 -1.35
C GLY A 593 19.71 3.93 -1.79
N SER A 594 20.22 4.29 -2.97
CA SER A 594 20.12 5.63 -3.56
C SER A 594 18.70 5.90 -4.06
N GLY A 595 18.34 7.15 -4.35
CA GLY A 595 16.99 7.45 -4.82
C GLY A 595 16.52 8.88 -4.60
N TYR A 596 15.26 9.13 -4.96
CA TYR A 596 14.62 10.44 -4.80
C TYR A 596 13.30 10.36 -4.06
N SER A 597 12.89 11.52 -3.54
CA SER A 597 11.56 11.78 -3.01
C SER A 597 10.98 13.02 -3.71
N ARG A 598 9.73 12.93 -4.18
CA ARG A 598 9.05 13.97 -4.96
C ARG A 598 7.63 14.21 -4.48
N PHE A 599 7.18 15.46 -4.57
CA PHE A 599 5.80 15.87 -4.36
C PHE A 599 5.27 16.50 -5.65
N GLY A 600 4.43 15.76 -6.37
CA GLY A 600 4.10 16.06 -7.77
C GLY A 600 5.38 16.14 -8.61
N GLU A 601 5.59 17.27 -9.27
CA GLU A 601 6.79 17.54 -10.09
C GLU A 601 7.96 18.16 -9.28
N LEU A 602 7.74 18.48 -8.01
CA LEU A 602 8.76 19.12 -7.16
C LEU A 602 9.66 18.06 -6.52
N ALA A 603 10.97 18.24 -6.66
CA ALA A 603 11.97 17.45 -5.96
C ALA A 603 12.02 17.87 -4.49
N ILE A 604 11.84 16.91 -3.59
CA ILE A 604 12.02 17.11 -2.15
C ILE A 604 13.49 16.89 -1.80
N THR A 605 14.04 15.77 -2.27
CA THR A 605 15.45 15.40 -2.10
C THR A 605 16.21 15.42 -3.43
N ARG A 606 17.51 15.72 -3.36
CA ARG A 606 18.39 15.80 -4.53
C ARG A 606 18.75 14.42 -5.05
N TRP A 607 18.59 14.20 -6.36
CA TRP A 607 18.99 12.96 -7.02
C TRP A 607 19.14 13.15 -8.53
N GLN A 608 19.97 12.33 -9.18
CA GLN A 608 20.16 12.33 -10.62
C GLN A 608 20.43 10.90 -11.13
N PRO A 609 19.92 10.52 -12.33
CA PRO A 609 20.12 9.19 -12.91
C PRO A 609 21.48 9.07 -13.63
N ASP A 610 22.59 9.21 -12.90
CA ASP A 610 23.93 9.02 -13.49
C ASP A 610 24.25 7.51 -13.61
N PRO A 611 24.58 6.99 -14.81
CA PRO A 611 24.89 5.58 -14.98
C PRO A 611 26.22 5.15 -14.33
N SER A 612 27.13 6.10 -14.07
CA SER A 612 28.47 5.86 -13.53
C SER A 612 28.54 6.01 -12.02
N GLU A 613 27.76 6.91 -11.43
CA GLU A 613 27.75 7.19 -9.98
C GLU A 613 26.34 7.20 -9.40
N ASP A 614 26.06 6.34 -8.41
CA ASP A 614 24.77 6.29 -7.72
C ASP A 614 24.92 6.70 -6.25
N ARG A 615 25.24 7.99 -6.02
CA ARG A 615 25.65 8.51 -4.69
C ARG A 615 24.70 9.52 -4.06
N LEU A 616 23.61 9.87 -4.72
CA LEU A 616 22.64 10.83 -4.21
C LEU A 616 21.40 10.11 -3.65
N GLY A 617 20.81 10.68 -2.60
CA GLY A 617 19.57 10.19 -2.02
C GLY A 617 19.48 10.41 -0.52
N SER A 618 18.53 9.72 0.09
CA SER A 618 18.33 9.71 1.54
C SER A 618 18.95 8.45 2.13
N TYR A 619 19.90 8.60 3.04
CA TYR A 619 20.67 7.50 3.61
C TYR A 619 20.52 7.39 5.12
N ILE A 620 20.84 6.20 5.61
CA ILE A 620 20.92 5.89 7.05
C ILE A 620 22.28 5.28 7.30
N PHE A 621 23.03 5.88 8.23
CA PHE A 621 24.34 5.43 8.65
C PHE A 621 24.26 4.83 10.05
N LEU A 622 25.06 3.80 10.28
CA LEU A 622 25.22 3.10 11.54
C LEU A 622 26.67 3.23 11.97
N ARG A 623 26.92 3.57 13.24
CA ARG A 623 28.25 3.57 13.84
C ARG A 623 28.23 2.81 15.16
N ASP A 624 29.15 1.87 15.32
CA ASP A 624 29.36 1.21 16.60
C ASP A 624 30.24 2.11 17.49
N THR A 625 29.70 2.57 18.61
CA THR A 625 30.42 3.51 19.49
C THR A 625 31.60 2.86 20.21
N ALA A 626 31.63 1.52 20.32
CA ALA A 626 32.70 0.80 20.98
C ALA A 626 33.93 0.61 20.06
N THR A 627 33.72 0.32 18.77
CA THR A 627 34.82 0.13 17.82
C THR A 627 35.18 1.40 17.04
N GLY A 628 34.22 2.32 16.91
CA GLY A 628 34.31 3.53 16.09
C GLY A 628 34.01 3.28 14.61
N ASP A 629 33.79 2.04 14.20
CA ASP A 629 33.52 1.68 12.80
C ASP A 629 32.10 2.11 12.41
N TRP A 630 31.93 2.57 11.16
CA TRP A 630 30.65 3.03 10.66
C TRP A 630 30.44 2.67 9.19
N TRP A 631 29.17 2.50 8.83
CA TRP A 631 28.74 2.05 7.51
C TRP A 631 27.33 2.54 7.18
N SER A 632 26.93 2.43 5.92
CA SER A 632 25.54 2.66 5.51
C SER A 632 24.69 1.42 5.80
N ALA A 633 23.46 1.62 6.27
CA ALA A 633 22.50 0.52 6.47
C ALA A 633 22.10 -0.18 5.15
N THR A 634 22.29 0.51 4.03
CA THR A 634 22.20 0.02 2.64
C THR A 634 23.59 -0.28 2.07
N ALA A 635 23.68 -0.75 0.82
CA ALA A 635 24.98 -1.07 0.20
C ALA A 635 25.86 0.18 -0.05
N GLU A 636 25.25 1.23 -0.59
CA GLU A 636 25.86 2.55 -0.78
C GLU A 636 25.34 3.52 0.29
N PRO A 637 26.02 4.65 0.57
CA PRO A 637 27.30 5.08 -0.01
C PRO A 637 28.56 4.58 0.72
N LYS A 638 28.43 3.97 1.91
CA LYS A 638 29.55 3.47 2.71
C LYS A 638 29.43 1.97 2.99
N ARG A 639 30.33 1.21 2.36
CA ARG A 639 30.47 -0.24 2.56
C ARG A 639 31.29 -0.59 3.79
N ALA A 640 31.03 -1.75 4.37
CA ALA A 640 31.81 -2.37 5.44
C ALA A 640 32.48 -3.65 4.95
N GLU A 641 33.61 -4.02 5.56
CA GLU A 641 34.27 -5.28 5.27
C GLU A 641 33.39 -6.48 5.68
N GLY A 642 33.29 -7.48 4.81
CA GLY A 642 32.51 -8.69 5.08
C GLY A 642 30.98 -8.50 5.10
N GLU A 643 30.47 -7.36 4.63
CA GLU A 643 29.02 -7.11 4.58
C GLU A 643 28.28 -8.13 3.69
N ARG A 644 27.10 -8.54 4.11
CA ARG A 644 26.13 -9.29 3.29
C ARG A 644 24.89 -8.43 3.11
N VAL A 645 24.52 -8.15 1.86
CA VAL A 645 23.41 -7.26 1.53
C VAL A 645 22.42 -7.97 0.62
N GLN A 646 21.14 -7.81 0.93
CA GLN A 646 20.01 -8.20 0.09
C GLN A 646 18.95 -7.11 0.10
N THR A 647 18.22 -6.98 -1.01
CA THR A 647 17.14 -6.02 -1.15
C THR A 647 15.87 -6.73 -1.63
N LEU A 648 14.73 -6.45 -1.01
CA LEU A 648 13.42 -6.91 -1.43
C LEU A 648 12.60 -5.72 -1.91
N PHE A 649 12.02 -5.84 -3.10
CA PHE A 649 11.09 -4.86 -3.65
C PHE A 649 9.71 -5.46 -3.81
N ALA A 650 8.71 -4.81 -3.21
CA ALA A 650 7.29 -5.05 -3.44
C ALA A 650 6.65 -3.77 -4.04
N ASP A 651 5.42 -3.87 -4.52
CA ASP A 651 4.75 -2.71 -5.11
C ASP A 651 4.51 -1.58 -4.08
N ASP A 652 4.35 -1.90 -2.80
CA ASP A 652 4.05 -0.94 -1.72
C ASP A 652 5.25 -0.53 -0.87
N LYS A 653 6.33 -1.33 -0.85
CA LYS A 653 7.49 -1.14 0.01
C LYS A 653 8.81 -1.57 -0.63
N ALA A 654 9.91 -1.06 -0.08
CA ALA A 654 11.26 -1.57 -0.32
C ALA A 654 11.94 -1.92 1.01
N SER A 655 12.54 -3.11 1.12
CA SER A 655 13.27 -3.55 2.31
C SER A 655 14.73 -3.85 1.98
N PHE A 656 15.65 -3.31 2.78
CA PHE A 656 17.09 -3.52 2.64
C PHE A 656 17.58 -4.26 3.89
N THR A 657 18.15 -5.44 3.72
CA THR A 657 18.77 -6.18 4.82
C THR A 657 20.28 -6.21 4.63
N LYS A 658 21.01 -5.81 5.66
CA LYS A 658 22.47 -5.80 5.68
C LYS A 658 22.98 -6.44 6.97
N SER A 659 23.92 -7.37 6.86
CA SER A 659 24.53 -8.05 8.01
C SER A 659 26.04 -7.83 8.01
N ILE A 660 26.59 -7.42 9.16
CA ILE A 660 28.02 -7.23 9.41
C ILE A 660 28.35 -7.86 10.77
N GLY A 661 29.13 -8.93 10.76
CA GLY A 661 29.43 -9.69 11.97
C GLY A 661 28.15 -10.19 12.65
N SER A 662 27.94 -9.80 13.91
CA SER A 662 26.76 -10.14 14.71
C SER A 662 25.64 -9.10 14.68
N LEU A 663 25.80 -8.02 13.89
CA LEU A 663 24.79 -6.98 13.75
C LEU A 663 24.11 -7.10 12.39
N ARG A 664 22.79 -7.11 12.40
CA ARG A 664 21.96 -7.08 11.20
C ARG A 664 21.04 -5.86 11.25
N SER A 665 21.02 -5.08 10.17
CA SER A 665 20.11 -3.96 10.00
C SER A 665 19.10 -4.27 8.89
N GLU A 666 17.86 -3.89 9.12
CA GLU A 666 16.77 -3.94 8.15
C GLU A 666 16.19 -2.54 8.00
N VAL A 667 16.16 -2.00 6.79
CA VAL A 667 15.56 -0.70 6.48
C VAL A 667 14.35 -0.90 5.58
N GLU A 668 13.17 -0.57 6.07
CA GLU A 668 11.93 -0.62 5.29
C GLU A 668 11.47 0.78 4.93
N CYS A 669 11.29 1.03 3.63
CA CYS A 669 10.84 2.29 3.07
C CYS A 669 9.41 2.15 2.54
N ILE A 670 8.52 3.06 2.95
CA ILE A 670 7.12 3.14 2.51
C ILE A 670 6.73 4.59 2.17
N VAL A 671 5.69 4.75 1.34
CA VAL A 671 5.01 6.03 1.14
C VAL A 671 3.76 6.08 2.01
N ILE A 672 3.59 7.18 2.75
CA ILE A 672 2.48 7.38 3.69
C ILE A 672 1.16 7.47 2.90
N SER A 673 0.12 6.75 3.34
CA SER A 673 -1.19 6.79 2.67
C SER A 673 -2.08 7.91 3.19
N GLU A 674 -1.95 8.29 4.46
CA GLU A 674 -2.74 9.33 5.14
C GLU A 674 -1.99 10.68 5.23
N GLY A 675 -1.29 11.06 4.16
CA GLY A 675 -0.50 12.30 4.10
C GLY A 675 0.47 12.31 2.92
N ASN A 676 1.28 13.35 2.78
CA ASN A 676 2.29 13.44 1.72
C ASN A 676 3.68 13.26 2.34
N GLY A 677 4.22 12.05 2.29
CA GLY A 677 5.54 11.78 2.85
C GLY A 677 5.98 10.33 2.73
N GLU A 678 7.14 10.05 3.29
CA GLU A 678 7.74 8.71 3.37
C GLU A 678 8.15 8.36 4.81
N GLY A 679 8.18 7.05 5.09
CA GLY A 679 8.70 6.50 6.33
C GLY A 679 9.82 5.51 6.05
N ARG A 680 10.90 5.59 6.82
CA ARG A 680 12.04 4.66 6.78
C ARG A 680 12.26 4.06 8.16
N ARG A 681 11.75 2.85 8.38
CA ARG A 681 11.93 2.10 9.63
C ARG A 681 13.27 1.36 9.59
N VAL A 682 14.10 1.58 10.60
CA VAL A 682 15.36 0.88 10.80
C VAL A 682 15.17 -0.09 11.95
N THR A 683 15.30 -1.38 11.69
CA THR A 683 15.33 -2.42 12.71
C THR A 683 16.75 -2.96 12.84
N LEU A 684 17.32 -2.85 14.03
CA LEU A 684 18.65 -3.37 14.35
C LEU A 684 18.49 -4.64 15.18
N TYR A 685 19.09 -5.72 14.71
CA TYR A 685 19.18 -7.02 15.37
C TYR A 685 20.62 -7.22 15.86
N ASN A 686 20.77 -7.60 17.13
CA ASN A 686 22.05 -7.99 17.70
C ASN A 686 22.02 -9.48 18.00
N ASP A 687 22.61 -10.26 17.11
CA ASP A 687 22.75 -11.72 17.24
C ASP A 687 23.98 -12.10 18.10
N GLY A 688 24.63 -11.10 18.70
CA GLY A 688 25.78 -11.26 19.59
C GLY A 688 25.39 -11.43 21.06
N PRO A 689 26.33 -11.92 21.90
CA PRO A 689 26.11 -12.19 23.31
C PRO A 689 26.22 -10.93 24.21
N THR A 690 26.65 -9.80 23.66
CA THR A 690 26.86 -8.54 24.41
C THR A 690 26.02 -7.43 23.84
N ASP A 691 25.55 -6.52 24.69
CA ASP A 691 24.86 -5.31 24.27
C ASP A 691 25.75 -4.44 23.38
N ARG A 692 25.13 -3.79 22.39
CA ARG A 692 25.80 -2.88 21.46
C ARG A 692 25.16 -1.50 21.57
N HIS A 693 25.99 -0.46 21.49
CA HIS A 693 25.53 0.93 21.43
C HIS A 693 25.81 1.44 20.02
N ILE A 694 24.73 1.73 19.29
CA ILE A 694 24.80 2.11 17.88
C ILE A 694 24.28 3.53 17.73
N GLU A 695 25.06 4.40 17.09
CA GLU A 695 24.57 5.67 16.58
C GLU A 695 23.91 5.43 15.22
N VAL A 696 22.65 5.84 15.09
CA VAL A 696 21.90 5.83 13.83
C VAL A 696 21.73 7.26 13.35
N THR A 697 22.28 7.57 12.18
CA THR A 697 22.26 8.92 11.60
C THR A 697 21.54 8.93 10.26
N SER A 698 20.42 9.63 10.14
CA SER A 698 19.78 9.91 8.85
C SER A 698 20.51 11.03 8.12
N PHE A 699 20.39 11.06 6.79
CA PHE A 699 20.93 12.14 5.96
C PHE A 699 20.11 12.28 4.67
N ALA A 700 19.69 13.49 4.32
CA ALA A 700 19.10 13.81 3.03
C ALA A 700 19.50 15.22 2.56
N GLU A 701 19.83 15.39 1.28
CA GLU A 701 20.08 16.70 0.67
C GLU A 701 18.77 17.33 0.18
N LEU A 702 18.49 18.55 0.61
CA LEU A 702 17.19 19.19 0.37
C LEU A 702 17.16 20.04 -0.91
N VAL A 703 16.02 20.01 -1.61
CA VAL A 703 15.75 20.83 -2.80
C VAL A 703 14.47 21.67 -2.62
N LEU A 704 13.36 21.01 -2.31
CA LEU A 704 12.02 21.59 -2.14
C LEU A 704 11.55 22.43 -3.35
N GLY A 705 11.86 22.00 -4.58
CA GLY A 705 11.61 22.81 -5.77
C GLY A 705 11.81 22.07 -7.09
N ASN A 706 11.82 22.81 -8.20
CA ASN A 706 12.00 22.23 -9.53
C ASN A 706 13.43 21.70 -9.74
N GLU A 707 13.54 20.43 -10.13
CA GLU A 707 14.83 19.74 -10.34
C GLU A 707 15.69 20.39 -11.42
N ALA A 708 15.11 20.82 -12.55
CA ALA A 708 15.87 21.42 -13.64
C ALA A 708 16.49 22.76 -13.22
N SER A 709 15.76 23.57 -12.44
CA SER A 709 16.27 24.83 -11.89
C SER A 709 17.40 24.60 -10.90
N ASP A 710 17.26 23.58 -10.06
CA ASP A 710 18.26 23.20 -9.07
C ASP A 710 19.55 22.67 -9.73
N ASN A 711 19.43 21.81 -10.75
CA ASN A 711 20.58 21.29 -11.51
C ASN A 711 21.31 22.38 -12.31
N ALA A 712 20.59 23.39 -12.81
CA ALA A 712 21.20 24.47 -13.60
C ALA A 712 22.10 25.39 -12.75
N HIS A 713 21.76 25.60 -11.47
CA HIS A 713 22.57 26.42 -10.57
C HIS A 713 22.41 26.03 -9.08
N PRO A 714 23.01 24.91 -8.63
CA PRO A 714 22.76 24.34 -7.30
C PRO A 714 23.00 25.31 -6.14
N ALA A 715 24.15 25.99 -6.10
CA ALA A 715 24.48 26.93 -5.02
C ALA A 715 23.47 28.10 -4.88
N PHE A 716 22.82 28.51 -5.98
CA PHE A 716 21.82 29.58 -5.95
C PHE A 716 20.46 29.04 -5.50
N SER A 717 20.05 27.88 -6.03
CA SER A 717 18.81 27.20 -5.63
C SER A 717 18.74 26.93 -4.13
N LYS A 718 19.87 26.55 -3.53
CA LYS A 718 20.01 26.22 -2.10
C LYS A 718 19.76 27.41 -1.17
N MET A 719 20.06 28.65 -1.60
CA MET A 719 19.86 29.86 -0.78
C MET A 719 18.39 30.15 -0.44
N PHE A 720 17.45 29.54 -1.17
CA PHE A 720 16.01 29.74 -0.94
C PHE A 720 15.42 28.81 0.11
N VAL A 721 16.19 27.86 0.63
CA VAL A 721 15.72 26.91 1.65
C VAL A 721 16.17 27.40 3.02
N GLU A 722 15.18 27.65 3.88
CA GLU A 722 15.37 28.01 5.28
C GLU A 722 15.09 26.78 6.15
N THR A 723 15.98 26.45 7.07
CA THR A 723 15.86 25.28 7.95
C THR A 723 15.67 25.69 9.41
N GLU A 724 15.01 24.85 10.20
CA GLU A 724 14.80 25.06 11.64
C GLU A 724 14.93 23.71 12.35
N ILE A 725 15.66 23.66 13.47
CA ILE A 725 15.75 22.46 14.32
C ILE A 725 14.83 22.65 15.53
N SER A 726 14.04 21.63 15.85
CA SER A 726 13.17 21.64 17.03
C SER A 726 13.96 21.70 18.34
N ALA A 727 13.36 22.22 19.41
CA ALA A 727 14.03 22.41 20.71
C ALA A 727 14.61 21.13 21.34
N ASN A 728 14.09 19.95 20.97
CA ASN A 728 14.55 18.64 21.42
C ASN A 728 15.48 17.93 20.41
N ASN A 729 15.93 18.62 19.36
CA ASN A 729 16.70 18.08 18.22
C ASN A 729 16.07 16.82 17.59
N GLY A 730 14.74 16.68 17.69
CA GLY A 730 14.00 15.52 17.18
C GLY A 730 13.40 15.71 15.80
N ALA A 731 13.32 16.96 15.32
CA ALA A 731 12.75 17.30 14.03
C ALA A 731 13.55 18.44 13.37
N ILE A 732 13.65 18.37 12.05
CA ILE A 732 14.19 19.41 11.18
C ILE A 732 13.06 19.85 10.26
N PHE A 733 12.70 21.13 10.33
CA PHE A 733 11.76 21.76 9.41
C PHE A 733 12.55 22.46 8.30
N ALA A 734 12.01 22.47 7.09
CA ALA A 734 12.57 23.20 5.98
C ALA A 734 11.46 23.85 5.15
N THR A 735 11.64 25.12 4.80
CA THR A 735 10.68 25.88 4.00
C THR A 735 11.41 26.54 2.85
N ARG A 736 10.85 26.46 1.64
CA ARG A 736 11.39 27.19 0.49
C ARG A 736 10.73 28.56 0.36
N ARG A 737 11.55 29.61 0.32
CA ARG A 737 11.09 30.97 0.01
C ARG A 737 10.70 31.10 -1.45
N LYS A 738 9.50 31.60 -1.68
CA LYS A 738 8.98 31.87 -3.02
C LYS A 738 9.80 32.95 -3.73
N ARG A 739 10.09 32.72 -5.01
CA ARG A 739 10.67 33.72 -5.91
C ARG A 739 9.58 34.57 -6.58
N GLU A 740 8.46 33.94 -6.88
CA GLU A 740 7.31 34.55 -7.54
C GLU A 740 6.04 34.28 -6.75
N LYS A 741 5.05 35.19 -6.84
CA LYS A 741 3.79 35.06 -6.09
C LYS A 741 2.99 33.80 -6.45
N ASN A 742 3.22 33.24 -7.64
CA ASN A 742 2.47 32.11 -8.17
C ASN A 742 3.09 30.76 -7.80
N GLU A 743 4.26 30.75 -7.15
CA GLU A 743 4.86 29.50 -6.67
C GLU A 743 4.03 28.90 -5.52
N PRO A 744 3.88 27.57 -5.45
CA PRO A 744 3.14 26.92 -4.36
C PRO A 744 3.87 27.09 -3.03
N ASP A 745 3.11 27.19 -1.93
CA ASP A 745 3.67 27.08 -0.58
C ASP A 745 4.10 25.62 -0.34
N LEU A 746 5.36 25.43 0.05
CA LEU A 746 5.92 24.12 0.34
C LEU A 746 6.82 24.18 1.56
N THR A 747 6.46 23.38 2.55
CA THR A 747 7.27 23.13 3.75
C THR A 747 7.42 21.61 3.96
N MET A 748 8.48 21.23 4.66
CA MET A 748 8.85 19.85 4.94
C MET A 748 9.24 19.71 6.41
N VAL A 749 8.93 18.56 7.01
CA VAL A 749 9.56 18.11 8.26
C VAL A 749 10.24 16.76 8.07
N HIS A 750 11.44 16.61 8.63
CA HIS A 750 12.13 15.34 8.81
C HIS A 750 12.29 15.08 10.30
N PHE A 751 11.75 13.98 10.84
CA PHE A 751 11.77 13.68 12.28
C PHE A 751 11.92 12.18 12.55
N VAL A 752 12.21 11.83 13.81
CA VAL A 752 12.43 10.44 14.23
C VAL A 752 11.50 10.03 15.37
N THR A 753 10.87 8.87 15.24
CA THR A 753 10.06 8.22 16.27
C THR A 753 10.88 7.12 16.94
N ASP A 754 11.13 7.25 18.24
CA ASP A 754 11.99 6.38 19.04
C ASP A 754 11.21 5.77 20.22
N PRO A 755 11.05 4.43 20.30
CA PRO A 755 10.33 3.76 21.38
C PRO A 755 11.06 3.77 22.73
N SER A 756 12.34 4.15 22.78
CA SER A 756 13.13 4.20 24.02
C SER A 756 12.88 5.45 24.89
N GLY A 757 11.95 6.32 24.48
CA GLY A 757 11.60 7.57 25.17
C GLY A 757 12.47 8.75 24.71
N PRO A 758 12.26 9.98 25.23
CA PRO A 758 13.08 11.13 24.89
C PRO A 758 14.52 10.92 25.41
N SER A 759 15.37 10.36 24.56
CA SER A 759 16.81 10.30 24.80
C SER A 759 17.40 11.71 24.80
N ARG A 760 18.23 12.02 25.81
CA ARG A 760 18.98 13.28 25.93
C ARG A 760 20.06 13.44 24.85
N ASP A 761 20.32 12.39 24.07
CA ASP A 761 21.43 12.34 23.09
C ASP A 761 20.92 12.50 21.65
N ALA A 762 20.03 13.48 21.46
CA ALA A 762 19.52 13.90 20.16
C ALA A 762 20.45 14.92 19.52
N GLU A 763 21.01 14.61 18.35
CA GLU A 763 21.81 15.58 17.59
C GLU A 763 21.18 15.82 16.22
N ALA A 764 21.28 17.05 15.72
CA ALA A 764 20.75 17.45 14.42
C ALA A 764 21.74 18.34 13.66
N GLU A 765 21.76 18.24 12.34
CA GLU A 765 22.54 19.09 11.45
C GLU A 765 21.73 19.47 10.22
N THR A 766 21.85 20.73 9.80
CA THR A 766 21.24 21.22 8.55
C THR A 766 22.24 21.87 7.60
N ASP A 767 23.52 22.00 7.99
CA ASP A 767 24.60 22.43 7.11
C ASP A 767 25.39 21.23 6.57
N ARG A 768 25.30 20.99 5.25
CA ARG A 768 26.04 19.92 4.58
C ARG A 768 27.56 20.07 4.72
N ARG A 769 28.06 21.32 4.78
CA ARG A 769 29.48 21.61 4.94
C ARG A 769 29.98 21.16 6.31
N ALA A 770 29.19 21.38 7.36
CA ALA A 770 29.47 20.89 8.70
C ALA A 770 29.40 19.36 8.78
N PHE A 771 28.41 18.75 8.10
CA PHE A 771 28.23 17.30 8.11
C PHE A 771 29.33 16.54 7.34
N ILE A 772 29.54 16.85 6.06
CA ILE A 772 30.50 16.13 5.20
C ILE A 772 31.93 16.60 5.46
N GLY A 773 32.14 17.91 5.66
CA GLY A 773 33.46 18.52 5.71
C GLY A 773 33.98 18.88 4.31
N ARG A 774 34.65 20.04 4.20
CA ARG A 774 35.19 20.55 2.93
C ARG A 774 36.20 19.57 2.33
N GLY A 775 36.04 19.24 1.04
CA GLY A 775 36.95 18.37 0.30
C GLY A 775 36.79 16.88 0.59
N ARG A 776 35.82 16.50 1.44
CA ARG A 776 35.48 15.11 1.74
C ARG A 776 34.28 14.65 0.90
N THR A 777 33.90 13.40 1.05
CA THR A 777 32.72 12.81 0.40
C THR A 777 31.79 12.25 1.47
N ILE A 778 30.54 11.96 1.12
CA ILE A 778 29.59 11.36 2.07
C ILE A 778 30.06 10.00 2.63
N ALA A 779 30.91 9.26 1.89
CA ALA A 779 31.51 7.99 2.33
C ALA A 779 32.71 8.17 3.29
N ASP A 780 33.15 9.40 3.48
CA ASP A 780 34.22 9.81 4.40
C ASP A 780 33.81 11.12 5.08
N ALA A 781 32.62 11.17 5.68
CA ALA A 781 32.06 12.41 6.23
C ALA A 781 32.63 12.76 7.62
N ALA A 782 32.88 14.05 7.86
CA ALA A 782 33.40 14.58 9.13
C ALA A 782 32.50 14.30 10.34
N ALA A 783 31.18 14.17 10.12
CA ALA A 783 30.23 13.82 11.17
C ALA A 783 30.57 12.50 11.90
N PHE A 784 31.34 11.59 11.28
CA PHE A 784 31.69 10.29 11.86
C PHE A 784 33.14 10.21 12.38
N ASP A 785 33.88 11.33 12.38
CA ASP A 785 35.22 11.36 12.95
C ASP A 785 35.18 11.03 14.47
N PRO A 786 36.28 10.52 15.05
CA PRO A 786 36.38 10.29 16.49
C PRO A 786 36.03 11.54 17.30
N GLY A 787 35.01 11.46 18.16
CA GLY A 787 34.56 12.56 19.02
C GLY A 787 33.71 13.65 18.34
N ALA A 788 33.36 13.51 17.05
CA ALA A 788 32.54 14.49 16.35
C ALA A 788 31.08 14.52 16.85
N ARG A 789 30.54 15.74 17.00
CA ARG A 789 29.13 16.04 17.34
C ARG A 789 28.51 16.84 16.21
N LEU A 790 27.21 16.65 15.93
CA LEU A 790 26.49 17.54 15.02
C LEU A 790 26.34 18.94 15.64
N SER A 791 26.51 19.98 14.83
CA SER A 791 26.67 21.35 15.35
C SER A 791 25.35 22.01 15.77
N GLY A 792 24.21 21.50 15.28
CA GLY A 792 22.91 22.15 15.50
C GLY A 792 22.73 23.43 14.68
N SER A 793 23.52 23.64 13.62
CA SER A 793 23.36 24.79 12.72
C SER A 793 22.01 24.72 11.99
N HIS A 794 21.27 25.84 11.94
CA HIS A 794 20.01 25.98 11.21
C HIS A 794 19.82 27.41 10.68
N GLY A 795 18.76 27.63 9.91
CA GLY A 795 18.46 28.89 9.23
C GLY A 795 18.91 28.83 7.77
N PHE A 796 19.66 29.85 7.34
CA PHE A 796 20.24 29.93 5.99
C PHE A 796 21.67 29.40 5.97
N THR A 797 21.83 28.07 5.95
CA THR A 797 23.14 27.39 5.99
C THR A 797 23.88 27.38 4.64
N LEU A 798 23.32 27.97 3.57
CA LEU A 798 23.80 27.97 2.17
C LEU A 798 23.83 26.60 1.47
N ASP A 799 23.93 25.49 2.23
CA ASP A 799 23.89 24.13 1.70
C ASP A 799 23.04 23.19 2.61
N PRO A 800 21.70 23.24 2.45
CA PRO A 800 20.75 22.64 3.38
C PRO A 800 20.69 21.11 3.28
N VAL A 801 20.78 20.44 4.43
CA VAL A 801 20.51 19.01 4.61
C VAL A 801 19.50 18.79 5.74
N ALA A 802 18.97 17.58 5.83
CA ALA A 802 18.34 17.09 7.04
C ALA A 802 19.12 15.87 7.54
N ALA A 803 19.78 16.00 8.69
CA ALA A 803 20.47 14.90 9.34
C ALA A 803 20.13 14.84 10.83
N LEU A 804 19.58 13.70 11.26
CA LEU A 804 19.25 13.43 12.66
C LEU A 804 20.06 12.24 13.16
N ARG A 805 20.68 12.38 14.33
CA ARG A 805 21.43 11.31 14.98
C ARG A 805 20.79 10.91 16.30
N ARG A 806 20.66 9.61 16.49
CA ARG A 806 20.18 8.96 17.72
C ARG A 806 21.13 7.88 18.16
N GLN A 807 21.49 7.86 19.44
CA GLN A 807 22.20 6.74 20.02
C GLN A 807 21.20 5.77 20.65
N VAL A 808 21.31 4.49 20.29
CA VAL A 808 20.41 3.44 20.75
C VAL A 808 21.18 2.26 21.30
N ARG A 809 20.64 1.63 22.35
CA ARG A 809 21.16 0.37 22.90
C ARG A 809 20.43 -0.79 22.24
N VAL A 810 21.17 -1.67 21.57
CA VAL A 810 20.68 -2.93 21.00
C VAL A 810 21.07 -4.07 21.94
N PRO A 811 20.16 -4.59 22.79
CA PRO A 811 20.51 -5.62 23.76
C PRO A 811 20.93 -6.93 23.07
N ALA A 812 21.76 -7.73 23.74
CA ALA A 812 22.18 -9.05 23.26
C ALA A 812 20.97 -9.95 22.92
N ASN A 813 21.01 -10.59 21.74
CA ASN A 813 19.95 -11.46 21.21
C ASN A 813 18.56 -10.78 21.13
N LYS A 814 18.53 -9.46 21.00
CA LYS A 814 17.30 -8.66 20.87
C LYS A 814 17.37 -7.77 19.64
N LYS A 815 16.24 -7.16 19.34
CA LYS A 815 16.10 -6.15 18.29
C LYS A 815 15.47 -4.89 18.84
N ILE A 816 15.75 -3.78 18.18
CA ILE A 816 15.10 -2.48 18.39
C ILE A 816 14.71 -1.90 17.04
N SER A 817 13.71 -1.01 17.02
CA SER A 817 13.28 -0.32 15.81
C SER A 817 13.09 1.16 16.07
N LEU A 818 13.45 1.99 15.10
CA LEU A 818 13.23 3.43 15.08
C LEU A 818 12.83 3.86 13.67
N THR A 819 12.02 4.89 13.53
CA THR A 819 11.46 5.28 12.24
C THR A 819 11.78 6.74 11.94
N PHE A 820 12.40 6.99 10.79
CA PHE A 820 12.59 8.34 10.26
C PHE A 820 11.46 8.67 9.28
N TRP A 821 10.82 9.80 9.48
CA TRP A 821 9.73 10.29 8.66
C TRP A 821 10.16 11.54 7.90
N THR A 822 9.78 11.65 6.63
CA THR A 822 9.91 12.88 5.85
C THR A 822 8.53 13.23 5.29
N VAL A 823 7.96 14.34 5.71
CA VAL A 823 6.58 14.74 5.37
C VAL A 823 6.60 16.15 4.80
N VAL A 824 5.74 16.42 3.82
CA VAL A 824 5.54 17.74 3.22
C VAL A 824 4.10 18.22 3.39
N GLY A 825 3.94 19.54 3.48
CA GLY A 825 2.66 20.21 3.65
C GLY A 825 2.72 21.63 3.12
N ALA A 826 1.57 22.31 3.07
CA ALA A 826 1.49 23.69 2.63
C ALA A 826 1.97 24.68 3.70
N ASN A 827 1.89 24.31 4.98
CA ASN A 827 2.23 25.18 6.11
C ASN A 827 2.63 24.37 7.35
N ARG A 828 3.12 25.06 8.39
CA ARG A 828 3.59 24.45 9.65
C ARG A 828 2.50 23.68 10.39
N GLY A 829 1.25 24.15 10.38
CA GLY A 829 0.13 23.47 11.05
C GLY A 829 -0.12 22.06 10.50
N GLU A 830 -0.10 21.90 9.17
CA GLU A 830 -0.22 20.58 8.54
C GLU A 830 0.92 19.62 8.91
N LEU A 831 2.14 20.15 9.07
CA LEU A 831 3.29 19.35 9.50
C LEU A 831 3.16 18.93 10.95
N ASP A 832 2.76 19.83 11.84
CA ASP A 832 2.57 19.53 13.27
C ASP A 832 1.44 18.48 13.48
N GLU A 833 0.35 18.55 12.71
CA GLU A 833 -0.69 17.52 12.68
C GLU A 833 -0.16 16.17 12.20
N ALA A 834 0.68 16.16 11.16
CA ALA A 834 1.29 14.93 10.66
C ALA A 834 2.22 14.30 11.70
N ILE A 835 3.03 15.11 12.40
CA ILE A 835 3.86 14.63 13.52
C ILE A 835 2.98 14.01 14.60
N GLY A 836 1.91 14.70 15.02
CA GLY A 836 0.98 14.19 16.04
C GLY A 836 0.34 12.84 15.69
N ARG A 837 0.14 12.54 14.40
CA ARG A 837 -0.37 11.23 13.93
C ARG A 837 0.73 10.15 13.82
N LEU A 838 1.93 10.54 13.43
CA LEU A 838 3.00 9.62 13.02
C LEU A 838 4.02 9.35 14.12
N ASP A 839 4.12 10.19 15.15
CA ASP A 839 5.09 10.07 16.24
C ASP A 839 4.68 9.03 17.31
N HIS A 840 4.31 7.84 16.84
CA HIS A 840 3.95 6.68 17.66
C HIS A 840 4.55 5.41 17.06
N GLN A 841 4.94 4.45 17.91
CA GLN A 841 5.62 3.22 17.49
C GLN A 841 4.79 2.37 16.50
N GLU A 842 3.46 2.38 16.64
CA GLU A 842 2.54 1.60 15.80
C GLU A 842 2.26 2.26 14.44
N SER A 843 2.57 3.56 14.28
CA SER A 843 2.21 4.33 13.08
C SER A 843 2.85 3.80 11.80
N PHE A 844 4.08 3.27 11.88
CA PHE A 844 4.71 2.64 10.72
C PHE A 844 3.96 1.39 10.26
N ALA A 845 3.56 0.51 11.18
CA ALA A 845 2.82 -0.70 10.83
C ALA A 845 1.45 -0.38 10.21
N ARG A 846 0.74 0.62 10.75
CA ARG A 846 -0.50 1.15 10.17
C ARG A 846 -0.29 1.70 8.77
N GLN A 847 0.70 2.60 8.57
CA GLN A 847 0.95 3.18 7.25
C GLN A 847 1.41 2.15 6.22
N ALA A 848 2.20 1.15 6.63
CA ALA A 848 2.60 0.04 5.76
C ALA A 848 1.39 -0.78 5.30
N MET A 849 0.47 -1.13 6.22
CA MET A 849 -0.77 -1.83 5.87
C MET A 849 -1.63 -1.02 4.89
N LEU A 850 -1.74 0.30 5.09
CA LEU A 850 -2.49 1.18 4.20
C LEU A 850 -1.82 1.32 2.83
N ALA A 851 -0.49 1.44 2.79
CA ALA A 851 0.29 1.49 1.54
C ALA A 851 0.10 0.20 0.73
N TRP A 852 0.21 -0.96 1.39
CA TRP A 852 -0.05 -2.26 0.79
C TRP A 852 -1.47 -2.36 0.24
N THR A 853 -2.47 -1.99 1.05
CA THR A 853 -3.88 -2.01 0.63
C THR A 853 -4.09 -1.14 -0.60
N ARG A 854 -3.58 0.11 -0.58
CA ARG A 854 -3.70 1.06 -1.70
C ARG A 854 -3.04 0.54 -2.97
N SER A 855 -1.85 -0.04 -2.86
CA SER A 855 -1.12 -0.67 -3.97
C SER A 855 -1.96 -1.78 -4.63
N GLN A 856 -2.57 -2.66 -3.83
CA GLN A 856 -3.45 -3.72 -4.31
C GLN A 856 -4.68 -3.18 -5.04
N VAL A 857 -5.36 -2.18 -4.46
CA VAL A 857 -6.53 -1.53 -5.08
C VAL A 857 -6.16 -0.87 -6.41
N GLN A 858 -5.07 -0.11 -6.45
CA GLN A 858 -4.63 0.58 -7.67
C GLN A 858 -4.25 -0.40 -8.77
N THR A 859 -3.48 -1.45 -8.44
CA THR A 859 -3.04 -2.46 -9.41
C THR A 859 -4.24 -3.20 -10.03
N ARG A 860 -5.23 -3.59 -9.20
CA ARG A 860 -6.48 -4.19 -9.69
C ARG A 860 -7.29 -3.23 -10.54
N HIS A 861 -7.36 -1.95 -10.17
CA HIS A 861 -8.08 -0.95 -10.95
C HIS A 861 -7.50 -0.78 -12.36
N LEU A 862 -6.18 -0.88 -12.50
CA LEU A 862 -5.48 -0.82 -13.79
C LEU A 862 -5.61 -2.11 -14.61
N GLY A 863 -6.26 -3.15 -14.08
CA GLY A 863 -6.37 -4.46 -14.72
C GLY A 863 -5.02 -5.18 -14.84
N LEU A 864 -4.12 -4.94 -13.88
CA LEU A 864 -2.81 -5.58 -13.79
C LEU A 864 -2.83 -6.66 -12.69
N SER A 865 -2.10 -7.76 -12.93
CA SER A 865 -1.76 -8.71 -11.87
C SER A 865 -0.57 -8.18 -11.03
N LEU A 866 -0.30 -8.80 -9.87
CA LEU A 866 0.87 -8.46 -9.07
C LEU A 866 2.19 -8.77 -9.80
N THR A 867 2.20 -9.86 -10.58
CA THR A 867 3.31 -10.20 -11.47
C THR A 867 3.53 -9.13 -12.54
N ASP A 868 2.45 -8.60 -13.13
CA ASP A 868 2.56 -7.51 -14.10
C ASP A 868 3.18 -6.27 -13.44
N ALA A 869 2.71 -5.87 -12.26
CA ALA A 869 3.26 -4.73 -11.53
C ALA A 869 4.77 -4.90 -11.25
N ALA A 870 5.20 -6.08 -10.79
CA ALA A 870 6.61 -6.38 -10.56
C ALA A 870 7.46 -6.28 -11.86
N ASN A 871 6.92 -6.71 -12.99
CA ASN A 871 7.59 -6.60 -14.29
C ASN A 871 7.61 -5.18 -14.85
N VAL A 872 6.57 -4.38 -14.63
CA VAL A 872 6.59 -2.95 -15.00
C VAL A 872 7.65 -2.19 -14.21
N GLN A 873 7.88 -2.54 -12.94
CA GLN A 873 8.99 -1.99 -12.15
C GLN A 873 10.38 -2.35 -12.71
N LYS A 874 10.53 -3.53 -13.34
CA LYS A 874 11.76 -3.86 -14.08
C LYS A 874 11.91 -2.99 -15.33
N LEU A 875 10.83 -2.76 -16.08
CA LEU A 875 10.84 -1.86 -17.24
C LEU A 875 11.23 -0.42 -16.85
N ALA A 876 10.73 0.07 -15.72
CA ALA A 876 11.00 1.43 -15.21
C ALA A 876 12.50 1.74 -15.13
N ARG A 877 13.36 0.76 -14.80
CA ARG A 877 14.81 0.98 -14.71
C ARG A 877 15.42 1.50 -16.00
N TYR A 878 14.97 0.99 -17.15
CA TYR A 878 15.51 1.31 -18.48
C TYR A 878 15.06 2.69 -18.97
N LEU A 879 13.94 3.17 -18.42
CA LEU A 879 13.42 4.51 -18.70
C LEU A 879 14.07 5.54 -17.79
N ILE A 880 14.38 5.19 -16.55
CA ILE A 880 15.09 6.03 -15.58
C ILE A 880 16.57 6.18 -15.97
N TYR A 881 17.26 5.08 -16.27
CA TYR A 881 18.68 5.08 -16.59
C TYR A 881 18.96 4.88 -18.08
N PRO A 882 20.02 5.49 -18.65
CA PRO A 882 20.45 5.29 -20.04
C PRO A 882 21.09 3.90 -20.25
N ASP A 883 20.32 2.83 -20.14
CA ASP A 883 20.80 1.44 -20.29
C ASP A 883 20.82 1.00 -21.78
N PRO A 884 21.86 0.29 -22.25
CA PRO A 884 21.98 -0.07 -23.66
C PRO A 884 21.09 -1.23 -24.13
N PHE A 885 20.60 -2.12 -23.25
CA PHE A 885 20.07 -3.42 -23.66
C PHE A 885 18.63 -3.39 -24.21
N LEU A 886 17.86 -2.32 -23.98
CA LEU A 886 16.55 -2.08 -24.61
C LEU A 886 16.56 -0.92 -25.62
N ARG A 887 17.75 -0.39 -25.94
CA ARG A 887 17.97 0.63 -26.97
C ARG A 887 18.40 -0.03 -28.29
N LEU A 888 18.47 0.77 -29.35
CA LEU A 888 19.13 0.34 -30.57
C LEU A 888 20.64 0.10 -30.33
N PRO A 889 21.28 -0.77 -31.13
CA PRO A 889 22.73 -0.94 -31.12
C PRO A 889 23.49 0.37 -31.35
N ALA A 890 24.68 0.50 -30.76
CA ALA A 890 25.48 1.73 -30.79
C ALA A 890 25.72 2.27 -32.21
N ASP A 891 26.03 1.40 -33.18
CA ASP A 891 26.26 1.80 -34.58
C ASP A 891 24.99 2.36 -35.26
N SER A 892 23.82 1.84 -34.88
CA SER A 892 22.53 2.35 -35.38
C SER A 892 22.19 3.70 -34.77
N ILE A 893 22.50 3.91 -33.48
CA ILE A 893 22.36 5.22 -32.84
C ILE A 893 23.31 6.22 -33.49
N ALA A 894 24.59 5.86 -33.65
CA ALA A 894 25.61 6.74 -34.22
C ALA A 894 25.26 7.21 -35.65
N SER A 895 24.67 6.33 -36.46
CA SER A 895 24.27 6.65 -37.84
C SER A 895 22.87 7.25 -37.97
N GLY A 896 22.00 7.10 -36.97
CA GLY A 896 20.58 7.47 -37.02
C GLY A 896 20.18 8.69 -36.17
N LEU A 897 21.01 9.10 -35.21
CA LEU A 897 20.68 10.18 -34.29
C LEU A 897 20.80 11.56 -34.96
N GLY A 898 19.65 12.22 -35.19
CA GLY A 898 19.55 13.60 -35.65
C GLY A 898 19.32 14.61 -34.51
N ARG A 899 18.91 15.84 -34.89
CA ARG A 899 18.59 16.94 -33.95
C ARG A 899 17.29 16.68 -33.21
N GLN A 900 17.15 17.15 -31.97
CA GLN A 900 15.90 17.06 -31.21
C GLN A 900 14.69 17.63 -31.97
N SER A 901 14.87 18.76 -32.66
CA SER A 901 13.82 19.42 -33.44
C SER A 901 13.24 18.57 -34.57
N SER A 902 13.93 17.50 -34.99
CA SER A 902 13.41 16.53 -35.96
C SER A 902 12.19 15.79 -35.43
N LEU A 903 11.94 15.74 -34.12
CA LEU A 903 10.76 15.08 -33.54
C LEU A 903 9.50 15.96 -33.55
N TRP A 904 9.64 17.28 -33.58
CA TRP A 904 8.53 18.23 -33.44
C TRP A 904 7.43 18.12 -34.51
N PRO A 905 7.69 17.75 -35.78
CA PRO A 905 6.64 17.48 -36.76
C PRO A 905 5.64 16.38 -36.33
N THR A 906 6.04 15.53 -35.37
CA THR A 906 5.19 14.47 -34.79
C THR A 906 4.57 14.87 -33.45
N SER A 907 4.69 16.14 -33.04
CA SER A 907 4.25 16.68 -31.75
C SER A 907 4.98 16.12 -30.51
N ILE A 908 6.08 15.40 -30.70
CA ILE A 908 6.93 14.88 -29.63
C ILE A 908 8.02 15.91 -29.33
N SER A 909 8.14 16.37 -28.08
CA SER A 909 9.15 17.38 -27.71
C SER A 909 10.57 16.81 -27.66
N GLY A 910 10.69 15.56 -27.20
CA GLY A 910 11.97 14.88 -26.99
C GLY A 910 12.66 15.20 -25.65
N ASP A 911 11.97 15.84 -24.71
CA ASP A 911 12.50 16.21 -23.39
C ASP A 911 12.34 15.09 -22.34
N PHE A 912 11.38 14.20 -22.53
CA PHE A 912 11.08 13.10 -21.61
C PHE A 912 11.64 11.76 -22.12
N PRO A 913 11.92 10.79 -21.22
CA PRO A 913 12.24 9.43 -21.61
C PRO A 913 11.17 8.84 -22.54
N ILE A 914 11.58 8.34 -23.71
CA ILE A 914 10.64 7.75 -24.69
C ILE A 914 10.59 6.23 -24.53
N PHE A 915 9.37 5.71 -24.32
CA PHE A 915 9.01 4.29 -24.47
C PHE A 915 8.34 4.09 -25.83
N LEU A 916 9.05 3.45 -26.75
CA LEU A 916 8.65 3.28 -28.14
C LEU A 916 8.21 1.84 -28.43
N VAL A 917 7.02 1.66 -28.99
CA VAL A 917 6.50 0.38 -29.47
C VAL A 917 6.19 0.48 -30.97
N ARG A 918 6.81 -0.40 -31.75
CA ARG A 918 6.59 -0.51 -33.20
C ARG A 918 5.65 -1.67 -33.50
N ILE A 919 4.57 -1.38 -34.22
CA ILE A 919 3.52 -2.35 -34.57
C ILE A 919 3.32 -2.38 -36.10
N GLY A 920 3.15 -3.59 -36.65
CA GLY A 920 2.92 -3.77 -38.09
C GLY A 920 1.74 -4.70 -38.42
N ASP A 921 1.03 -5.21 -37.42
CA ASP A 921 -0.08 -6.16 -37.56
C ASP A 921 -1.17 -5.86 -36.51
N VAL A 922 -2.44 -6.02 -36.89
CA VAL A 922 -3.61 -5.87 -36.02
C VAL A 922 -3.67 -6.96 -34.95
N ALA A 923 -3.13 -8.15 -35.23
CA ALA A 923 -3.06 -9.25 -34.26
C ALA A 923 -2.28 -8.89 -32.98
N ASP A 924 -1.38 -7.91 -33.07
CA ASP A 924 -0.51 -7.50 -31.96
C ASP A 924 -1.09 -6.36 -31.11
N LEU A 925 -2.33 -5.93 -31.33
CA LEU A 925 -2.93 -4.79 -30.63
C LEU A 925 -2.99 -4.96 -29.11
N GLU A 926 -3.11 -6.18 -28.58
CA GLU A 926 -3.11 -6.41 -27.13
C GLU A 926 -1.76 -6.03 -26.49
N ILE A 927 -0.64 -6.13 -27.22
CA ILE A 927 0.67 -5.68 -26.72
C ILE A 927 0.69 -4.17 -26.54
N VAL A 928 0.07 -3.42 -27.46
CA VAL A 928 -0.08 -1.95 -27.33
C VAL A 928 -1.02 -1.60 -26.18
N ALA A 929 -2.14 -2.32 -26.03
CA ALA A 929 -3.06 -2.13 -24.91
C ALA A 929 -2.37 -2.40 -23.56
N GLN A 930 -1.52 -3.43 -23.49
CA GLN A 930 -0.72 -3.74 -22.31
C GLN A 930 0.30 -2.64 -22.01
N ALA A 931 1.03 -2.14 -23.02
CA ALA A 931 1.96 -1.03 -22.87
C ALA A 931 1.28 0.26 -22.35
N LEU A 932 0.05 0.54 -22.79
CA LEU A 932 -0.75 1.66 -22.28
C LEU A 932 -1.08 1.50 -20.79
N ARG A 933 -1.44 0.29 -20.32
CA ARG A 933 -1.65 0.01 -18.89
C ARG A 933 -0.36 0.21 -18.08
N PHE A 934 0.80 -0.14 -18.66
CA PHE A 934 2.11 0.07 -18.01
C PHE A 934 2.48 1.55 -17.91
N GLN A 935 2.21 2.33 -18.97
CA GLN A 935 2.36 3.78 -18.96
C GLN A 935 1.48 4.41 -17.86
N GLU A 936 0.24 3.95 -17.74
CA GLU A 936 -0.69 4.43 -16.71
C GLU A 936 -0.22 4.08 -15.30
N TYR A 937 0.27 2.86 -15.08
CA TYR A 937 0.88 2.42 -13.82
C TYR A 937 2.08 3.29 -13.43
N MET A 938 3.03 3.53 -14.36
CA MET A 938 4.20 4.36 -14.09
C MET A 938 3.81 5.80 -13.75
N ARG A 939 2.84 6.37 -14.49
CA ARG A 939 2.33 7.72 -14.21
C ARG A 939 1.65 7.82 -12.85
N ALA A 940 0.86 6.82 -12.46
CA ALA A 940 0.25 6.76 -11.13
C ALA A 940 1.29 6.70 -10.00
N ARG A 941 2.52 6.26 -10.30
CA ARG A 941 3.68 6.26 -9.40
C ARG A 941 4.60 7.48 -9.52
N GLY A 942 4.18 8.53 -10.23
CA GLY A 942 4.95 9.78 -10.36
C GLY A 942 6.08 9.71 -11.39
N MET A 943 6.08 8.71 -12.27
CA MET A 943 7.06 8.58 -13.34
C MET A 943 6.45 9.02 -14.68
N MET A 944 6.91 10.16 -15.18
CA MET A 944 6.48 10.72 -16.46
C MET A 944 7.38 10.26 -17.60
N ILE A 945 6.77 9.68 -18.64
CA ILE A 945 7.42 9.21 -19.85
C ILE A 945 6.56 9.54 -21.07
N ASP A 946 7.20 9.70 -22.23
CA ASP A 946 6.52 9.77 -23.52
C ASP A 946 6.33 8.36 -24.08
N PHE A 947 5.09 7.90 -24.20
CA PHE A 947 4.76 6.62 -24.83
C PHE A 947 4.41 6.84 -26.30
N VAL A 948 5.15 6.19 -27.19
CA VAL A 948 5.03 6.40 -28.64
C VAL A 948 4.75 5.07 -29.32
N VAL A 949 3.65 5.01 -30.07
CA VAL A 949 3.31 3.86 -30.93
C VAL A 949 3.57 4.24 -32.38
N VAL A 950 4.46 3.51 -33.04
CA VAL A 950 4.74 3.68 -34.47
C VAL A 950 4.06 2.58 -35.27
N ASN A 951 3.11 2.97 -36.13
CA ASN A 951 2.49 2.07 -37.10
C ASN A 951 3.41 1.93 -38.34
N GLU A 952 3.94 0.73 -38.55
CA GLU A 952 4.85 0.34 -39.64
C GLU A 952 4.17 -0.54 -40.72
N GLN A 953 2.84 -0.66 -40.69
CA GLN A 953 2.12 -1.45 -41.69
C GLN A 953 2.25 -0.86 -43.10
N ALA A 954 2.21 -1.72 -44.12
CA ALA A 954 2.26 -1.30 -45.52
C ALA A 954 0.95 -0.62 -45.96
N SER A 955 1.07 0.40 -46.83
CA SER A 955 0.07 1.43 -47.15
C SER A 955 -1.33 0.96 -47.56
N SER A 956 -1.53 -0.29 -47.97
CA SER A 956 -2.84 -0.80 -48.39
C SER A 956 -3.82 -1.12 -47.24
N TYR A 957 -3.35 -1.25 -45.99
CA TYR A 957 -4.20 -1.58 -44.81
C TYR A 957 -3.94 -0.67 -43.59
N VAL A 958 -3.11 0.36 -43.74
CA VAL A 958 -2.65 1.24 -42.63
C VAL A 958 -3.81 1.92 -41.88
N GLN A 959 -4.90 2.26 -42.58
CA GLN A 959 -6.00 3.03 -41.98
C GLN A 959 -6.72 2.28 -40.86
N ASP A 960 -6.95 0.97 -41.00
CA ASP A 960 -7.68 0.18 -40.02
C ASP A 960 -6.86 0.00 -38.73
N LEU A 961 -5.58 -0.38 -38.86
CA LEU A 961 -4.68 -0.49 -37.72
C LEU A 961 -4.45 0.86 -37.05
N GLN A 962 -4.26 1.93 -37.84
CA GLN A 962 -4.09 3.27 -37.30
C GLN A 962 -5.30 3.70 -36.46
N ARG A 963 -6.52 3.49 -36.98
CA ARG A 963 -7.75 3.84 -36.27
C ARG A 963 -7.90 3.04 -34.97
N ALA A 964 -7.52 1.76 -34.97
CA ALA A 964 -7.53 0.92 -33.76
C ALA A 964 -6.52 1.42 -32.71
N VAL A 965 -5.28 1.74 -33.12
CA VAL A 965 -4.26 2.32 -32.24
C VAL A 965 -4.69 3.67 -31.69
N GLU A 966 -5.22 4.56 -32.53
CA GLU A 966 -5.74 5.86 -32.11
C GLU A 966 -6.88 5.71 -31.09
N THR A 967 -7.81 4.79 -31.33
CA THR A 967 -8.91 4.50 -30.40
C THR A 967 -8.38 4.03 -29.03
N LEU A 968 -7.38 3.14 -29.00
CA LEU A 968 -6.75 2.69 -27.74
C LEU A 968 -6.06 3.86 -27.01
N CYS A 969 -5.30 4.67 -27.74
CA CYS A 969 -4.60 5.83 -27.21
C CYS A 969 -5.57 6.91 -26.71
N GLU A 970 -6.67 7.19 -27.42
CA GLU A 970 -7.72 8.13 -27.00
C GLU A 970 -8.47 7.65 -25.76
N ASN A 971 -8.86 6.38 -25.72
CA ASN A 971 -9.48 5.79 -24.54
C ASN A 971 -8.57 5.88 -23.33
N SER A 972 -7.27 5.63 -23.51
CA SER A 972 -6.29 5.85 -22.44
C SER A 972 -6.17 7.33 -22.08
N ARG A 973 -6.15 8.27 -23.03
CA ARG A 973 -6.12 9.71 -22.73
C ARG A 973 -7.36 10.21 -21.96
N LEU A 974 -8.51 9.59 -22.19
CA LEU A 974 -9.78 9.95 -21.52
C LEU A 974 -9.91 9.34 -20.12
N ARG A 975 -9.35 8.15 -19.88
CA ARG A 975 -9.27 7.54 -18.53
C ARG A 975 -8.34 8.37 -17.64
N GLY A 976 -8.72 8.62 -16.38
CA GLY A 976 -7.83 9.19 -15.36
C GLY A 976 -7.39 10.66 -15.54
N ARG A 977 -8.34 11.58 -15.81
CA ARG A 977 -8.12 13.05 -15.86
C ARG A 977 -7.63 13.67 -14.54
N GLU A 978 -7.72 12.93 -13.44
CA GLU A 978 -7.33 13.37 -12.08
C GLU A 978 -5.83 13.72 -11.94
N LEU A 979 -4.98 13.17 -12.81
CA LEU A 979 -3.52 13.42 -12.84
C LEU A 979 -3.10 14.42 -13.93
N GLY A 980 -4.02 15.28 -14.39
CA GLY A 980 -3.78 16.32 -15.40
C GLY A 980 -3.83 15.85 -16.86
N PRO A 981 -3.49 16.73 -17.83
CA PRO A 981 -3.56 16.42 -19.26
C PRO A 981 -2.67 15.22 -19.65
N ARG A 982 -3.21 14.26 -20.42
CA ARG A 982 -2.46 13.11 -20.97
C ARG A 982 -1.80 13.45 -22.31
N GLN A 983 -0.92 14.46 -22.33
CA GLN A 983 -0.18 14.90 -23.52
C GLN A 983 1.02 14.00 -23.90
N HIS A 984 1.25 12.89 -23.18
CA HIS A 984 2.45 12.03 -23.30
C HIS A 984 2.18 10.66 -23.96
N ILE A 985 1.10 10.56 -24.72
CA ILE A 985 0.74 9.35 -25.48
C ILE A 985 0.63 9.77 -26.94
N PHE A 986 1.48 9.21 -27.79
CA PHE A 986 1.61 9.56 -29.20
C PHE A 986 1.37 8.34 -30.07
N ALA A 987 0.49 8.48 -31.07
CA ALA A 987 0.27 7.47 -32.10
C ALA A 987 0.71 8.10 -33.43
N VAL A 988 1.71 7.51 -34.07
CA VAL A 988 2.36 8.12 -35.22
C VAL A 988 2.56 7.08 -36.32
N ARG A 989 2.57 7.55 -37.58
CA ARG A 989 2.62 6.69 -38.76
C ARG A 989 3.96 6.75 -39.43
N ARG A 990 4.52 5.58 -39.76
CA ARG A 990 5.83 5.48 -40.42
C ARG A 990 5.83 6.12 -41.81
N ASP A 991 4.76 5.97 -42.58
CA ASP A 991 4.66 6.44 -43.97
C ASP A 991 4.52 7.97 -44.10
N LEU A 992 4.16 8.66 -43.01
CA LEU A 992 4.10 10.12 -42.93
C LEU A 992 5.37 10.75 -42.35
N MET A 993 6.33 9.94 -41.90
CA MET A 993 7.63 10.42 -41.40
C MET A 993 8.69 10.35 -42.49
N ASP A 994 9.49 11.41 -42.59
CA ASP A 994 10.75 11.35 -43.31
C ASP A 994 11.77 10.47 -42.57
N GLU A 995 12.73 9.93 -43.33
CA GLU A 995 13.74 8.99 -42.82
C GLU A 995 14.54 9.54 -41.62
N PRO A 996 15.00 10.82 -41.62
CA PRO A 996 15.74 11.38 -40.49
C PRO A 996 14.93 11.41 -39.19
N THR A 997 13.65 11.79 -39.25
CA THR A 997 12.77 11.84 -38.07
C THR A 997 12.57 10.46 -37.47
N TYR A 998 12.28 9.46 -38.30
CA TYR A 998 12.09 8.09 -37.85
C TYR A 998 13.36 7.50 -37.20
N LYS A 999 14.52 7.67 -37.83
CA LYS A 999 15.81 7.23 -37.27
C LYS A 999 16.15 7.93 -35.95
N THR A 1000 15.85 9.22 -35.86
CA THR A 1000 16.07 10.01 -34.63
C THR A 1000 15.19 9.51 -33.49
N LEU A 1001 13.90 9.27 -33.76
CA LEU A 1001 12.94 8.74 -32.78
C LEU A 1001 13.41 7.39 -32.21
N LEU A 1002 13.85 6.48 -33.07
CA LEU A 1002 14.39 5.19 -32.64
C LEU A 1002 15.69 5.33 -31.84
N SER A 1003 16.58 6.23 -32.25
CA SER A 1003 17.92 6.40 -31.66
C SER A 1003 17.87 7.05 -30.28
N VAL A 1004 16.92 7.97 -30.05
CA VAL A 1004 16.77 8.65 -28.75
C VAL A 1004 16.01 7.78 -27.74
N ALA A 1005 15.10 6.91 -28.20
CA ALA A 1005 14.25 6.09 -27.35
C ALA A 1005 15.06 5.31 -26.29
N ARG A 1006 14.58 5.35 -25.06
CA ARG A 1006 15.16 4.63 -23.91
C ARG A 1006 14.83 3.16 -23.95
N VAL A 1007 13.62 2.87 -24.42
CA VAL A 1007 13.13 1.53 -24.69
C VAL A 1007 12.52 1.55 -26.09
N ALA A 1008 13.00 0.70 -26.97
CA ALA A 1008 12.48 0.53 -28.33
C ALA A 1008 12.14 -0.94 -28.58
N LEU A 1009 10.84 -1.25 -28.58
CA LEU A 1009 10.33 -2.61 -28.78
C LEU A 1009 9.62 -2.76 -30.12
N HIS A 1010 9.58 -4.00 -30.61
CA HIS A 1010 8.81 -4.36 -31.80
C HIS A 1010 7.87 -5.51 -31.48
N THR A 1011 6.60 -5.43 -31.87
CA THR A 1011 5.60 -6.46 -31.52
C THR A 1011 5.91 -7.84 -32.09
N ARG A 1012 6.45 -7.92 -33.32
CA ARG A 1012 6.95 -9.18 -33.92
C ARG A 1012 8.04 -9.90 -33.12
N ASN A 1013 8.69 -9.24 -32.16
CA ASN A 1013 9.70 -9.87 -31.32
C ASN A 1013 9.10 -10.57 -30.09
N GLY A 1014 7.77 -10.74 -30.01
CA GLY A 1014 7.09 -11.32 -28.86
C GLY A 1014 6.56 -10.26 -27.91
N THR A 1015 6.08 -10.69 -26.74
CA THR A 1015 5.50 -9.79 -25.74
C THR A 1015 6.56 -8.83 -25.18
N ILE A 1016 6.11 -7.80 -24.44
CA ILE A 1016 7.02 -6.84 -23.78
C ILE A 1016 7.95 -7.57 -22.81
N PHE A 1017 7.44 -8.57 -22.09
CA PHE A 1017 8.20 -9.31 -21.10
C PHE A 1017 9.22 -10.28 -21.72
N ASP A 1018 8.90 -10.91 -22.86
CA ASP A 1018 9.86 -11.75 -23.61
C ASP A 1018 11.08 -10.93 -24.10
N GLN A 1019 10.84 -9.67 -24.45
CA GLN A 1019 11.91 -8.74 -24.86
C GLN A 1019 12.73 -8.27 -23.65
N LEU A 1020 12.08 -8.00 -22.52
CA LEU A 1020 12.71 -7.64 -21.26
C LEU A 1020 13.62 -8.75 -20.72
N GLU A 1021 13.17 -10.00 -20.71
CA GLU A 1021 13.92 -11.15 -20.21
C GLU A 1021 15.18 -11.42 -21.04
N ARG A 1022 15.09 -11.28 -22.37
CA ARG A 1022 16.26 -11.36 -23.25
C ARG A 1022 17.27 -10.25 -22.99
N ALA A 1023 16.80 -9.03 -22.73
CA ALA A 1023 17.68 -7.91 -22.38
C ALA A 1023 18.39 -8.16 -21.04
N GLU A 1024 17.70 -8.68 -20.02
CA GLU A 1024 18.31 -9.06 -18.74
C GLU A 1024 19.36 -10.17 -18.92
N THR A 1025 19.05 -11.18 -19.73
CA THR A 1025 19.97 -12.28 -20.03
C THR A 1025 21.23 -11.79 -20.73
N ALA A 1026 21.10 -10.93 -21.74
CA ALA A 1026 22.22 -10.33 -22.45
C ALA A 1026 23.08 -9.45 -21.54
N ALA A 1027 22.46 -8.69 -20.63
CA ALA A 1027 23.16 -7.86 -19.65
C ALA A 1027 23.99 -8.68 -18.67
N LEU A 1028 23.44 -9.80 -18.16
CA LEU A 1028 24.16 -10.73 -17.28
C LEU A 1028 25.35 -11.36 -18.01
N GLN A 1029 25.15 -11.84 -19.24
CA GLN A 1029 26.24 -12.42 -20.04
C GLN A 1029 27.37 -11.42 -20.30
N ALA A 1030 27.04 -10.16 -20.64
CA ALA A 1030 28.03 -9.11 -20.86
C ALA A 1030 28.82 -8.79 -19.58
N ARG A 1031 28.15 -8.73 -18.42
CA ARG A 1031 28.79 -8.53 -17.11
C ARG A 1031 29.74 -9.68 -16.78
N ASP A 1032 29.28 -10.92 -16.93
CA ASP A 1032 30.05 -12.10 -16.55
C ASP A 1032 31.28 -12.27 -17.47
N ALA A 1033 31.17 -11.92 -18.75
CA ALA A 1033 32.29 -11.90 -19.69
C ALA A 1033 33.37 -10.87 -19.29
N LEU A 1034 32.98 -9.67 -18.82
CA LEU A 1034 33.92 -8.67 -18.31
C LEU A 1034 34.66 -9.18 -17.06
N GLN A 1035 33.96 -9.83 -16.14
CA GLN A 1035 34.57 -10.42 -14.94
C GLN A 1035 35.52 -11.58 -15.28
N GLN A 1036 35.21 -12.38 -16.30
CA GLN A 1036 36.08 -13.47 -16.77
C GLN A 1036 37.31 -12.95 -17.52
N ALA A 1037 37.19 -11.86 -18.27
CA ALA A 1037 38.33 -11.23 -18.97
C ALA A 1037 39.37 -10.64 -18.00
N GLU A 1038 38.99 -10.31 -16.76
CA GLU A 1038 39.90 -9.94 -15.68
C GLU A 1038 40.67 -11.15 -15.08
N GLY A 1039 40.34 -12.38 -15.50
CA GLY A 1039 40.93 -13.65 -15.06
C GLY A 1039 42.31 -13.99 -15.64
N VAL A 1040 43.33 -13.17 -15.36
CA VAL A 1040 44.72 -13.64 -15.23
C VAL A 1040 44.84 -14.28 -13.83
N PRO A 1041 45.52 -15.45 -13.65
CA PRO A 1041 45.41 -16.25 -12.41
C PRO A 1041 45.69 -15.40 -11.17
N ALA A 1042 44.70 -15.39 -10.27
CA ALA A 1042 44.70 -14.80 -8.94
C ALA A 1042 45.99 -14.03 -8.59
N ARG A 1043 46.12 -12.80 -9.08
CA ARG A 1043 46.67 -11.78 -8.18
C ARG A 1043 45.70 -11.77 -7.01
N GLN A 1044 46.24 -12.06 -5.83
CA GLN A 1044 45.58 -11.99 -4.53
C GLN A 1044 44.45 -10.94 -4.54
N PRO A 1045 43.31 -11.21 -3.87
CA PRO A 1045 42.18 -10.30 -3.84
C PRO A 1045 42.73 -8.89 -3.75
N SER A 1046 42.41 -8.04 -4.74
CA SER A 1046 42.75 -6.64 -4.69
C SER A 1046 42.50 -6.22 -3.24
N PRO A 1047 43.53 -5.78 -2.50
CA PRO A 1047 43.32 -5.30 -1.16
C PRO A 1047 42.16 -4.29 -1.25
N PRO A 1048 41.28 -4.21 -0.24
CA PRO A 1048 40.33 -3.11 -0.18
C PRO A 1048 41.10 -1.84 -0.60
N LEU A 1049 40.50 -1.02 -1.49
CA LEU A 1049 40.94 0.37 -1.68
C LEU A 1049 41.40 0.82 -0.30
N PRO A 1050 42.69 1.17 -0.12
CA PRO A 1050 43.25 1.22 1.21
C PRO A 1050 42.28 2.03 2.04
N GLU A 1051 41.77 1.42 3.11
CA GLU A 1051 41.49 2.22 4.28
C GLU A 1051 42.68 3.18 4.37
N PRO A 1052 42.50 4.48 4.60
CA PRO A 1052 43.60 5.22 5.16
C PRO A 1052 44.04 4.35 6.33
N THR A 1053 45.20 3.70 6.19
CA THR A 1053 45.83 2.94 7.27
C THR A 1053 45.53 3.75 8.49
N ARG A 1054 44.95 3.13 9.53
CA ARG A 1054 44.99 3.73 10.86
C ARG A 1054 46.45 4.12 11.06
N ALA A 1055 46.77 5.37 10.74
CA ALA A 1055 47.85 6.10 11.31
C ALA A 1055 47.34 6.20 12.74
N SER A 1056 47.63 5.14 13.50
CA SER A 1056 48.03 5.33 14.87
C SER A 1056 48.92 6.56 14.86
N GLU A 1057 48.42 7.60 15.52
CA GLU A 1057 49.10 8.84 15.84
C GLU A 1057 49.10 9.91 14.73
N GLY A 1058 48.20 10.88 14.88
CA GLY A 1058 48.56 12.29 14.76
C GLY A 1058 49.23 12.74 13.47
N GLY A 1059 48.64 12.44 12.30
CA GLY A 1059 48.91 13.23 11.10
C GLY A 1059 48.33 14.63 11.25
N ALA A 1060 48.94 15.46 12.11
CA ALA A 1060 48.60 16.87 12.25
C ALA A 1060 48.57 17.52 10.86
N ASP A 1061 47.69 18.50 10.65
CA ASP A 1061 47.78 19.41 9.51
C ASP A 1061 49.18 20.03 9.50
N ILE A 1062 50.10 19.45 8.73
CA ILE A 1062 51.45 20.00 8.58
C ILE A 1062 51.26 21.31 7.85
N ALA A 1063 51.43 22.43 8.55
CA ALA A 1063 51.39 23.76 7.95
C ALA A 1063 52.38 23.78 6.78
N ALA A 1064 51.87 24.10 5.59
CA ALA A 1064 52.74 24.30 4.43
C ALA A 1064 53.62 25.51 4.71
N ASP A 1065 54.90 25.45 4.34
CA ASP A 1065 55.78 26.59 4.48
C ASP A 1065 55.47 27.66 3.42
N GLY A 1066 55.61 28.93 3.79
CA GLY A 1066 55.48 30.07 2.88
C GLY A 1066 56.82 30.53 2.29
N THR A 1067 57.89 29.75 2.46
CA THR A 1067 59.25 30.15 2.07
C THR A 1067 59.30 30.47 0.57
N GLY A 1068 59.80 31.66 0.25
CA GLY A 1068 59.90 32.16 -1.13
C GLY A 1068 58.65 32.87 -1.67
N LEU A 1069 57.57 33.00 -0.89
CA LEU A 1069 56.33 33.67 -1.30
C LEU A 1069 56.10 34.97 -0.52
N SER A 1070 55.63 36.00 -1.20
CA SER A 1070 55.15 37.25 -0.58
C SER A 1070 53.68 37.16 -0.19
N LEU A 1071 53.27 37.86 0.87
CA LEU A 1071 51.87 37.88 1.37
C LEU A 1071 51.28 36.49 1.67
N TRP A 1072 52.07 35.60 2.27
CA TRP A 1072 51.64 34.27 2.67
C TRP A 1072 50.45 34.31 3.66
N ASN A 1073 49.34 33.68 3.30
CA ASN A 1073 48.11 33.65 4.11
C ASN A 1073 47.85 32.30 4.81
N GLY A 1074 48.85 31.42 4.85
CA GLY A 1074 48.73 30.06 5.40
C GLY A 1074 48.35 28.98 4.39
N PHE A 1075 47.88 29.35 3.19
CA PHE A 1075 47.59 28.44 2.07
C PHE A 1075 48.30 28.84 0.78
N GLY A 1076 48.40 30.15 0.51
CA GLY A 1076 49.04 30.68 -0.68
C GLY A 1076 49.65 32.07 -0.50
N GLY A 1077 50.46 32.45 -1.47
CA GLY A 1077 51.14 33.75 -1.56
C GLY A 1077 51.60 34.03 -2.99
N PHE A 1078 52.17 35.20 -3.23
CA PHE A 1078 52.62 35.64 -4.56
C PHE A 1078 54.10 35.38 -4.79
N ASP A 1079 54.43 34.88 -5.98
CA ASP A 1079 55.80 34.73 -6.50
C ASP A 1079 56.01 35.55 -7.80
N GLY A 1080 57.28 35.75 -8.18
CA GLY A 1080 57.68 36.33 -9.44
C GLY A 1080 57.25 37.79 -9.60
N ASP A 1081 57.41 38.62 -8.56
CA ASP A 1081 56.97 40.01 -8.48
C ASP A 1081 55.44 40.20 -8.58
N GLY A 1082 54.67 39.25 -8.03
CA GLY A 1082 53.19 39.34 -8.02
C GLY A 1082 52.50 38.72 -9.24
N ARG A 1083 53.26 38.13 -10.17
CA ARG A 1083 52.71 37.55 -11.43
C ARG A 1083 52.05 36.19 -11.25
N HIS A 1084 52.37 35.47 -10.17
CA HIS A 1084 51.88 34.12 -9.93
C HIS A 1084 51.34 34.01 -8.52
N TYR A 1085 50.12 33.53 -8.37
CA TYR A 1085 49.59 33.14 -7.06
C TYR A 1085 49.84 31.65 -6.86
N VAL A 1086 50.63 31.32 -5.83
CA VAL A 1086 51.07 29.96 -5.52
C VAL A 1086 50.33 29.46 -4.29
N THR A 1087 49.64 28.32 -4.41
CA THR A 1087 48.95 27.64 -3.31
C THR A 1087 49.71 26.35 -2.96
N ARG A 1088 50.04 26.14 -1.68
CA ARG A 1088 50.71 24.92 -1.21
C ARG A 1088 49.79 24.12 -0.30
N LEU A 1089 49.55 22.86 -0.67
CA LEU A 1089 48.73 21.91 0.08
C LEU A 1089 49.55 20.66 0.44
N THR A 1090 49.41 20.23 1.69
CA THR A 1090 50.09 19.06 2.28
C THR A 1090 49.08 18.21 3.04
N GLY A 1091 49.37 16.92 3.23
CA GLY A 1091 48.50 16.03 4.00
C GLY A 1091 47.07 16.03 3.48
N ARG A 1092 46.09 16.35 4.34
CA ARG A 1092 44.67 16.47 3.99
C ARG A 1092 44.16 17.91 3.86
N ARG A 1093 45.04 18.92 3.93
CA ARG A 1093 44.65 20.33 3.81
C ARG A 1093 44.07 20.66 2.44
N VAL A 1094 42.95 21.37 2.44
CA VAL A 1094 42.24 21.92 1.27
C VAL A 1094 42.07 23.43 1.44
N THR A 1095 41.86 24.19 0.37
CA THR A 1095 41.63 25.63 0.50
C THR A 1095 40.30 25.92 1.23
N PRO A 1096 40.19 27.01 2.01
CA PRO A 1096 38.96 27.36 2.73
C PRO A 1096 37.74 27.54 1.82
N GLN A 1097 37.96 28.04 0.60
CA GLN A 1097 37.00 28.10 -0.49
C GLN A 1097 37.71 27.73 -1.80
N PRO A 1098 37.01 27.20 -2.82
CA PRO A 1098 37.62 26.96 -4.13
C PRO A 1098 38.33 28.22 -4.65
N TRP A 1099 39.65 28.14 -4.80
CA TRP A 1099 40.44 29.20 -5.41
C TRP A 1099 40.71 28.80 -6.86
N ILE A 1100 40.17 29.55 -7.82
CA ILE A 1100 40.15 29.14 -9.23
C ILE A 1100 40.91 30.12 -10.13
N ASN A 1101 41.46 29.60 -11.23
CA ASN A 1101 41.94 30.38 -12.35
C ASN A 1101 41.07 30.13 -13.58
N VAL A 1102 40.73 31.19 -14.31
CA VAL A 1102 39.92 31.14 -15.53
C VAL A 1102 40.84 31.48 -16.70
N ILE A 1103 40.97 30.55 -17.65
CA ILE A 1103 41.85 30.69 -18.81
C ILE A 1103 41.01 30.48 -20.06
N SER A 1104 40.91 31.50 -20.90
CA SER A 1104 40.06 31.46 -22.09
C SER A 1104 40.60 32.33 -23.21
N ASN A 1105 40.25 31.95 -24.44
CA ASN A 1105 40.24 32.84 -25.61
C ASN A 1105 38.79 33.31 -25.89
N ALA A 1106 38.55 33.94 -27.04
CA ALA A 1106 37.24 34.50 -27.39
C ALA A 1106 36.11 33.44 -27.54
N SER A 1107 36.43 32.16 -27.71
CA SER A 1107 35.46 31.12 -28.06
C SER A 1107 35.60 29.81 -27.30
N PHE A 1108 36.56 29.70 -26.39
CA PHE A 1108 36.88 28.48 -25.67
C PHE A 1108 37.59 28.82 -24.37
N GLY A 1109 37.37 28.02 -23.34
CA GLY A 1109 38.08 28.20 -22.08
C GLY A 1109 37.92 27.03 -21.14
N PHE A 1110 38.70 27.09 -20.08
CA PHE A 1110 38.52 26.24 -18.92
C PHE A 1110 38.73 27.07 -17.66
N HIS A 1111 38.20 26.57 -16.56
CA HIS A 1111 38.64 27.01 -15.25
C HIS A 1111 39.19 25.83 -14.47
N VAL A 1112 40.05 26.10 -13.49
CA VAL A 1112 40.61 25.05 -12.66
C VAL A 1112 40.90 25.58 -11.25
N SER A 1113 40.53 24.81 -10.24
CA SER A 1113 40.83 25.12 -8.84
C SER A 1113 42.28 24.83 -8.47
N ALA A 1114 42.73 25.38 -7.35
CA ALA A 1114 44.03 25.11 -6.76
C ALA A 1114 44.27 23.62 -6.50
N GLU A 1115 43.23 22.84 -6.16
CA GLU A 1115 43.29 21.39 -6.01
C GLU A 1115 43.28 20.64 -7.36
N GLY A 1116 42.92 21.29 -8.45
CA GLY A 1116 42.90 20.71 -9.80
C GLY A 1116 41.51 20.33 -10.31
N ALA A 1117 40.42 20.51 -9.56
CA ALA A 1117 39.09 20.31 -10.15
C ALA A 1117 38.81 21.42 -11.18
N GLY A 1118 38.61 21.04 -12.44
CA GLY A 1118 38.35 21.96 -13.55
C GLY A 1118 37.19 21.51 -14.41
N PHE A 1119 36.67 22.45 -15.20
CA PHE A 1119 35.76 22.16 -16.30
C PHE A 1119 36.13 23.00 -17.53
N THR A 1120 35.87 22.43 -18.69
CA THR A 1120 36.20 22.98 -20.00
C THR A 1120 34.91 23.24 -20.77
N TRP A 1121 34.83 24.35 -21.51
CA TRP A 1121 33.67 24.72 -22.33
C TRP A 1121 34.08 25.23 -23.71
N SER A 1122 33.11 25.22 -24.63
CA SER A 1122 33.25 25.83 -25.95
C SER A 1122 32.10 26.79 -26.21
N ARG A 1123 32.37 27.98 -26.75
CA ARG A 1123 31.46 29.11 -27.00
C ARG A 1123 30.78 29.71 -25.76
N ASN A 1124 30.15 28.89 -24.94
CA ASN A 1124 29.35 29.30 -23.79
C ASN A 1124 29.62 28.37 -22.60
N SER A 1125 30.08 28.94 -21.49
CA SER A 1125 30.45 28.22 -20.28
C SER A 1125 29.27 27.65 -19.49
N ARG A 1126 28.06 28.13 -19.75
CA ARG A 1126 26.81 27.64 -19.14
C ARG A 1126 26.16 26.57 -20.01
N ASP A 1127 25.92 26.89 -21.28
CA ASP A 1127 25.03 26.11 -22.16
C ASP A 1127 25.77 25.03 -22.96
N TYR A 1128 27.10 25.12 -23.09
CA TYR A 1128 27.90 24.16 -23.85
C TYR A 1128 29.20 23.77 -23.16
N GLN A 1129 29.02 23.09 -22.03
CA GLN A 1129 30.10 22.47 -21.27
C GLN A 1129 30.61 21.24 -22.02
N LEU A 1130 31.93 21.09 -22.13
CA LEU A 1130 32.56 19.88 -22.68
C LEU A 1130 32.77 18.85 -21.58
N THR A 1131 33.22 19.30 -20.41
CA THR A 1131 33.35 18.49 -19.18
C THR A 1131 32.50 19.12 -18.07
N PRO A 1132 32.03 18.36 -17.06
CA PRO A 1132 31.02 18.84 -16.13
C PRO A 1132 31.54 19.93 -15.21
N TRP A 1133 30.78 21.00 -15.10
CA TRP A 1133 30.95 21.99 -14.05
C TRP A 1133 30.25 21.55 -12.76
N SER A 1134 30.93 21.67 -11.63
CA SER A 1134 30.33 21.50 -10.31
C SER A 1134 30.40 22.82 -9.55
N ASN A 1135 29.24 23.37 -9.21
CA ASN A 1135 29.11 24.53 -8.31
C ASN A 1135 28.77 24.07 -6.89
N ASP A 1136 29.55 23.12 -6.38
CA ASP A 1136 29.39 22.53 -5.06
C ASP A 1136 30.40 23.17 -4.07
N PRO A 1137 29.95 23.87 -3.02
CA PRO A 1137 30.85 24.55 -2.07
C PRO A 1137 31.53 23.59 -1.07
N VAL A 1138 31.07 22.34 -0.97
CA VAL A 1138 31.56 21.32 -0.03
C VAL A 1138 32.50 20.35 -0.73
N SER A 1139 32.03 19.74 -1.82
CA SER A 1139 32.76 18.73 -2.60
C SER A 1139 33.41 19.37 -3.83
N ASN A 1140 34.63 18.95 -4.19
CA ASN A 1140 35.36 19.48 -5.35
C ASN A 1140 35.58 18.39 -6.42
N ARG A 1141 34.50 17.79 -6.93
CA ARG A 1141 34.55 16.64 -7.86
C ARG A 1141 35.13 17.06 -9.22
N PRO A 1142 36.25 16.46 -9.69
CA PRO A 1142 36.80 16.75 -11.01
C PRO A 1142 36.05 16.02 -12.13
N GLY A 1143 35.72 16.71 -13.23
CA GLY A 1143 35.19 16.12 -14.47
C GLY A 1143 36.27 15.73 -15.49
N GLU A 1144 37.52 16.09 -15.21
CA GLU A 1144 38.70 15.83 -16.04
C GLU A 1144 39.90 15.61 -15.10
N GLY A 1145 40.82 14.73 -15.48
CA GLY A 1145 41.95 14.42 -14.60
C GLY A 1145 43.00 13.51 -15.22
N PHE A 1146 44.15 13.45 -14.55
CA PHE A 1146 45.25 12.57 -14.89
C PHE A 1146 45.49 11.59 -13.76
N TYR A 1147 45.33 10.29 -14.03
CA TYR A 1147 45.66 9.22 -13.11
C TYR A 1147 47.00 8.60 -13.48
N ILE A 1148 47.88 8.42 -12.50
CA ILE A 1148 49.15 7.75 -12.66
C ILE A 1148 49.12 6.47 -11.83
N TYR A 1149 49.15 5.32 -12.50
CA TYR A 1149 49.20 4.02 -11.87
C TYR A 1149 50.64 3.54 -11.77
N ASP A 1150 51.12 3.35 -10.54
CA ASP A 1150 52.42 2.75 -10.27
C ASP A 1150 52.29 1.22 -10.32
N GLN A 1151 52.91 0.60 -11.32
CA GLN A 1151 52.82 -0.84 -11.54
C GLN A 1151 53.56 -1.66 -10.47
N LEU A 1152 54.49 -1.05 -9.74
CA LEU A 1152 55.23 -1.73 -8.69
C LEU A 1152 54.43 -1.79 -7.40
N SER A 1153 53.91 -0.65 -6.94
CA SER A 1153 53.10 -0.59 -5.71
C SER A 1153 51.65 -1.01 -5.92
N GLY A 1154 51.18 -1.05 -7.17
CA GLY A 1154 49.78 -1.31 -7.51
C GLY A 1154 48.83 -0.17 -7.14
N LYS A 1155 49.36 1.02 -6.82
CA LYS A 1155 48.59 2.18 -6.35
C LYS A 1155 48.50 3.27 -7.42
N ALA A 1156 47.33 3.91 -7.50
CA ALA A 1156 47.13 5.12 -8.30
C ALA A 1156 47.42 6.38 -7.48
N PHE A 1157 47.91 7.42 -8.13
CA PHE A 1157 48.09 8.77 -7.59
C PHE A 1157 47.89 9.81 -8.70
N SER A 1158 47.82 11.08 -8.36
CA SER A 1158 47.63 12.17 -9.34
C SER A 1158 48.49 13.38 -8.97
N PRO A 1159 48.99 14.14 -9.97
CA PRO A 1159 49.56 15.46 -9.71
C PRO A 1159 48.51 16.48 -9.24
N MET A 1160 47.22 16.17 -9.38
CA MET A 1160 46.09 17.01 -9.01
C MET A 1160 45.45 16.45 -7.74
N ALA A 1161 45.44 17.25 -6.67
CA ALA A 1161 44.92 16.87 -5.37
C ALA A 1161 43.43 16.47 -5.37
N ALA A 1162 42.62 17.02 -6.28
CA ALA A 1162 41.19 16.74 -6.40
C ALA A 1162 40.88 15.39 -7.06
N VAL A 1163 41.83 14.78 -7.78
CA VAL A 1163 41.63 13.53 -8.54
C VAL A 1163 41.92 12.31 -7.67
N VAL A 1164 43.14 12.23 -7.13
CA VAL A 1164 43.53 11.23 -6.12
C VAL A 1164 44.40 11.91 -5.08
N ARG A 1165 43.85 12.13 -3.88
CA ARG A 1165 44.58 12.75 -2.78
C ARG A 1165 45.48 11.72 -2.08
N ASP A 1166 46.79 11.86 -2.26
CA ASP A 1166 47.80 11.14 -1.48
C ASP A 1166 48.34 12.06 -0.35
N PRO A 1167 48.11 11.74 0.95
CA PRO A 1167 48.61 12.54 2.07
C PRO A 1167 50.14 12.62 2.18
N SER A 1168 50.87 11.69 1.55
CA SER A 1168 52.34 11.69 1.53
C SER A 1168 52.92 12.66 0.49
N MET A 1169 52.08 13.26 -0.36
CA MET A 1169 52.49 14.18 -1.40
C MET A 1169 52.40 15.63 -0.95
N THR A 1170 53.30 16.45 -1.48
CA THR A 1170 53.20 17.92 -1.44
C THR A 1170 52.65 18.40 -2.78
N TYR A 1171 51.64 19.27 -2.75
CA TYR A 1171 51.02 19.87 -3.93
C TYR A 1171 51.26 21.37 -3.91
N GLU A 1172 51.71 21.91 -5.03
CA GLU A 1172 51.95 23.33 -5.22
C GLU A 1172 51.33 23.78 -6.54
N THR A 1173 50.33 24.65 -6.47
CA THR A 1173 49.57 25.10 -7.64
C THR A 1173 49.87 26.56 -7.94
N TRP A 1174 50.29 26.82 -9.17
CA TRP A 1174 50.66 28.13 -9.68
C TRP A 1174 49.58 28.60 -10.63
N HIS A 1175 48.86 29.64 -10.24
CA HIS A 1175 47.93 30.33 -11.11
C HIS A 1175 48.57 31.63 -11.61
N GLY A 1176 48.69 31.76 -12.92
CA GLY A 1176 49.18 32.97 -13.58
C GLY A 1176 48.29 33.35 -14.76
N GLN A 1177 48.58 34.49 -15.38
CA GLN A 1177 47.87 34.92 -16.58
C GLN A 1177 48.09 33.91 -17.71
N GLY A 1178 47.02 33.29 -18.18
CA GLY A 1178 47.05 32.36 -19.32
C GLY A 1178 47.48 30.92 -19.01
N PHE A 1179 47.86 30.59 -17.76
CA PHE A 1179 48.29 29.23 -17.41
C PHE A 1179 47.99 28.83 -15.96
N SER A 1180 47.87 27.53 -15.73
CA SER A 1180 47.93 26.94 -14.39
C SER A 1180 48.92 25.78 -14.37
N THR A 1181 49.80 25.70 -13.37
CA THR A 1181 50.74 24.58 -13.21
C THR A 1181 50.58 23.91 -11.85
N PHE A 1182 50.38 22.60 -11.84
CA PHE A 1182 50.36 21.75 -10.65
C PHE A 1182 51.71 21.06 -10.52
N ARG A 1183 52.51 21.52 -9.55
CA ARG A 1183 53.76 20.88 -9.16
C ARG A 1183 53.49 19.96 -7.99
N SER A 1184 53.88 18.70 -8.10
CA SER A 1184 53.69 17.74 -7.01
C SER A 1184 54.90 16.85 -6.84
N LYS A 1185 55.11 16.36 -5.61
CA LYS A 1185 56.23 15.49 -5.27
C LYS A 1185 55.75 14.29 -4.47
N ARG A 1186 56.20 13.09 -4.86
CA ARG A 1186 55.94 11.81 -4.21
C ARG A 1186 57.24 11.03 -4.08
N GLY A 1187 57.88 11.06 -2.92
CA GLY A 1187 59.20 10.47 -2.72
C GLY A 1187 60.22 10.99 -3.77
N PRO A 1188 60.84 10.12 -4.60
CA PRO A 1188 61.79 10.53 -5.64
C PRO A 1188 61.14 11.07 -6.93
N LEU A 1189 59.81 10.97 -7.08
CA LEU A 1189 59.09 11.44 -8.26
C LEU A 1189 58.66 12.90 -8.09
N SER A 1190 59.00 13.74 -9.06
CA SER A 1190 58.42 15.09 -9.20
C SER A 1190 57.62 15.18 -10.50
N MET A 1191 56.50 15.90 -10.44
CA MET A 1191 55.59 16.06 -11.57
C MET A 1191 55.20 17.52 -11.75
N ASP A 1192 55.27 18.01 -12.99
CA ASP A 1192 54.74 19.30 -13.39
C ASP A 1192 53.63 19.08 -14.42
N LEU A 1193 52.39 19.45 -14.06
CA LEU A 1193 51.24 19.44 -14.97
C LEU A 1193 50.84 20.87 -15.31
N THR A 1194 51.16 21.35 -16.51
CA THR A 1194 50.81 22.71 -16.96
C THR A 1194 49.62 22.68 -17.93
N GLN A 1195 48.64 23.55 -17.71
CA GLN A 1195 47.46 23.73 -18.55
C GLN A 1195 47.42 25.15 -19.13
N VAL A 1196 47.14 25.25 -20.43
CA VAL A 1196 46.98 26.52 -21.18
C VAL A 1196 45.85 26.39 -22.21
N VAL A 1197 45.38 27.53 -22.72
CA VAL A 1197 44.49 27.60 -23.90
C VAL A 1197 45.27 28.18 -25.07
N ASP A 1198 45.08 27.64 -26.27
CA ASP A 1198 45.65 28.24 -27.47
C ASP A 1198 45.07 29.65 -27.71
N PRO A 1199 45.89 30.66 -28.07
CA PRO A 1199 45.41 32.03 -28.25
C PRO A 1199 44.32 32.20 -29.33
N VAL A 1200 44.26 31.29 -30.31
CA VAL A 1200 43.33 31.36 -31.45
C VAL A 1200 42.43 30.14 -31.49
N ASP A 1201 43.00 28.94 -31.42
CA ASP A 1201 42.26 27.70 -31.61
C ASP A 1201 41.48 27.29 -30.33
N PRO A 1202 40.31 26.64 -30.46
CA PRO A 1202 39.49 26.23 -29.33
C PRO A 1202 40.03 24.95 -28.67
N VAL A 1203 41.29 24.98 -28.23
CA VAL A 1203 42.01 23.81 -27.70
C VAL A 1203 42.64 24.14 -26.35
N LYS A 1204 42.41 23.24 -25.39
CA LYS A 1204 43.14 23.17 -24.12
C LYS A 1204 44.36 22.26 -24.30
N ILE A 1205 45.54 22.76 -23.98
CA ILE A 1205 46.77 21.98 -24.01
C ILE A 1205 47.18 21.67 -22.57
N THR A 1206 47.37 20.39 -22.26
CA THR A 1206 47.88 19.96 -20.96
C THR A 1206 49.18 19.19 -21.13
N ARG A 1207 50.26 19.66 -20.50
CA ARG A 1207 51.59 19.04 -20.53
C ARG A 1207 51.93 18.45 -19.17
N LEU A 1208 52.11 17.13 -19.12
CA LEU A 1208 52.63 16.42 -17.94
C LEU A 1208 54.12 16.10 -18.13
N ARG A 1209 54.96 16.59 -17.22
CA ARG A 1209 56.37 16.20 -17.10
C ARG A 1209 56.53 15.39 -15.81
N ILE A 1210 57.11 14.19 -15.90
CA ILE A 1210 57.47 13.36 -14.74
C ILE A 1210 58.99 13.22 -14.71
N GLN A 1211 59.61 13.48 -13.56
CA GLN A 1211 61.03 13.29 -13.33
C GLN A 1211 61.23 12.32 -12.17
N ASN A 1212 62.10 11.33 -12.37
CA ASN A 1212 62.50 10.38 -11.34
C ASN A 1212 63.92 10.69 -10.89
N ALA A 1213 64.08 11.17 -9.65
CA ALA A 1213 65.37 11.41 -9.01
C ALA A 1213 65.86 10.19 -8.20
N GLY A 1214 65.14 9.08 -8.25
CA GLY A 1214 65.44 7.86 -7.51
C GLY A 1214 66.46 6.97 -8.23
N PRO A 1215 67.09 6.03 -7.50
CA PRO A 1215 68.12 5.16 -8.06
C PRO A 1215 67.57 4.03 -8.95
N ALA A 1216 66.25 3.79 -8.95
CA ALA A 1216 65.60 2.72 -9.71
C ALA A 1216 64.59 3.27 -10.74
N PRO A 1217 64.42 2.62 -11.92
CA PRO A 1217 63.45 3.05 -12.92
C PRO A 1217 62.01 2.87 -12.43
N ALA A 1218 61.17 3.90 -12.56
CA ALA A 1218 59.75 3.85 -12.23
C ALA A 1218 58.93 3.32 -13.42
N ARG A 1219 58.02 2.36 -13.17
CA ARG A 1219 57.10 1.81 -14.18
C ARG A 1219 55.70 2.36 -13.98
N LEU A 1220 55.35 3.37 -14.76
CA LEU A 1220 54.11 4.13 -14.61
C LEU A 1220 53.17 3.90 -15.81
N ARG A 1221 51.87 3.83 -15.56
CA ARG A 1221 50.81 3.94 -16.58
C ARG A 1221 50.06 5.25 -16.35
N VAL A 1222 49.89 6.05 -17.39
CA VAL A 1222 49.19 7.35 -17.30
C VAL A 1222 47.87 7.26 -18.03
N TYR A 1223 46.79 7.67 -17.36
CA TYR A 1223 45.45 7.73 -17.91
C TYR A 1223 44.98 9.18 -17.91
N ALA A 1224 44.60 9.68 -19.08
CA ALA A 1224 43.86 10.94 -19.21
C ALA A 1224 42.36 10.62 -19.20
N TYR A 1225 41.61 11.31 -18.36
CA TYR A 1225 40.17 11.11 -18.19
C TYR A 1225 39.44 12.41 -18.48
N ALA A 1226 38.36 12.33 -19.25
CA ALA A 1226 37.42 13.41 -19.49
C ALA A 1226 36.00 12.85 -19.48
N GLU A 1227 35.14 13.42 -18.65
CA GLU A 1227 33.72 13.10 -18.58
C GLU A 1227 32.96 14.01 -19.56
N TRP A 1228 32.46 13.46 -20.68
CA TRP A 1228 31.78 14.28 -21.69
C TRP A 1228 30.39 14.73 -21.25
N VAL A 1229 30.09 16.02 -21.48
CA VAL A 1229 28.76 16.63 -21.29
C VAL A 1229 28.15 17.07 -22.63
N LEU A 1230 28.89 17.84 -23.43
CA LEU A 1230 28.46 18.36 -24.73
C LEU A 1230 27.06 19.02 -24.70
N GLY A 1231 26.84 19.89 -23.71
CA GLY A 1231 25.56 20.55 -23.45
C GLY A 1231 25.50 21.19 -22.06
N GLY A 1232 24.28 21.38 -21.54
CA GLY A 1232 24.09 22.03 -20.24
C GLY A 1232 24.26 21.13 -19.02
N HIS A 1233 23.93 19.84 -19.11
CA HIS A 1233 24.03 18.91 -17.97
C HIS A 1233 24.13 17.43 -18.42
N ARG A 1234 25.00 16.65 -17.79
CA ARG A 1234 25.32 15.26 -18.20
C ARG A 1234 24.14 14.31 -18.14
N SER A 1235 23.32 14.38 -17.08
CA SER A 1235 22.17 13.47 -16.92
C SER A 1235 21.18 13.52 -18.08
N ARG A 1236 21.12 14.65 -18.82
CA ARG A 1236 20.29 14.79 -20.03
C ARG A 1236 21.01 14.33 -21.30
N THR A 1237 22.30 14.62 -21.43
CA THR A 1237 23.05 14.38 -22.68
C THR A 1237 23.72 13.01 -22.76
N ALA A 1238 23.97 12.33 -21.63
CA ALA A 1238 24.70 11.05 -21.60
C ALA A 1238 24.11 9.98 -22.55
N ALA A 1239 22.81 10.05 -22.81
CA ALA A 1239 22.07 9.18 -23.73
C ALA A 1239 22.36 9.39 -25.22
N THR A 1240 22.78 10.59 -25.58
CA THR A 1240 22.83 11.12 -26.95
C THR A 1240 24.24 11.53 -27.35
N ILE A 1241 25.23 11.30 -26.48
CA ILE A 1241 26.64 11.45 -26.82
C ILE A 1241 27.09 10.23 -27.62
N VAL A 1242 27.66 10.48 -28.80
CA VAL A 1242 28.21 9.48 -29.71
C VAL A 1242 29.74 9.55 -29.66
N PRO A 1243 30.43 8.63 -28.96
CA PRO A 1243 31.88 8.55 -28.96
C PRO A 1243 32.39 7.83 -30.20
N THR A 1244 33.50 8.29 -30.77
CA THR A 1244 34.22 7.60 -31.85
C THR A 1244 35.74 7.69 -31.64
N ARG A 1245 36.51 6.82 -32.31
CA ARG A 1245 37.97 6.88 -32.28
C ARG A 1245 38.49 7.09 -33.69
N ASP A 1246 39.31 8.12 -33.88
CA ASP A 1246 39.99 8.34 -35.14
C ASP A 1246 41.18 7.38 -35.28
N ALA A 1247 41.18 6.56 -36.35
CA ALA A 1247 42.19 5.53 -36.54
C ALA A 1247 43.56 6.11 -36.94
N ALA A 1248 43.59 7.27 -37.61
CA ALA A 1248 44.82 7.88 -38.11
C ALA A 1248 45.62 8.58 -37.01
N THR A 1249 44.94 9.34 -36.15
CA THR A 1249 45.56 10.13 -35.07
C THR A 1249 45.48 9.44 -33.71
N GLY A 1250 44.61 8.44 -33.55
CA GLY A 1250 44.31 7.82 -32.26
C GLY A 1250 43.45 8.69 -31.34
N ALA A 1251 42.97 9.85 -31.79
CA ALA A 1251 42.14 10.76 -31.00
C ALA A 1251 40.79 10.13 -30.65
N MET A 1252 40.33 10.37 -29.43
CA MET A 1252 38.98 10.05 -29.00
C MET A 1252 38.08 11.25 -29.29
N LEU A 1253 37.06 11.06 -30.12
CA LEU A 1253 36.10 12.08 -30.51
C LEU A 1253 34.77 11.85 -29.81
N ALA A 1254 34.02 12.92 -29.57
CA ALA A 1254 32.65 12.86 -29.06
C ALA A 1254 31.79 13.96 -29.68
N GLN A 1255 30.56 13.61 -30.05
CA GLN A 1255 29.56 14.53 -30.59
C GLN A 1255 28.20 14.31 -29.92
N ASN A 1256 27.36 15.34 -29.85
CA ASN A 1256 25.97 15.23 -29.41
C ASN A 1256 25.03 15.81 -30.49
N PRO A 1257 24.72 15.05 -31.56
CA PRO A 1257 23.89 15.52 -32.68
C PRO A 1257 22.49 15.98 -32.27
N TYR A 1258 22.00 15.48 -31.14
CA TYR A 1258 20.66 15.74 -30.62
C TYR A 1258 20.48 17.17 -30.09
N GLY A 1259 21.56 17.84 -29.68
CA GLY A 1259 21.51 19.21 -29.14
C GLY A 1259 21.02 20.24 -30.15
N LEU A 1260 20.21 21.20 -29.70
CA LEU A 1260 19.59 22.23 -30.55
C LEU A 1260 20.61 23.21 -31.15
N ASP A 1261 21.49 23.79 -30.32
CA ASP A 1261 22.34 24.92 -30.72
C ASP A 1261 23.74 24.51 -31.21
N PHE A 1262 24.24 23.35 -30.75
CA PHE A 1262 25.66 22.96 -30.93
C PHE A 1262 25.85 21.54 -31.46
N GLY A 1263 24.83 20.92 -32.05
CA GLY A 1263 24.86 19.51 -32.46
C GLY A 1263 25.89 19.15 -33.54
N GLU A 1264 26.39 20.12 -34.30
CA GLU A 1264 27.39 19.91 -35.36
C GLU A 1264 28.85 19.94 -34.86
N ARG A 1265 29.07 20.25 -33.57
CA ARG A 1265 30.42 20.37 -33.00
C ARG A 1265 30.95 19.02 -32.54
N VAL A 1266 32.24 18.80 -32.76
CA VAL A 1266 32.97 17.61 -32.32
C VAL A 1266 34.00 18.02 -31.28
N ALA A 1267 33.95 17.39 -30.11
CA ALA A 1267 34.99 17.48 -29.09
C ALA A 1267 36.01 16.35 -29.29
N PHE A 1268 37.25 16.58 -28.90
CA PHE A 1268 38.29 15.55 -28.97
C PHE A 1268 39.22 15.56 -27.76
N LEU A 1269 39.78 14.39 -27.46
CA LEU A 1269 40.89 14.19 -26.53
C LEU A 1269 41.99 13.41 -27.25
N ALA A 1270 43.20 13.97 -27.28
CA ALA A 1270 44.35 13.40 -27.98
C ALA A 1270 45.62 13.51 -27.12
N ALA A 1271 46.59 12.63 -27.38
CA ALA A 1271 47.90 12.62 -26.74
C ALA A 1271 49.02 12.59 -27.80
N THR A 1272 50.17 13.19 -27.48
CA THR A 1272 51.34 13.19 -28.38
C THR A 1272 52.10 11.86 -28.40
N ALA A 1273 51.91 11.03 -27.38
CA ALA A 1273 52.43 9.67 -27.31
C ALA A 1273 51.38 8.66 -27.82
N PRO A 1274 51.81 7.56 -28.46
CA PRO A 1274 50.89 6.52 -28.89
C PRO A 1274 50.11 5.97 -27.70
N VAL A 1275 48.79 5.98 -27.82
CA VAL A 1275 47.88 5.44 -26.80
C VAL A 1275 47.99 3.92 -26.82
N HIS A 1276 48.43 3.33 -25.70
CA HIS A 1276 48.41 1.89 -25.53
C HIS A 1276 46.96 1.45 -25.38
N SER A 1277 46.43 0.72 -26.37
CA SER A 1277 45.13 0.07 -26.29
C SER A 1277 45.12 -1.01 -25.22
#